data_AF-A0A9E5MJX9-F1
#
_entry.id   AF-A0A9E5MJX9-F1
#
_cell.length_a   1.000
_cell.length_b   1.000
_cell.length_c   1.000
_cell.angle_alpha   90.00
_cell.angle_beta   90.00
_cell.angle_gamma   90.00
#
_symmetry.space_group_name_H-M   'P 1'
#
loop_
_entity.id
_entity.type
_entity.pdbx_description
1 polymer ?
#
loop_
_entity_poly.entity_id
_entity_poly.type
_entity_poly.pdbx_seq_one_letter_code
_entity_poly.pdbx_strand_id
1 'polypeptide(L)'
;MSDMSAGQIVGGIVGAVVGFFGGGYNPATAAQGFVIGAGIGGVIDPQEGPKIKAPPDNQLEFQTSTYGIEKPDFYGSPIVSGNIIYFENGKLKRVVTEEESGGKGGGGGSTVEVVDYYGTWAVALGNARPGAKLRRLWLGNRLFYDATATPDLAPYYSSGAIMGAVIQATKNSNKFAFYDGTQTTPNARIASIVGAANAESYEGTMYLMMYDVHMADYGNSLTGAALRAEIVCVPEIDPQIIESNSISTSPGNTFDPVIHKLTINSSAAMLANWTNSYPEESSYEQYYQSFVGFPYQSKITVSDGTWIPQTGLNIDFGGETNLENLWPDLVGIANLRYSSGGYQKRNGHLVGYYIDNLYRQTLSGLRSITPSLQPLAVCVSSSGIMYSIDSAQIHIWDDDLNSPLLSVNHGISGGHFVSGFVRMWHDTGLLYVGHGELTSQQLSRFNVFNALTLDLDDSFTIDPALVGFGYAEFAIEQGVLLRGYYSTIDDNLTFEKWQLYSVVIGAEQLSDVVESIVERANISAADIDTSELVDTVDGFAATGGTRGALGVLQAAFLFDIIEDGYGLTCVNRGGAASETIPYQDLGAVDIGGDSSNQLLIDREMDQQLPRKMTITFKDQDREQNKGTAESTYPVQSAVEEVVDFPLAMTQEKANKIVDILMRARHTERMSMSFTLPQEYLHLKPSDVVNIETPDRTYQVRIASRAESSSQVLSISGKLSAPSLWTSDAVAGENNYIPPGLDLVSDATAVLLDVPMILDEQDTASFLMAMYGVGSWPGGSLLRSTDSGQTYSATTGLAANSTSGVAVDILPADDGFVINRTDELNIVTLSGEFTSVTEAQMMTGQNFVAYGDDGRWELMRYIDAAANADGTVTLSGLLRGLRDTVQYTGTHEAGDRIIKISGNSAALVGANIQRLGVQSLYKAVTFGQEIDDAEPFPFTYRGVNFRPYAPIFPEGELDGDDWIFGAQERTRYPASWWSTGIQPISESILSFEAEILDGPGGGVKRILTADTISSPNFSFVYPELDQISDFGVVQNTIYVNIYQISSIIGRGNVLESSFTLPGTDKYFNNVSLLLHFDGDFSDSSNSANVLTANGNVTTSATGALYVQSGSFDGAGDFLTIPRANSLTISENQLFTLECWIKVLEPGRIQSIYNDRPTVSSRGMALVVSSTGELALVCFTNTGTVAVNISSSSLVDDGLGHRVAITRNNDDVYLFVDGNLEAFSSGGSSIGSSTNNIYIGRDPTNTGRDLNGLIDELRVTAGICRYTDDYTYPNQPFPDL
;
A
#
# COMPACT_ATOMS: atom_id res chain seq x y z
N MET A 1 43.28 2.13 58.18
CA MET A 1 43.97 2.26 56.88
C MET A 1 43.50 1.22 55.86
N SER A 2 42.44 0.44 56.13
CA SER A 2 41.90 -0.55 55.18
C SER A 2 40.98 0.05 54.10
N ASP A 3 40.56 1.30 54.25
CA ASP A 3 39.48 1.89 53.42
C ASP A 3 39.93 3.16 52.67
N MET A 4 41.23 3.34 52.40
CA MET A 4 41.74 4.49 51.62
C MET A 4 42.20 4.03 50.24
N SER A 5 41.83 4.74 49.16
CA SER A 5 42.28 4.42 47.79
C SER A 5 43.79 4.63 47.63
N ALA A 6 44.41 4.00 46.62
CA ALA A 6 45.84 4.17 46.36
C ALA A 6 46.21 5.65 46.14
N GLY A 7 45.33 6.41 45.46
CA GLY A 7 45.47 7.85 45.30
C GLY A 7 45.44 8.63 46.63
N GLN A 8 44.55 8.26 47.56
CA GLN A 8 44.48 8.87 48.90
C GLN A 8 45.70 8.58 49.77
N ILE A 9 46.25 7.36 49.68
CA ILE A 9 47.47 6.97 50.41
C ILE A 9 48.68 7.74 49.87
N VAL A 10 48.86 7.78 48.54
CA VAL A 10 50.00 8.48 47.92
C VAL A 10 49.89 9.99 48.14
N GLY A 11 48.71 10.58 47.91
CA GLY A 11 48.44 11.99 48.17
C GLY A 11 48.67 12.35 49.63
N GLY A 12 48.19 11.52 50.56
CA GLY A 12 48.40 11.71 52.00
C GLY A 12 49.87 11.67 52.40
N ILE A 13 50.65 10.71 51.88
CA ILE A 13 52.09 10.63 52.17
C ILE A 13 52.83 11.86 51.65
N VAL A 14 52.56 12.29 50.40
CA VAL A 14 53.19 13.49 49.82
C VAL A 14 52.80 14.74 50.61
N GLY A 15 51.52 14.89 50.94
CA GLY A 15 51.03 16.00 51.76
C GLY A 15 51.64 16.02 53.16
N ALA A 16 51.85 14.86 53.78
CA ALA A 16 52.50 14.75 55.09
C ALA A 16 53.96 15.18 55.04
N VAL A 17 54.69 14.81 53.98
CA VAL A 17 56.07 15.22 53.77
C VAL A 17 56.14 16.74 53.58
N VAL A 18 55.31 17.31 52.72
CA VAL A 18 55.25 18.77 52.51
C VAL A 18 54.87 19.51 53.80
N GLY A 19 53.88 19.03 54.54
CA GLY A 19 53.48 19.59 55.83
C GLY A 19 54.54 19.47 56.93
N PHE A 20 55.36 18.41 56.90
CA PHE A 20 56.46 18.20 57.83
C PHE A 20 57.63 19.17 57.59
N PHE A 21 58.03 19.37 56.33
CA PHE A 21 59.12 20.29 55.99
C PHE A 21 58.67 21.77 55.98
N GLY A 22 57.45 22.05 55.52
CA GLY A 22 56.90 23.42 55.48
C GLY A 22 56.50 23.99 56.85
N GLY A 23 56.19 23.13 57.83
CA GLY A 23 55.82 23.52 59.20
C GLY A 23 56.96 23.51 60.21
N GLY A 24 58.22 23.42 59.77
CA GLY A 24 59.39 23.45 60.66
C GLY A 24 59.62 22.16 61.44
N TYR A 25 59.52 21.00 60.79
CA TYR A 25 59.75 19.67 61.38
C TYR A 25 58.79 19.33 62.53
N ASN A 26 57.56 19.84 62.46
CA ASN A 26 56.54 19.59 63.46
C ASN A 26 55.66 18.39 63.05
N PRO A 27 55.54 17.33 63.88
CA PRO A 27 54.68 16.19 63.60
C PRO A 27 53.19 16.56 63.43
N ALA A 28 52.73 17.63 64.10
CA ALA A 28 51.34 18.07 64.00
C ALA A 28 50.99 18.67 62.63
N THR A 29 51.93 19.34 61.98
CA THR A 29 51.72 19.90 60.62
C THR A 29 51.89 18.85 59.54
N ALA A 30 52.63 17.76 59.82
CA ALA A 30 52.66 16.57 58.96
C ALA A 30 51.31 15.85 58.95
N ALA A 31 50.64 15.75 60.10
CA ALA A 31 49.29 15.16 60.17
C ALA A 31 48.25 16.01 59.42
N GLN A 32 48.34 17.35 59.51
CA GLN A 32 47.49 18.25 58.73
C GLN A 32 47.79 18.14 57.21
N GLY A 33 49.07 18.07 56.85
CA GLY A 33 49.50 17.82 55.47
C GLY A 33 49.01 16.48 54.94
N PHE A 34 48.99 15.43 55.77
CA PHE A 34 48.45 14.13 55.40
C PHE A 34 46.96 14.20 55.08
N VAL A 35 46.17 14.88 55.91
CA VAL A 35 44.71 15.02 55.70
C VAL A 35 44.40 15.82 54.43
N ILE A 36 45.13 16.91 54.17
CA ILE A 36 44.95 17.71 52.95
C ILE A 36 45.39 16.93 51.71
N GLY A 37 46.54 16.25 51.77
CA GLY A 37 47.05 15.42 50.69
C GLY A 37 46.14 14.22 50.38
N ALA A 38 45.56 13.60 51.41
CA ALA A 38 44.57 12.53 51.25
C ALA A 38 43.25 13.07 50.69
N GLY A 39 42.84 14.29 51.06
CA GLY A 39 41.68 14.98 50.49
C GLY A 39 41.82 15.24 48.99
N ILE A 40 42.99 15.67 48.51
CA ILE A 40 43.29 15.85 47.09
C ILE A 40 43.35 14.49 46.37
N GLY A 41 44.00 13.49 46.98
CA GLY A 41 44.06 12.13 46.45
C GLY A 41 42.69 11.47 46.27
N GLY A 42 41.70 11.84 47.10
CA GLY A 42 40.32 11.33 47.01
C GLY A 42 39.45 12.00 45.93
N VAL A 43 39.85 13.18 45.42
CA VAL A 43 39.20 13.83 44.27
C VAL A 43 39.71 13.26 42.94
N ILE A 44 40.95 12.74 42.94
CA ILE A 44 41.59 12.18 41.75
C ILE A 44 41.22 10.69 41.58
N ASP A 45 40.90 9.97 42.66
CA ASP A 45 40.58 8.54 42.65
C ASP A 45 39.49 8.20 43.70
N PRO A 46 38.19 8.47 43.42
CA PRO A 46 37.08 8.18 44.33
C PRO A 46 36.76 6.67 44.40
N GLN A 47 36.45 6.15 45.60
CA GLN A 47 36.13 4.74 45.86
C GLN A 47 34.99 4.20 44.98
N GLU A 48 35.21 3.05 44.33
CA GLU A 48 34.17 2.26 43.63
C GLU A 48 33.06 1.80 44.59
N GLY A 49 31.80 2.05 44.21
CA GLY A 49 30.62 1.52 44.89
C GLY A 49 30.47 0.00 44.72
N PRO A 50 29.67 -0.68 45.56
CA PRO A 50 29.57 -2.13 45.55
C PRO A 50 28.85 -2.63 44.29
N LYS A 51 29.56 -3.35 43.40
CA LYS A 51 28.95 -4.16 42.33
C LYS A 51 28.10 -5.26 42.96
N ILE A 52 26.78 -5.22 42.78
CA ILE A 52 25.88 -6.31 43.19
C ILE A 52 26.12 -7.48 42.22
N LYS A 53 26.99 -8.42 42.61
CA LYS A 53 27.25 -9.62 41.82
C LYS A 53 26.02 -10.52 41.78
N ALA A 54 25.58 -10.86 40.58
CA ALA A 54 24.65 -11.95 40.33
C ALA A 54 25.18 -13.30 40.91
N PRO A 55 24.31 -14.25 41.28
CA PRO A 55 24.72 -15.52 41.87
C PRO A 55 25.67 -16.32 40.97
N PRO A 56 26.59 -17.14 41.54
CA PRO A 56 27.64 -17.83 40.79
C PRO A 56 27.11 -18.97 39.89
N ASP A 57 27.82 -19.20 38.77
CA ASP A 57 27.50 -20.08 37.62
C ASP A 57 27.24 -21.57 37.93
N ASN A 58 27.25 -21.99 39.21
CA ASN A 58 27.25 -23.39 39.63
C ASN A 58 25.84 -23.98 39.87
N GLN A 59 24.78 -23.32 39.40
CA GLN A 59 23.38 -23.75 39.58
C GLN A 59 22.58 -23.89 38.27
N LEU A 60 23.23 -23.88 37.11
CA LEU A 60 22.56 -23.95 35.79
C LEU A 60 22.68 -25.32 35.09
N GLU A 61 23.19 -26.34 35.78
CA GLU A 61 23.19 -27.73 35.29
C GLU A 61 21.84 -28.39 35.59
N PHE A 62 21.06 -28.72 34.55
CA PHE A 62 19.79 -29.44 34.66
C PHE A 62 19.63 -30.53 33.58
N GLN A 63 18.54 -31.28 33.72
CA GLN A 63 18.44 -32.74 33.74
C GLN A 63 18.65 -33.51 32.41
N THR A 64 19.07 -34.76 32.60
CA THR A 64 19.63 -35.76 31.70
C THR A 64 18.74 -36.27 30.57
N SER A 65 19.32 -36.48 29.39
CA SER A 65 18.83 -37.41 28.37
C SER A 65 18.57 -38.78 29.02
N THR A 66 17.32 -39.27 28.98
CA THR A 66 16.97 -40.58 29.54
C THR A 66 17.12 -41.66 28.47
N TYR A 67 18.07 -42.56 28.65
CA TYR A 67 18.29 -43.69 27.75
C TYR A 67 17.17 -44.73 27.90
N GLY A 68 16.61 -45.20 26.78
CA GLY A 68 15.59 -46.26 26.76
C GLY A 68 14.14 -45.81 26.58
N ILE A 69 13.89 -44.53 26.23
CA ILE A 69 12.56 -44.06 25.83
C ILE A 69 12.28 -44.49 24.38
N GLU A 70 11.07 -45.01 24.14
CA GLU A 70 10.62 -45.45 22.81
C GLU A 70 10.43 -44.24 21.88
N LYS A 71 10.88 -44.37 20.62
CA LYS A 71 10.69 -43.36 19.58
C LYS A 71 9.32 -43.58 18.91
N PRO A 72 8.41 -42.59 18.95
CA PRO A 72 7.12 -42.73 18.28
C PRO A 72 7.26 -42.70 16.75
N ASP A 73 6.35 -43.40 16.09
CA ASP A 73 6.06 -43.19 14.67
C ASP A 73 4.91 -42.20 14.54
N PHE A 74 5.00 -41.30 13.58
CA PHE A 74 4.02 -40.25 13.37
C PHE A 74 3.14 -40.60 12.19
N TYR A 75 1.87 -40.22 12.25
CA TYR A 75 0.87 -40.31 11.19
C TYR A 75 0.00 -39.05 11.20
N GLY A 76 -0.32 -38.49 10.04
CA GLY A 76 -1.04 -37.24 9.88
C GLY A 76 -0.21 -36.03 10.33
N SER A 77 -0.84 -35.11 11.05
CA SER A 77 -0.18 -33.91 11.60
C SER A 77 -0.15 -33.88 13.13
N PRO A 78 0.60 -34.76 13.83
CA PRO A 78 0.60 -34.79 15.29
C PRO A 78 1.44 -33.66 15.91
N ILE A 79 0.96 -33.11 17.03
CA ILE A 79 1.75 -32.25 17.92
C ILE A 79 2.44 -33.13 18.97
N VAL A 80 3.77 -33.05 19.00
CA VAL A 80 4.63 -33.88 19.85
C VAL A 80 5.66 -33.05 20.59
N SER A 81 6.03 -33.55 21.77
CA SER A 81 7.14 -33.02 22.57
C SER A 81 8.26 -34.03 22.52
N GLY A 82 9.46 -33.57 22.22
CA GLY A 82 10.63 -34.43 22.15
C GLY A 82 11.52 -34.39 23.39
N ASN A 83 12.55 -35.22 23.41
CA ASN A 83 13.57 -35.26 24.46
C ASN A 83 14.86 -34.58 24.01
N ILE A 84 15.56 -33.90 24.92
CA ILE A 84 16.84 -33.28 24.60
C ILE A 84 17.90 -34.37 24.35
N ILE A 85 18.53 -34.32 23.18
CA ILE A 85 19.61 -35.23 22.75
C ILE A 85 20.98 -34.55 22.73
N TYR A 86 21.01 -33.23 22.64
CA TYR A 86 22.23 -32.43 22.67
C TYR A 86 21.97 -31.10 23.38
N PHE A 87 22.93 -30.64 24.18
CA PHE A 87 22.91 -29.31 24.77
C PHE A 87 24.33 -28.73 24.72
N GLU A 88 24.47 -27.54 24.14
CA GLU A 88 25.77 -26.90 23.93
C GLU A 88 26.50 -26.71 25.27
N ASN A 89 27.64 -27.37 25.44
CA ASN A 89 28.49 -27.32 26.64
C ASN A 89 27.81 -27.68 27.97
N GLY A 90 26.60 -28.28 27.94
CA GLY A 90 25.85 -28.65 29.13
C GLY A 90 25.35 -27.47 29.99
N LYS A 91 25.39 -26.23 29.49
CA LYS A 91 24.99 -25.02 30.24
C LYS A 91 24.47 -23.91 29.33
N LEU A 92 23.63 -23.02 29.88
CA LEU A 92 23.20 -21.81 29.18
C LEU A 92 24.38 -20.84 28.99
N LYS A 93 24.44 -20.18 27.83
CA LYS A 93 25.42 -19.15 27.49
C LYS A 93 25.02 -17.85 28.16
N ARG A 94 25.81 -17.41 29.14
CA ARG A 94 25.63 -16.15 29.86
C ARG A 94 26.32 -15.01 29.09
N VAL A 95 25.57 -13.94 28.80
CA VAL A 95 26.09 -12.69 28.25
C VAL A 95 25.87 -11.60 29.30
N VAL A 96 26.92 -10.86 29.65
CA VAL A 96 26.85 -9.79 30.65
C VAL A 96 27.06 -8.47 29.92
N THR A 97 26.07 -7.60 30.01
CA THR A 97 26.11 -6.24 29.47
C THR A 97 26.23 -5.27 30.64
N GLU A 98 27.29 -4.46 30.66
CA GLU A 98 27.49 -3.44 31.70
C GLU A 98 26.80 -2.14 31.28
N GLU A 99 25.77 -1.72 32.02
CA GLU A 99 25.13 -0.40 31.84
C GLU A 99 25.62 0.59 32.89
N GLU A 100 26.08 1.77 32.47
CA GLU A 100 26.43 2.86 33.38
C GLU A 100 25.21 3.74 33.68
N SER A 101 24.61 3.58 34.87
CA SER A 101 23.55 4.48 35.35
C SER A 101 24.17 5.72 36.01
N GLY A 102 24.24 6.82 35.25
CA GLY A 102 24.71 8.13 35.73
C GLY A 102 23.63 8.95 36.45
N GLY A 103 23.72 9.09 37.77
CA GLY A 103 22.94 10.09 38.52
C GLY A 103 23.51 11.50 38.36
N LYS A 104 22.66 12.49 38.05
CA LYS A 104 23.05 13.92 38.02
C LYS A 104 23.37 14.42 39.44
N GLY A 105 24.60 14.23 39.89
CA GLY A 105 25.07 14.77 41.16
C GLY A 105 26.39 14.19 41.65
N GLY A 106 27.49 14.42 40.91
CA GLY A 106 28.86 14.42 41.45
C GLY A 106 29.28 13.28 42.40
N GLY A 107 28.76 12.07 42.22
CA GLY A 107 29.14 10.85 42.93
C GLY A 107 29.10 9.69 41.94
N GLY A 108 30.13 8.83 41.96
CA GLY A 108 30.41 7.82 40.94
C GLY A 108 29.18 7.00 40.50
N GLY A 109 29.04 6.82 39.19
CA GLY A 109 27.99 6.00 38.60
C GLY A 109 28.07 4.56 39.09
N SER A 110 26.92 3.95 39.37
CA SER A 110 26.84 2.52 39.65
C SER A 110 26.69 1.78 38.33
N THR A 111 27.66 0.93 37.99
CA THR A 111 27.55 -0.03 36.89
C THR A 111 26.51 -1.09 37.28
N VAL A 112 25.43 -1.22 36.51
CA VAL A 112 24.47 -2.31 36.66
C VAL A 112 24.84 -3.38 35.63
N GLU A 113 25.21 -4.57 36.11
CA GLU A 113 25.40 -5.73 35.23
C GLU A 113 24.02 -6.30 34.86
N VAL A 114 23.59 -6.11 33.62
CA VAL A 114 22.45 -6.82 33.03
C VAL A 114 22.97 -8.16 32.51
N VAL A 115 22.35 -9.26 32.95
CA VAL A 115 22.79 -10.62 32.60
C VAL A 115 21.71 -11.30 31.77
N ASP A 116 22.03 -11.57 30.50
CA ASP A 116 21.22 -12.33 29.57
C ASP A 116 21.68 -13.79 29.49
N TYR A 117 20.72 -14.70 29.30
CA TYR A 117 20.97 -16.11 29.11
C TYR A 117 20.48 -16.56 27.74
N TYR A 118 21.32 -17.31 27.03
CA TYR A 118 21.03 -17.89 25.72
C TYR A 118 21.18 -19.41 25.73
N GLY A 119 20.33 -20.14 25.02
CA GLY A 119 20.34 -21.60 24.95
C GLY A 119 20.45 -22.14 23.52
N THR A 120 21.30 -23.14 23.31
CA THR A 120 21.43 -23.91 22.07
C THR A 120 21.31 -25.40 22.39
N TRP A 121 20.27 -26.07 21.91
CA TRP A 121 20.01 -27.49 22.21
C TRP A 121 19.30 -28.20 21.05
N ALA A 122 19.39 -29.53 21.01
CA ALA A 122 18.65 -30.36 20.06
C ALA A 122 17.66 -31.27 20.77
N VAL A 123 16.49 -31.46 20.15
CA VAL A 123 15.36 -32.24 20.67
C VAL A 123 14.99 -33.35 19.68
N ALA A 124 15.08 -34.62 20.07
CA ALA A 124 14.59 -35.75 19.30
C ALA A 124 13.07 -35.87 19.41
N LEU A 125 12.40 -35.91 18.27
CA LEU A 125 10.95 -35.97 18.16
C LEU A 125 10.49 -37.43 18.05
N GLY A 126 11.07 -38.23 17.15
CA GLY A 126 10.76 -39.67 17.02
C GLY A 126 11.54 -40.36 15.89
N ASN A 127 10.98 -41.43 15.31
CA ASN A 127 11.62 -42.16 14.22
C ASN A 127 11.70 -41.32 12.94
N ALA A 128 12.69 -41.62 12.11
CA ALA A 128 12.83 -40.97 10.81
C ALA A 128 11.59 -41.22 9.95
N ARG A 129 11.09 -40.15 9.33
CA ARG A 129 10.03 -40.21 8.34
C ARG A 129 10.44 -39.33 7.16
N PRO A 130 10.97 -39.92 6.07
CA PRO A 130 11.36 -39.17 4.88
C PRO A 130 10.19 -38.30 4.39
N GLY A 131 10.47 -37.04 4.10
CA GLY A 131 9.46 -36.09 3.61
C GLY A 131 8.66 -35.36 4.70
N ALA A 132 8.83 -35.71 5.99
CA ALA A 132 8.20 -34.96 7.08
C ALA A 132 8.67 -33.49 7.10
N LYS A 133 7.78 -32.57 7.46
CA LYS A 133 8.07 -31.12 7.56
C LYS A 133 7.55 -30.54 8.87
N LEU A 134 8.17 -29.45 9.34
CA LEU A 134 7.71 -28.69 10.50
C LEU A 134 6.63 -27.69 10.08
N ARG A 135 5.49 -27.65 10.78
CA ARG A 135 4.44 -26.64 10.54
C ARG A 135 4.42 -25.56 11.60
N ARG A 136 4.34 -25.94 12.88
CA ARG A 136 4.32 -25.02 14.01
C ARG A 136 5.26 -25.50 15.12
N LEU A 137 5.83 -24.55 15.85
CA LEU A 137 6.78 -24.79 16.92
C LEU A 137 6.43 -23.90 18.11
N TRP A 138 6.31 -24.49 19.29
CA TRP A 138 6.07 -23.81 20.55
C TRP A 138 7.26 -24.01 21.50
N LEU A 139 7.61 -22.96 22.24
CA LEU A 139 8.49 -23.02 23.40
C LEU A 139 7.69 -22.66 24.64
N GLY A 140 7.61 -23.58 25.60
CA GLY A 140 6.69 -23.50 26.72
C GLY A 140 5.23 -23.39 26.22
N ASN A 141 4.53 -22.36 26.67
CA ASN A 141 3.16 -22.06 26.24
C ASN A 141 3.10 -21.04 25.08
N ARG A 142 4.24 -20.54 24.60
CA ARG A 142 4.31 -19.51 23.56
C ARG A 142 4.58 -20.16 22.20
N LEU A 143 3.79 -19.78 21.20
CA LEU A 143 4.06 -20.12 19.81
C LEU A 143 5.33 -19.36 19.37
N PHE A 144 6.35 -20.10 18.97
CA PHE A 144 7.68 -19.60 18.64
C PHE A 144 7.86 -19.44 17.13
N TYR A 145 7.26 -20.33 16.34
CA TYR A 145 7.26 -20.26 14.89
C TYR A 145 6.00 -20.91 14.30
N ASP A 146 5.49 -20.32 13.22
CA ASP A 146 4.36 -20.84 12.45
C ASP A 146 4.62 -20.63 10.96
N ALA A 147 4.64 -21.74 10.21
CA ALA A 147 4.81 -21.76 8.77
C ALA A 147 3.65 -21.11 8.01
N THR A 148 2.50 -20.88 8.64
CA THR A 148 1.32 -20.25 8.02
C THR A 148 1.23 -18.75 8.26
N ALA A 149 2.13 -18.18 9.07
CA ALA A 149 2.06 -16.80 9.56
C ALA A 149 2.95 -15.80 8.79
N THR A 150 3.18 -16.00 7.48
CA THR A 150 4.04 -15.10 6.69
C THR A 150 3.26 -13.92 6.09
N PRO A 151 3.65 -12.65 6.35
CA PRO A 151 2.96 -11.48 5.79
C PRO A 151 3.00 -11.39 4.26
N ASP A 152 4.09 -11.85 3.64
CA ASP A 152 4.32 -11.73 2.19
C ASP A 152 3.50 -12.72 1.34
N LEU A 153 2.81 -13.67 1.97
CA LEU A 153 2.04 -14.72 1.28
C LEU A 153 0.53 -14.62 1.50
N ALA A 154 0.05 -13.53 2.14
CA ALA A 154 -1.37 -13.22 2.36
C ALA A 154 -2.30 -13.42 1.15
N PRO A 155 -1.91 -13.08 -0.10
CA PRO A 155 -2.77 -13.28 -1.27
C PRO A 155 -2.92 -14.76 -1.71
N TYR A 156 -2.11 -15.68 -1.17
CA TYR A 156 -1.97 -17.05 -1.71
C TYR A 156 -2.60 -18.14 -0.83
N TYR A 157 -3.20 -17.77 0.31
CA TYR A 157 -3.72 -18.74 1.30
C TYR A 157 -5.00 -19.47 0.88
N SER A 158 -5.69 -19.04 -0.17
CA SER A 158 -6.95 -19.63 -0.64
C SER A 158 -6.77 -20.64 -1.79
N SER A 159 -5.55 -20.89 -2.28
CA SER A 159 -5.31 -21.60 -3.54
C SER A 159 -4.30 -22.76 -3.52
N GLY A 160 -3.85 -23.22 -2.35
CA GLY A 160 -2.92 -24.36 -2.23
C GLY A 160 -1.46 -23.99 -1.90
N ALA A 161 -1.16 -22.70 -1.68
CA ALA A 161 0.20 -22.20 -1.43
C ALA A 161 0.74 -22.42 0.00
N ILE A 162 -0.01 -23.10 0.89
CA ILE A 162 0.44 -23.40 2.26
C ILE A 162 1.73 -24.24 2.25
N MET A 163 2.03 -24.90 1.13
CA MET A 163 3.08 -25.90 1.02
C MET A 163 4.46 -25.30 0.78
N GLY A 164 4.56 -24.17 0.06
CA GLY A 164 5.81 -23.40 -0.04
C GLY A 164 6.27 -22.88 1.33
N ALA A 165 5.34 -22.45 2.17
CA ALA A 165 5.64 -21.92 3.50
C ALA A 165 6.00 -23.03 4.52
N VAL A 166 5.38 -24.22 4.44
CA VAL A 166 5.77 -25.42 5.23
C VAL A 166 7.15 -25.96 4.81
N ILE A 167 7.52 -25.85 3.53
CA ILE A 167 8.87 -26.19 3.06
C ILE A 167 9.91 -25.19 3.60
N GLN A 168 9.60 -23.88 3.61
CA GLN A 168 10.45 -22.84 4.20
C GLN A 168 10.74 -23.08 5.71
N ALA A 169 9.78 -23.66 6.44
CA ALA A 169 9.94 -23.95 7.88
C ALA A 169 11.11 -24.87 8.24
N THR A 170 11.64 -25.65 7.30
CA THR A 170 12.69 -26.63 7.60
C THR A 170 14.06 -25.98 7.82
N LYS A 171 14.30 -24.75 7.34
CA LYS A 171 15.65 -24.15 7.26
C LYS A 171 15.76 -22.70 7.77
N ASN A 172 15.11 -22.31 8.87
CA ASN A 172 15.36 -21.00 9.51
C ASN A 172 16.69 -20.96 10.29
N SER A 173 17.80 -21.01 9.54
CA SER A 173 19.17 -21.26 10.02
C SER A 173 19.66 -20.34 11.14
N ASN A 174 19.03 -19.18 11.33
CA ASN A 174 19.40 -18.22 12.36
C ASN A 174 18.75 -18.53 13.72
N LYS A 175 17.65 -19.30 13.75
CA LYS A 175 16.88 -19.59 14.99
C LYS A 175 16.74 -21.09 15.27
N PHE A 176 16.49 -21.92 14.25
CA PHE A 176 16.37 -23.37 14.40
C PHE A 176 16.57 -24.14 13.07
N ALA A 177 16.81 -25.45 13.14
CA ALA A 177 16.86 -26.33 11.98
C ALA A 177 16.12 -27.65 12.26
N PHE A 178 15.32 -28.11 11.30
CA PHE A 178 14.58 -29.37 11.39
C PHE A 178 15.26 -30.46 10.54
N TYR A 179 15.35 -31.66 11.09
CA TYR A 179 15.98 -32.83 10.48
C TYR A 179 14.98 -33.98 10.49
N ASP A 180 14.59 -34.47 9.30
CA ASP A 180 13.62 -35.57 9.12
C ASP A 180 14.19 -36.98 9.41
N GLY A 181 15.49 -37.06 9.71
CA GLY A 181 16.21 -38.28 10.09
C GLY A 181 16.85 -39.03 8.92
N THR A 182 16.82 -38.49 7.70
CA THR A 182 17.50 -39.04 6.51
C THR A 182 18.96 -38.61 6.38
N GLN A 183 19.43 -37.70 7.23
CA GLN A 183 20.74 -37.07 7.09
C GLN A 183 21.88 -37.99 7.54
N THR A 184 22.91 -38.11 6.70
CA THR A 184 24.11 -38.90 7.00
C THR A 184 25.24 -38.07 7.61
N THR A 185 25.15 -36.74 7.53
CA THR A 185 26.17 -35.81 8.04
C THR A 185 25.69 -35.10 9.30
N PRO A 186 26.55 -34.97 10.34
CA PRO A 186 26.21 -34.26 11.56
C PRO A 186 25.96 -32.76 11.33
N ASN A 187 25.13 -32.17 12.19
CA ASN A 187 24.91 -30.74 12.22
C ASN A 187 26.23 -29.97 12.40
N ALA A 188 26.44 -28.91 11.60
CA ALA A 188 27.68 -28.14 11.58
C ALA A 188 28.02 -27.47 12.92
N ARG A 189 27.02 -26.97 13.67
CA ARG A 189 27.25 -26.35 14.99
C ARG A 189 27.68 -27.40 16.01
N ILE A 190 27.03 -28.57 16.03
CA ILE A 190 27.43 -29.69 16.87
C ILE A 190 28.86 -30.13 16.52
N ALA A 191 29.13 -30.38 15.23
CA ALA A 191 30.44 -30.80 14.73
C ALA A 191 31.56 -29.80 15.04
N SER A 192 31.28 -28.50 15.05
CA SER A 192 32.27 -27.47 15.39
C SER A 192 32.71 -27.50 16.86
N ILE A 193 31.85 -28.00 17.75
CA ILE A 193 32.06 -27.97 19.21
C ILE A 193 32.59 -29.30 19.71
N VAL A 194 31.96 -30.42 19.35
CA VAL A 194 32.40 -31.76 19.80
C VAL A 194 33.47 -32.39 18.90
N GLY A 195 33.73 -31.76 17.74
CA GLY A 195 34.61 -32.24 16.69
C GLY A 195 33.89 -33.18 15.72
N ALA A 196 34.18 -33.05 14.42
CA ALA A 196 33.48 -33.79 13.35
C ALA A 196 33.52 -35.32 13.50
N ALA A 197 34.53 -35.87 14.18
CA ALA A 197 34.63 -37.32 14.41
C ALA A 197 33.77 -37.83 15.58
N ASN A 198 33.34 -36.95 16.50
CA ASN A 198 32.54 -37.31 17.67
C ASN A 198 31.08 -36.80 17.58
N ALA A 199 30.75 -36.05 16.53
CA ALA A 199 29.40 -35.57 16.31
C ALA A 199 28.57 -36.68 15.66
N GLU A 200 27.49 -37.10 16.33
CA GLU A 200 26.52 -38.03 15.76
C GLU A 200 25.61 -37.28 14.77
N SER A 201 25.30 -37.91 13.63
CA SER A 201 24.31 -37.42 12.67
C SER A 201 22.86 -37.67 13.11
N TYR A 202 22.68 -38.47 14.16
CA TYR A 202 21.37 -38.95 14.62
C TYR A 202 20.52 -39.59 13.51
N GLU A 203 21.18 -40.29 12.57
CA GLU A 203 20.53 -41.01 11.47
C GLU A 203 19.40 -41.93 11.97
N GLY A 204 18.27 -41.93 11.27
CA GLY A 204 17.08 -42.66 11.68
C GLY A 204 16.26 -41.98 12.79
N THR A 205 16.61 -40.76 13.19
CA THR A 205 15.89 -39.99 14.21
C THR A 205 15.52 -38.62 13.69
N MET A 206 14.24 -38.28 13.75
CA MET A 206 13.80 -36.92 13.47
C MET A 206 14.11 -36.02 14.68
N TYR A 207 14.79 -34.90 14.47
CA TYR A 207 15.17 -33.99 15.53
C TYR A 207 15.13 -32.51 15.10
N LEU A 208 14.97 -31.63 16.08
CA LEU A 208 15.01 -30.18 15.90
C LEU A 208 16.19 -29.59 16.66
N MET A 209 16.99 -28.76 16.00
CA MET A 209 18.12 -28.02 16.59
C MET A 209 17.73 -26.55 16.80
N MET A 210 17.87 -26.02 18.01
CA MET A 210 17.63 -24.62 18.37
C MET A 210 18.97 -23.89 18.53
N TYR A 211 19.07 -22.65 18.06
CA TYR A 211 20.30 -21.85 18.12
C TYR A 211 20.12 -20.56 18.92
N ASP A 212 21.02 -20.32 19.88
CA ASP A 212 21.18 -19.05 20.61
C ASP A 212 19.83 -18.38 21.01
N VAL A 213 18.88 -19.15 21.55
CA VAL A 213 17.55 -18.64 21.95
C VAL A 213 17.66 -17.85 23.25
N HIS A 214 17.13 -16.63 23.32
CA HIS A 214 17.11 -15.82 24.54
C HIS A 214 16.14 -16.40 25.58
N MET A 215 16.60 -16.53 26.83
CA MET A 215 15.95 -17.34 27.86
C MET A 215 15.14 -16.51 28.88
N ALA A 216 15.11 -15.19 28.77
CA ALA A 216 14.45 -14.32 29.76
C ALA A 216 12.96 -14.63 29.90
N ASP A 217 12.27 -14.83 28.78
CA ASP A 217 10.84 -15.17 28.72
C ASP A 217 10.52 -16.57 29.29
N TYR A 218 11.53 -17.43 29.41
CA TYR A 218 11.39 -18.84 29.80
C TYR A 218 11.92 -19.09 31.22
N GLY A 219 11.96 -18.05 32.05
CA GLY A 219 12.42 -18.13 33.43
C GLY A 219 13.89 -18.54 33.54
N ASN A 220 14.71 -18.24 32.53
CA ASN A 220 16.12 -18.59 32.44
C ASN A 220 16.40 -20.10 32.64
N SER A 221 15.50 -20.95 32.15
CA SER A 221 15.63 -22.41 32.28
C SER A 221 15.17 -23.14 31.02
N LEU A 222 15.84 -24.26 30.70
CA LEU A 222 15.39 -25.16 29.62
C LEU A 222 14.02 -25.79 29.92
N THR A 223 13.69 -25.98 31.20
CA THR A 223 12.37 -26.48 31.62
C THR A 223 11.24 -25.51 31.27
N GLY A 224 11.50 -24.19 31.36
CA GLY A 224 10.57 -23.16 30.92
C GLY A 224 10.47 -23.06 29.39
N ALA A 225 11.52 -23.43 28.67
CA ALA A 225 11.58 -23.47 27.20
C ALA A 225 11.23 -24.87 26.62
N ALA A 226 10.29 -25.58 27.23
CA ALA A 226 9.90 -26.92 26.79
C ALA A 226 9.37 -26.91 25.35
N LEU A 227 9.94 -27.76 24.49
CA LEU A 227 9.67 -27.72 23.05
C LEU A 227 8.49 -28.61 22.66
N ARG A 228 7.56 -28.07 21.86
CA ARG A 228 6.48 -28.82 21.22
C ARG A 228 6.46 -28.46 19.73
N ALA A 229 6.31 -29.44 18.86
CA ALA A 229 6.29 -29.23 17.42
C ALA A 229 5.09 -29.94 16.77
N GLU A 230 4.42 -29.25 15.85
CA GLU A 230 3.49 -29.87 14.91
C GLU A 230 4.26 -30.28 13.67
N ILE A 231 4.24 -31.59 13.41
CA ILE A 231 4.96 -32.19 12.29
C ILE A 231 3.91 -32.60 11.28
N VAL A 232 4.12 -32.25 10.01
CA VAL A 232 3.30 -32.72 8.90
C VAL A 232 4.02 -33.91 8.30
N CYS A 233 3.42 -35.08 8.46
CA CYS A 233 3.90 -36.31 7.90
C CYS A 233 2.93 -36.69 6.78
N VAL A 234 3.29 -36.35 5.54
CA VAL A 234 2.48 -36.70 4.38
C VAL A 234 3.45 -37.20 3.31
N PRO A 235 3.15 -38.31 2.61
CA PRO A 235 3.96 -38.72 1.48
C PRO A 235 4.01 -37.59 0.44
N GLU A 236 5.19 -37.34 -0.09
CA GLU A 236 5.38 -36.47 -1.23
C GLU A 236 4.56 -37.07 -2.39
N ILE A 237 3.48 -36.39 -2.79
CA ILE A 237 2.67 -36.85 -3.94
C ILE A 237 3.50 -36.53 -5.18
N ASP A 238 3.95 -37.56 -5.88
CA ASP A 238 4.57 -37.44 -7.21
C ASP A 238 3.68 -36.55 -8.10
N PRO A 239 4.25 -35.69 -8.97
CA PRO A 239 3.45 -34.86 -9.88
C PRO A 239 2.39 -35.69 -10.61
N GLN A 240 1.12 -35.32 -10.48
CA GLN A 240 0.02 -36.06 -11.10
C GLN A 240 -0.72 -35.23 -12.14
N ILE A 241 -1.16 -35.89 -13.20
CA ILE A 241 -2.04 -35.29 -14.21
C ILE A 241 -3.45 -35.17 -13.61
N ILE A 242 -3.92 -33.94 -13.43
CA ILE A 242 -5.29 -33.61 -12.99
C ILE A 242 -6.24 -33.69 -14.19
N GLU A 243 -5.78 -33.24 -15.34
CA GLU A 243 -6.59 -33.13 -16.55
C GLU A 243 -5.72 -33.36 -17.76
N SER A 244 -6.20 -34.14 -18.73
CA SER A 244 -5.54 -34.34 -20.02
C SER A 244 -6.58 -34.26 -21.12
N ASN A 245 -6.34 -33.37 -22.08
CA ASN A 245 -7.20 -33.19 -23.24
C ASN A 245 -6.36 -33.32 -24.52
N SER A 246 -6.76 -34.25 -25.38
CA SER A 246 -6.09 -34.53 -26.66
C SER A 246 -7.00 -34.20 -27.82
N ILE A 247 -6.43 -33.63 -28.89
CA ILE A 247 -7.15 -33.31 -30.14
C ILE A 247 -6.43 -33.98 -31.30
N SER A 248 -7.17 -34.78 -32.05
CA SER A 248 -6.67 -35.37 -33.30
C SER A 248 -6.55 -34.33 -34.39
N THR A 249 -5.37 -34.29 -35.00
CA THR A 249 -5.02 -33.37 -36.08
C THR A 249 -4.88 -34.11 -37.41
N SER A 250 -4.56 -33.37 -38.47
CA SER A 250 -4.45 -33.95 -39.82
C SER A 250 -3.06 -34.58 -40.02
N PRO A 251 -2.99 -35.81 -40.57
CA PRO A 251 -1.72 -36.48 -40.79
C PRO A 251 -0.75 -35.67 -41.65
N GLY A 252 0.49 -35.54 -41.18
CA GLY A 252 1.58 -34.88 -41.91
C GLY A 252 1.74 -33.38 -41.66
N ASN A 253 0.93 -32.77 -40.79
CA ASN A 253 1.12 -31.40 -40.32
C ASN A 253 1.84 -31.40 -38.96
N THR A 254 2.81 -30.51 -38.77
CA THR A 254 3.44 -30.27 -37.46
C THR A 254 2.83 -29.03 -36.81
N PHE A 255 2.37 -29.19 -35.57
CA PHE A 255 1.81 -28.10 -34.76
C PHE A 255 2.72 -27.78 -33.59
N ASP A 256 2.91 -26.50 -33.31
CA ASP A 256 3.61 -26.01 -32.13
C ASP A 256 2.57 -25.40 -31.15
N PRO A 257 2.39 -25.97 -29.94
CA PRO A 257 1.50 -25.40 -28.93
C PRO A 257 2.15 -24.18 -28.29
N VAL A 258 1.37 -23.10 -28.07
CA VAL A 258 1.83 -21.91 -27.30
C VAL A 258 0.87 -21.60 -26.15
N ILE A 259 1.42 -21.38 -24.95
CA ILE A 259 0.69 -21.09 -23.71
C ILE A 259 0.84 -19.60 -23.37
N HIS A 260 -0.27 -18.84 -23.45
CA HIS A 260 -0.23 -17.37 -23.29
C HIS A 260 -0.71 -16.85 -21.93
N LYS A 261 -1.69 -17.52 -21.31
CA LYS A 261 -2.22 -17.10 -20.02
C LYS A 261 -2.66 -18.31 -19.21
N LEU A 262 -2.10 -18.40 -18.00
CA LEU A 262 -2.54 -19.29 -16.95
C LEU A 262 -3.31 -18.46 -15.90
N THR A 263 -4.37 -19.06 -15.37
CA THR A 263 -5.14 -18.60 -14.21
C THR A 263 -5.79 -19.85 -13.63
N ILE A 264 -5.95 -19.94 -12.31
CA ILE A 264 -6.48 -21.15 -11.62
C ILE A 264 -7.77 -21.70 -12.29
N ASN A 265 -8.63 -20.78 -12.73
CA ASN A 265 -9.96 -21.05 -13.26
C ASN A 265 -10.04 -21.01 -14.81
N SER A 266 -8.99 -20.57 -15.50
CA SER A 266 -8.96 -20.55 -16.97
C SER A 266 -7.54 -20.64 -17.53
N SER A 267 -7.31 -21.62 -18.41
CA SER A 267 -6.10 -21.72 -19.20
C SER A 267 -6.42 -21.46 -20.67
N ALA A 268 -5.66 -20.55 -21.30
CA ALA A 268 -5.80 -20.23 -22.72
C ALA A 268 -4.57 -20.72 -23.48
N ALA A 269 -4.78 -21.73 -24.32
CA ALA A 269 -3.78 -22.24 -25.26
C ALA A 269 -4.12 -21.81 -26.69
N MET A 270 -3.10 -21.53 -27.49
CA MET A 270 -3.27 -21.20 -28.91
C MET A 270 -2.46 -22.14 -29.79
N LEU A 271 -3.00 -22.40 -30.98
CA LEU A 271 -2.38 -23.27 -31.99
C LEU A 271 -1.72 -22.43 -33.08
N ALA A 272 -0.43 -22.66 -33.33
CA ALA A 272 0.25 -22.19 -34.52
C ALA A 272 0.44 -23.35 -35.52
N ASN A 273 0.01 -23.17 -36.77
CA ASN A 273 0.20 -24.14 -37.85
C ASN A 273 1.40 -23.72 -38.72
N TRP A 274 2.32 -24.64 -38.98
CA TRP A 274 3.48 -24.43 -39.86
C TRP A 274 3.39 -25.38 -41.07
N THR A 275 2.85 -24.89 -42.19
CA THR A 275 3.12 -25.52 -43.49
C THR A 275 3.37 -24.47 -44.58
N ASN A 276 4.59 -24.49 -45.11
CA ASN A 276 5.05 -23.64 -46.22
C ASN A 276 4.58 -24.16 -47.60
N SER A 277 3.46 -24.88 -47.68
CA SER A 277 2.90 -25.43 -48.92
C SER A 277 1.43 -25.79 -48.69
N TYR A 278 0.51 -25.00 -49.23
CA TYR A 278 -0.93 -25.26 -49.11
C TYR A 278 -1.43 -26.13 -50.28
N PRO A 279 -2.11 -27.26 -50.02
CA PRO A 279 -2.98 -27.88 -51.00
C PRO A 279 -4.25 -27.05 -51.16
N GLU A 280 -4.60 -26.71 -52.39
CA GLU A 280 -5.92 -26.17 -52.73
C GLU A 280 -6.99 -27.21 -52.35
N GLU A 281 -8.09 -26.75 -51.75
CA GLU A 281 -9.32 -27.49 -51.38
C GLU A 281 -9.41 -28.08 -49.96
N SER A 282 -9.71 -27.22 -48.98
CA SER A 282 -10.66 -27.57 -47.90
C SER A 282 -11.28 -26.31 -47.30
N SER A 283 -12.61 -26.23 -47.34
CA SER A 283 -13.45 -25.10 -46.94
C SER A 283 -13.62 -24.97 -45.42
N TYR A 284 -13.37 -23.79 -44.86
CA TYR A 284 -13.82 -23.37 -43.52
C TYR A 284 -14.26 -21.90 -43.56
N GLU A 285 -15.38 -21.57 -42.92
CA GLU A 285 -16.08 -20.28 -43.03
C GLU A 285 -15.22 -19.08 -42.56
N GLN A 286 -15.06 -18.12 -43.47
CA GLN A 286 -14.33 -16.85 -43.28
C GLN A 286 -15.25 -15.79 -42.66
N TYR A 287 -14.81 -15.14 -41.58
CA TYR A 287 -15.29 -13.80 -41.23
C TYR A 287 -14.30 -12.76 -41.76
N TYR A 288 -14.72 -12.02 -42.79
CA TYR A 288 -13.97 -10.92 -43.39
C TYR A 288 -14.04 -9.65 -42.50
N GLN A 289 -12.89 -9.21 -41.99
CA GLN A 289 -12.59 -7.77 -41.87
C GLN A 289 -11.17 -7.52 -42.41
N SER A 290 -11.07 -6.52 -43.28
CA SER A 290 -9.97 -6.27 -44.19
C SER A 290 -8.70 -5.79 -43.49
N PHE A 291 -7.61 -6.57 -43.56
CA PHE A 291 -6.24 -6.18 -43.95
C PHE A 291 -5.46 -7.48 -44.23
N VAL A 292 -4.41 -7.41 -45.05
CA VAL A 292 -3.92 -8.48 -45.94
C VAL A 292 -3.09 -9.56 -45.20
N GLY A 293 -3.57 -10.82 -45.22
CA GLY A 293 -2.76 -12.01 -45.55
C GLY A 293 -1.96 -12.76 -44.48
N PHE A 294 -2.61 -13.42 -43.51
CA PHE A 294 -2.12 -14.65 -42.83
C PHE A 294 -3.32 -15.45 -42.28
N PRO A 295 -3.40 -16.79 -42.43
CA PRO A 295 -4.61 -17.51 -42.02
C PRO A 295 -4.39 -18.46 -40.81
N TYR A 296 -5.40 -18.48 -39.92
CA TYR A 296 -5.74 -19.49 -38.90
C TYR A 296 -4.91 -19.56 -37.59
N GLN A 297 -5.50 -19.03 -36.51
CA GLN A 297 -5.19 -19.41 -35.12
C GLN A 297 -6.51 -19.79 -34.42
N SER A 298 -6.60 -21.00 -33.86
CA SER A 298 -7.72 -21.43 -33.04
C SER A 298 -7.29 -21.47 -31.57
N LYS A 299 -8.06 -20.79 -30.71
CA LYS A 299 -7.89 -20.79 -29.24
C LYS A 299 -8.66 -21.97 -28.65
N ILE A 300 -8.04 -22.69 -27.72
CA ILE A 300 -8.70 -23.70 -26.91
C ILE A 300 -8.59 -23.27 -25.45
N THR A 301 -9.73 -23.13 -24.78
CA THR A 301 -9.80 -22.89 -23.33
C THR A 301 -10.09 -24.22 -22.66
N VAL A 302 -9.27 -24.62 -21.69
CA VAL A 302 -9.37 -25.98 -21.11
C VAL A 302 -10.45 -26.08 -20.02
N SER A 303 -11.02 -24.99 -19.53
CA SER A 303 -12.07 -25.03 -18.50
C SER A 303 -13.33 -24.25 -18.92
N ASP A 304 -14.31 -24.97 -19.45
CA ASP A 304 -15.70 -24.50 -19.74
C ASP A 304 -16.00 -24.16 -21.21
N GLY A 305 -15.67 -25.07 -22.13
CA GLY A 305 -16.47 -25.43 -23.33
C GLY A 305 -16.93 -24.33 -24.30
N THR A 306 -16.52 -23.08 -24.12
CA THR A 306 -17.08 -21.93 -24.83
C THR A 306 -16.02 -21.36 -25.77
N TRP A 307 -16.27 -21.52 -27.07
CA TRP A 307 -15.49 -20.89 -28.13
C TRP A 307 -15.76 -19.38 -28.12
N ILE A 308 -14.85 -18.61 -27.52
CA ILE A 308 -14.86 -17.16 -27.71
C ILE A 308 -13.82 -16.84 -28.80
N PRO A 309 -14.24 -16.46 -30.02
CA PRO A 309 -13.31 -15.94 -31.01
C PRO A 309 -12.77 -14.61 -30.49
N GLN A 310 -11.50 -14.59 -30.09
CA GLN A 310 -10.83 -13.35 -29.77
C GLN A 310 -10.10 -12.87 -31.01
N THR A 311 -10.59 -11.80 -31.63
CA THR A 311 -9.80 -10.97 -32.55
C THR A 311 -8.73 -10.26 -31.74
N GLY A 312 -7.65 -10.97 -31.45
CA GLY A 312 -6.40 -10.34 -31.03
C GLY A 312 -5.84 -9.60 -32.23
N LEU A 313 -5.91 -8.27 -32.18
CA LEU A 313 -5.20 -7.38 -33.09
C LEU A 313 -3.72 -7.79 -33.13
N ASN A 314 -3.30 -8.34 -34.26
CA ASN A 314 -1.96 -8.04 -34.75
C ASN A 314 -2.01 -6.55 -35.10
N ILE A 315 -1.56 -5.67 -34.19
CA ILE A 315 -1.24 -4.30 -34.62
C ILE A 315 0.07 -4.42 -35.38
N ASP A 316 -0.01 -4.77 -36.65
CA ASP A 316 0.99 -4.36 -37.61
C ASP A 316 0.93 -2.82 -37.65
N PHE A 317 1.80 -2.15 -36.89
CA PHE A 317 2.12 -0.76 -37.17
C PHE A 317 2.85 -0.73 -38.51
N GLY A 318 2.07 -0.68 -39.59
CA GLY A 318 2.53 -0.29 -40.90
C GLY A 318 3.04 1.15 -40.83
N GLY A 319 4.34 1.29 -40.63
CA GLY A 319 5.02 2.58 -40.57
C GLY A 319 6.37 2.44 -39.91
N GLU A 320 7.41 2.23 -40.71
CA GLU A 320 8.75 2.68 -40.34
C GLU A 320 8.67 4.17 -40.00
N THR A 321 8.57 4.54 -38.71
CA THR A 321 8.93 5.85 -38.14
C THR A 321 8.51 5.93 -36.67
N ASN A 322 9.45 6.38 -35.82
CA ASN A 322 9.26 6.93 -34.46
C ASN A 322 9.50 6.05 -33.21
N LEU A 323 10.42 5.08 -33.25
CA LEU A 323 11.15 4.70 -32.03
C LEU A 323 12.42 5.54 -31.79
N GLU A 324 12.91 6.22 -32.83
CA GLU A 324 14.08 7.12 -32.75
C GLU A 324 13.83 8.38 -31.91
N ASN A 325 12.56 8.77 -31.68
CA ASN A 325 12.20 9.98 -30.92
C ASN A 325 11.93 9.74 -29.43
N LEU A 326 11.81 8.48 -28.98
CA LEU A 326 11.60 8.17 -27.56
C LEU A 326 12.89 7.74 -26.85
N TRP A 327 13.91 7.30 -27.60
CA TRP A 327 15.18 6.79 -27.04
C TRP A 327 16.34 7.03 -28.03
N PRO A 328 17.07 8.16 -27.93
CA PRO A 328 18.11 8.56 -28.89
C PRO A 328 19.30 7.60 -29.00
N ASP A 329 19.47 6.70 -28.02
CA ASP A 329 20.66 5.84 -27.89
C ASP A 329 20.56 4.51 -28.66
N LEU A 330 19.46 4.27 -29.40
CA LEU A 330 19.22 3.06 -30.19
C LEU A 330 19.71 3.14 -31.65
N VAL A 331 20.55 4.13 -32.00
CA VAL A 331 21.11 4.28 -33.35
C VAL A 331 22.20 3.21 -33.59
N GLY A 332 21.79 2.07 -34.13
CA GLY A 332 22.71 1.02 -34.60
C GLY A 332 22.13 -0.41 -34.69
N ILE A 333 20.93 -0.66 -34.17
CA ILE A 333 20.35 -2.02 -34.14
C ILE A 333 19.43 -2.21 -35.34
N ALA A 334 20.01 -2.56 -36.49
CA ALA A 334 19.24 -3.01 -37.64
C ALA A 334 18.72 -4.45 -37.38
N ASN A 335 17.40 -4.60 -37.43
CA ASN A 335 16.62 -5.85 -37.37
C ASN A 335 16.31 -6.40 -35.96
N LEU A 336 15.22 -5.94 -35.37
CA LEU A 336 14.44 -6.69 -34.38
C LEU A 336 13.01 -6.83 -34.90
N ARG A 337 12.60 -8.05 -35.25
CA ARG A 337 11.20 -8.40 -35.59
C ARG A 337 10.56 -9.02 -34.35
N TYR A 338 9.33 -8.64 -34.03
CA TYR A 338 8.63 -9.03 -32.80
C TYR A 338 7.99 -10.43 -32.88
N SER A 339 8.12 -11.22 -31.80
CA SER A 339 7.12 -12.20 -31.35
C SER A 339 7.34 -12.54 -29.86
N SER A 340 6.28 -12.35 -29.06
CA SER A 340 6.10 -12.86 -27.67
C SER A 340 7.26 -12.64 -26.68
N GLY A 341 7.69 -11.37 -26.57
CA GLY A 341 8.68 -10.91 -25.60
C GLY A 341 8.14 -9.79 -24.72
N GLY A 342 8.32 -9.88 -23.41
CA GLY A 342 8.00 -8.84 -22.44
C GLY A 342 9.28 -8.17 -21.98
N TYR A 343 9.23 -6.86 -21.89
CA TYR A 343 10.37 -6.03 -21.51
C TYR A 343 10.07 -5.40 -20.16
N GLN A 344 10.99 -5.51 -19.20
CA GLN A 344 10.97 -4.72 -17.98
C GLN A 344 12.15 -3.75 -17.99
N LYS A 345 11.86 -2.47 -17.70
CA LYS A 345 12.88 -1.43 -17.54
C LYS A 345 13.25 -1.38 -16.06
N ARG A 346 14.52 -1.60 -15.74
CA ARG A 346 15.04 -1.51 -14.37
C ARG A 346 16.35 -0.73 -14.35
N ASN A 347 16.44 0.33 -13.54
CA ASN A 347 17.63 1.21 -13.41
C ASN A 347 18.28 1.58 -14.76
N GLY A 348 17.47 1.96 -15.76
CA GLY A 348 17.94 2.35 -17.10
C GLY A 348 18.31 1.20 -18.04
N HIS A 349 18.21 -0.05 -17.59
CA HIS A 349 18.50 -1.25 -18.38
C HIS A 349 17.19 -1.86 -18.88
N LEU A 350 17.15 -2.22 -20.17
CA LEU A 350 16.02 -2.93 -20.78
C LEU A 350 16.29 -4.42 -20.69
N VAL A 351 15.48 -5.16 -19.93
CA VAL A 351 15.57 -6.61 -19.81
C VAL A 351 14.42 -7.21 -20.61
N GLY A 352 14.74 -7.90 -21.70
CA GLY A 352 13.74 -8.50 -22.58
C GLY A 352 13.92 -10.01 -22.68
N TYR A 353 12.82 -10.76 -22.68
CA TYR A 353 12.79 -12.12 -23.21
C TYR A 353 12.37 -12.07 -24.69
N TYR A 354 12.99 -12.87 -25.55
CA TYR A 354 12.64 -12.96 -26.98
C TYR A 354 12.47 -14.43 -27.38
N ILE A 355 11.42 -14.73 -28.13
CA ILE A 355 11.21 -16.01 -28.81
C ILE A 355 11.45 -15.76 -30.30
N ASP A 356 12.62 -16.20 -30.81
CA ASP A 356 12.93 -16.09 -32.24
C ASP A 356 12.33 -17.26 -33.03
N ASN A 357 11.75 -16.94 -34.18
CA ASN A 357 11.14 -17.90 -35.12
C ASN A 357 12.12 -18.45 -36.17
N LEU A 358 13.39 -18.04 -36.19
CA LEU A 358 14.33 -18.42 -37.26
C LEU A 358 15.55 -19.24 -36.84
N TYR A 359 15.92 -19.29 -35.56
CA TYR A 359 16.90 -20.25 -35.04
C TYR A 359 16.51 -20.71 -33.64
N ARG A 360 16.28 -22.02 -33.51
CA ARG A 360 15.91 -22.75 -32.29
C ARG A 360 17.02 -22.74 -31.22
N GLN A 361 17.33 -21.58 -30.66
CA GLN A 361 18.16 -21.42 -29.48
C GLN A 361 17.64 -20.22 -28.69
N THR A 362 17.18 -20.46 -27.46
CA THR A 362 16.81 -19.39 -26.53
C THR A 362 18.10 -18.70 -26.09
N LEU A 363 18.52 -17.64 -26.78
CA LEU A 363 19.51 -16.70 -26.28
C LEU A 363 18.76 -15.60 -25.52
N SER A 364 18.44 -15.86 -24.25
CA SER A 364 18.00 -14.83 -23.31
C SER A 364 19.22 -14.00 -22.89
N GLY A 365 19.60 -13.02 -23.70
CA GLY A 365 20.71 -12.13 -23.37
C GLY A 365 20.28 -10.99 -22.46
N LEU A 366 20.86 -10.91 -21.26
CA LEU A 366 21.04 -9.65 -20.52
C LEU A 366 21.95 -8.77 -21.38
N ARG A 367 21.38 -8.00 -22.31
CA ARG A 367 22.18 -7.16 -23.23
C ARG A 367 22.14 -5.70 -22.84
N SER A 368 22.63 -5.43 -21.64
CA SER A 368 23.26 -4.16 -21.28
C SER A 368 24.25 -4.39 -20.13
N ILE A 369 25.55 -4.31 -20.47
CA ILE A 369 26.70 -4.02 -19.57
C ILE A 369 27.34 -5.18 -18.76
N THR A 370 27.44 -6.41 -19.30
CA THR A 370 28.65 -7.24 -19.04
C THR A 370 28.94 -8.27 -20.14
N PRO A 371 30.17 -8.39 -20.69
CA PRO A 371 30.41 -9.20 -21.89
C PRO A 371 30.60 -10.72 -21.68
N SER A 372 30.52 -11.27 -20.47
CA SER A 372 31.06 -12.61 -20.18
C SER A 372 30.06 -13.73 -19.85
N LEU A 373 28.80 -13.44 -19.54
CA LEU A 373 27.80 -14.47 -19.19
C LEU A 373 26.70 -14.52 -20.25
N GLN A 374 26.46 -15.70 -20.82
CA GLN A 374 25.36 -15.96 -21.75
C GLN A 374 24.36 -16.92 -21.09
N PRO A 375 23.34 -16.41 -20.38
CA PRO A 375 22.36 -17.26 -19.73
C PRO A 375 21.43 -17.92 -20.75
N LEU A 376 21.12 -19.20 -20.51
CA LEU A 376 20.24 -20.06 -21.29
C LEU A 376 18.75 -19.78 -21.02
N ALA A 377 18.42 -19.38 -19.79
CA ALA A 377 17.09 -18.91 -19.41
C ALA A 377 17.18 -17.91 -18.24
N VAL A 378 16.12 -17.10 -18.09
CA VAL A 378 15.99 -16.06 -17.05
C VAL A 378 14.55 -16.06 -16.55
N CYS A 379 14.34 -15.83 -15.26
CA CYS A 379 13.02 -15.51 -14.70
C CYS A 379 13.15 -14.44 -13.61
N VAL A 380 12.03 -13.79 -13.28
CA VAL A 380 11.95 -12.76 -12.25
C VAL A 380 10.94 -13.22 -11.21
N SER A 381 11.27 -13.11 -9.92
CA SER A 381 10.33 -13.38 -8.84
C SER A 381 9.25 -12.29 -8.74
N SER A 382 8.17 -12.59 -8.02
CA SER A 382 7.18 -11.58 -7.63
C SER A 382 7.78 -10.45 -6.78
N SER A 383 8.84 -10.74 -6.02
CA SER A 383 9.61 -9.75 -5.25
C SER A 383 10.61 -8.96 -6.10
N GLY A 384 10.64 -9.18 -7.42
CA GLY A 384 11.52 -8.48 -8.34
C GLY A 384 12.95 -9.02 -8.40
N ILE A 385 13.32 -10.08 -7.68
CA ILE A 385 14.67 -10.67 -7.80
C ILE A 385 14.80 -11.39 -9.14
N MET A 386 15.91 -11.18 -9.84
CA MET A 386 16.15 -11.83 -11.13
C MET A 386 17.06 -13.05 -10.97
N TYR A 387 16.69 -14.14 -11.63
CA TYR A 387 17.44 -15.38 -11.70
C TYR A 387 17.79 -15.68 -13.15
N SER A 388 18.99 -16.17 -13.39
CA SER A 388 19.41 -16.65 -14.71
C SER A 388 20.19 -17.95 -14.59
N ILE A 389 20.07 -18.85 -15.57
CA ILE A 389 20.81 -20.12 -15.60
C ILE A 389 21.77 -20.15 -16.78
N ASP A 390 23.00 -20.60 -16.57
CA ASP A 390 23.94 -20.98 -17.62
C ASP A 390 24.09 -22.53 -17.68
N SER A 391 25.07 -23.05 -18.43
CA SER A 391 25.27 -24.50 -18.55
C SER A 391 25.72 -25.22 -17.26
N ALA A 392 26.07 -24.50 -16.20
CA ALA A 392 26.62 -25.04 -14.96
C ALA A 392 26.06 -24.38 -13.68
N GLN A 393 25.63 -23.12 -13.74
CA GLN A 393 25.30 -22.28 -12.60
C GLN A 393 23.96 -21.56 -12.77
N ILE A 394 23.29 -21.31 -11.64
CA ILE A 394 22.21 -20.34 -11.53
C ILE A 394 22.76 -19.10 -10.83
N HIS A 395 22.49 -17.94 -11.41
CA HIS A 395 22.91 -16.63 -10.94
C HIS A 395 21.72 -15.85 -10.41
N ILE A 396 21.89 -15.20 -9.26
CA ILE A 396 20.94 -14.29 -8.64
C ILE A 396 21.45 -12.86 -8.83
N TRP A 397 20.59 -11.95 -9.26
CA TRP A 397 20.96 -10.58 -9.59
C TRP A 397 20.27 -9.57 -8.69
N ASP A 398 21.00 -8.49 -8.40
CA ASP A 398 20.47 -7.25 -7.81
C ASP A 398 19.84 -6.36 -8.89
N ASP A 399 19.13 -5.32 -8.48
CA ASP A 399 18.48 -4.30 -9.29
C ASP A 399 19.44 -3.58 -10.26
N ASP A 400 20.71 -3.49 -9.88
CA ASP A 400 21.76 -2.82 -10.64
C ASP A 400 22.37 -3.66 -11.77
N LEU A 401 22.09 -4.98 -11.82
CA LEU A 401 22.44 -5.91 -12.91
C LEU A 401 23.92 -5.92 -13.38
N ASN A 402 24.84 -5.28 -12.64
CA ASN A 402 26.26 -5.17 -13.01
C ASN A 402 27.05 -6.46 -12.77
N SER A 403 26.67 -7.22 -11.74
CA SER A 403 27.26 -8.51 -11.39
C SER A 403 26.25 -9.34 -10.61
N PRO A 404 26.28 -10.68 -10.73
CA PRO A 404 25.40 -11.52 -9.92
C PRO A 404 25.79 -11.42 -8.45
N LEU A 405 24.80 -11.25 -7.57
CA LEU A 405 24.94 -11.31 -6.11
C LEU A 405 25.47 -12.67 -5.66
N LEU A 406 25.00 -13.72 -6.33
CA LEU A 406 25.36 -15.09 -6.04
C LEU A 406 25.34 -15.92 -7.32
N SER A 407 26.29 -16.85 -7.44
CA SER A 407 26.30 -17.87 -8.49
C SER A 407 26.47 -19.23 -7.84
N VAL A 408 25.52 -20.14 -8.07
CA VAL A 408 25.48 -21.46 -7.44
C VAL A 408 25.45 -22.54 -8.51
N ASN A 409 26.27 -23.59 -8.36
CA ASN A 409 26.19 -24.75 -9.24
C ASN A 409 24.83 -25.44 -9.07
N HIS A 410 24.08 -25.58 -10.17
CA HIS A 410 22.71 -26.08 -10.11
C HIS A 410 22.61 -27.60 -9.89
N GLY A 411 23.71 -28.35 -10.01
CA GLY A 411 23.74 -29.80 -9.74
C GLY A 411 22.98 -30.69 -10.73
N ILE A 412 22.18 -30.12 -11.64
CA ILE A 412 21.50 -30.84 -12.74
C ILE A 412 22.54 -31.64 -13.55
N SER A 413 22.31 -32.96 -13.64
CA SER A 413 23.20 -33.91 -14.32
C SER A 413 22.58 -34.39 -15.63
N GLY A 414 23.32 -34.34 -16.74
CA GLY A 414 22.88 -34.76 -18.07
C GLY A 414 23.16 -33.71 -19.16
N GLY A 415 23.39 -34.13 -20.40
CA GLY A 415 23.79 -33.27 -21.55
C GLY A 415 22.71 -32.30 -22.05
N HIS A 416 21.65 -32.08 -21.25
CA HIS A 416 20.41 -31.39 -21.62
C HIS A 416 20.59 -29.92 -22.00
N PHE A 417 21.73 -29.30 -21.65
CA PHE A 417 22.04 -27.89 -21.93
C PHE A 417 22.71 -27.64 -23.29
N VAL A 418 22.99 -28.70 -24.09
CA VAL A 418 23.75 -28.59 -25.35
C VAL A 418 22.88 -28.81 -26.60
N SER A 419 21.74 -29.50 -26.47
CA SER A 419 20.79 -29.72 -27.59
C SER A 419 19.30 -29.66 -27.18
N GLY A 420 19.02 -29.27 -25.94
CA GLY A 420 17.69 -29.30 -25.32
C GLY A 420 17.02 -27.94 -25.16
N PHE A 421 15.80 -27.93 -24.62
CA PHE A 421 15.12 -26.71 -24.16
C PHE A 421 15.46 -26.46 -22.70
N VAL A 422 15.59 -25.19 -22.31
CA VAL A 422 15.73 -24.76 -20.91
C VAL A 422 14.77 -23.60 -20.67
N ARG A 423 14.06 -23.66 -19.55
CA ARG A 423 13.10 -22.64 -19.12
C ARG A 423 13.14 -22.51 -17.59
N MET A 424 12.88 -21.30 -17.10
CA MET A 424 12.83 -21.01 -15.67
C MET A 424 11.50 -20.34 -15.33
N TRP A 425 10.93 -20.71 -14.20
CA TRP A 425 9.77 -20.06 -13.60
C TRP A 425 10.03 -19.85 -12.12
N HIS A 426 9.56 -18.73 -11.59
CA HIS A 426 9.52 -18.50 -10.16
C HIS A 426 8.06 -18.47 -9.74
N ASP A 427 7.69 -19.34 -8.79
CA ASP A 427 6.32 -19.47 -8.33
C ASP A 427 6.30 -19.85 -6.85
N THR A 428 5.47 -19.16 -6.05
CA THR A 428 5.33 -19.42 -4.59
C THR A 428 6.65 -19.46 -3.78
N GLY A 429 7.67 -18.69 -4.20
CA GLY A 429 8.99 -18.67 -3.55
C GLY A 429 9.90 -19.85 -3.91
N LEU A 430 9.49 -20.66 -4.89
CA LEU A 430 10.27 -21.76 -5.45
C LEU A 430 10.71 -21.40 -6.87
N LEU A 431 11.89 -21.90 -7.23
CA LEU A 431 12.44 -21.74 -8.56
C LEU A 431 12.34 -23.08 -9.30
N TYR A 432 11.64 -23.09 -10.42
CA TYR A 432 11.45 -24.26 -11.26
C TYR A 432 12.27 -24.12 -12.53
N VAL A 433 13.01 -25.16 -12.89
CA VAL A 433 13.82 -25.21 -14.11
C VAL A 433 13.38 -26.41 -14.94
N GLY A 434 12.68 -26.15 -16.05
CA GLY A 434 12.34 -27.17 -17.03
C GLY A 434 13.52 -27.36 -17.98
N HIS A 435 14.00 -28.59 -18.12
CA HIS A 435 15.12 -28.92 -19.00
C HIS A 435 14.95 -30.31 -19.61
N GLY A 436 15.49 -30.53 -20.80
CA GLY A 436 15.36 -31.83 -21.45
C GLY A 436 15.72 -31.84 -22.92
N GLU A 437 15.82 -33.03 -23.48
CA GLU A 437 16.00 -33.28 -24.92
C GLU A 437 14.67 -33.74 -25.54
N LEU A 438 14.59 -33.85 -26.87
CA LEU A 438 13.37 -34.25 -27.59
C LEU A 438 12.76 -35.60 -27.13
N THR A 439 13.55 -36.44 -26.46
CA THR A 439 13.15 -37.78 -25.99
C THR A 439 13.07 -37.90 -24.47
N SER A 440 13.39 -36.86 -23.70
CA SER A 440 13.33 -36.89 -22.23
C SER A 440 13.21 -35.48 -21.67
N GLN A 441 12.14 -35.25 -20.90
CA GLN A 441 11.82 -33.95 -20.30
C GLN A 441 11.83 -34.07 -18.79
N GLN A 442 12.53 -33.15 -18.14
CA GLN A 442 12.68 -33.08 -16.70
C GLN A 442 12.33 -31.69 -16.20
N LEU A 443 11.92 -31.63 -14.95
CA LEU A 443 11.69 -30.37 -14.25
C LEU A 443 12.37 -30.48 -12.89
N SER A 444 13.30 -29.57 -12.65
CA SER A 444 14.07 -29.49 -11.43
C SER A 444 13.53 -28.36 -10.56
N ARG A 445 13.35 -28.65 -9.26
CA ARG A 445 12.85 -27.72 -8.26
C ARG A 445 14.02 -27.25 -7.39
N PHE A 446 14.15 -25.94 -7.24
CA PHE A 446 15.15 -25.29 -6.40
C PHE A 446 14.48 -24.48 -5.31
N ASN A 447 15.03 -24.56 -4.10
CA ASN A 447 14.54 -23.84 -2.94
C ASN A 447 15.31 -22.51 -2.78
N VAL A 448 14.57 -21.41 -2.58
CA VAL A 448 15.10 -20.04 -2.53
C VAL A 448 14.79 -19.44 -1.14
N PHE A 449 15.59 -19.81 -0.13
CA PHE A 449 15.31 -19.49 1.28
C PHE A 449 15.69 -18.04 1.66
N ASN A 450 16.71 -17.49 1.00
CA ASN A 450 17.08 -16.07 1.04
C ASN A 450 17.93 -15.77 -0.21
N ALA A 451 18.19 -14.49 -0.51
CA ALA A 451 18.95 -14.07 -1.70
C ALA A 451 20.39 -14.65 -1.80
N LEU A 452 20.83 -15.49 -0.86
CA LEU A 452 22.20 -15.95 -0.68
C LEU A 452 22.38 -17.48 -0.71
N THR A 453 21.32 -18.29 -0.82
CA THR A 453 21.44 -19.76 -1.02
C THR A 453 20.44 -20.31 -2.02
N LEU A 454 20.89 -21.30 -2.81
CA LEU A 454 20.07 -22.04 -3.78
C LEU A 454 20.45 -23.52 -3.71
N ASP A 455 19.54 -24.37 -3.22
CA ASP A 455 19.75 -25.81 -3.16
C ASP A 455 18.81 -26.51 -4.17
N LEU A 456 19.33 -27.47 -4.92
CA LEU A 456 18.49 -28.41 -5.68
C LEU A 456 17.71 -29.25 -4.66
N ASP A 457 16.39 -29.14 -4.70
CA ASP A 457 15.51 -29.83 -3.79
C ASP A 457 15.14 -31.20 -4.35
N ASP A 458 14.64 -31.24 -5.59
CA ASP A 458 14.30 -32.47 -6.28
C ASP A 458 14.33 -32.28 -7.82
N SER A 459 14.38 -33.38 -8.57
CA SER A 459 14.26 -33.39 -10.04
C SER A 459 13.37 -34.53 -10.49
N PHE A 460 12.27 -34.17 -11.13
CA PHE A 460 11.30 -35.14 -11.61
C PHE A 460 11.39 -35.32 -13.12
N THR A 461 11.24 -36.57 -13.54
CA THR A 461 11.09 -36.92 -14.94
C THR A 461 9.61 -36.83 -15.28
N ILE A 462 9.27 -35.91 -16.19
CA ILE A 462 7.88 -35.77 -16.65
C ILE A 462 7.54 -36.89 -17.63
N ASP A 463 8.54 -37.48 -18.32
CA ASP A 463 8.31 -38.65 -19.18
C ASP A 463 9.60 -39.47 -19.46
N PRO A 464 9.63 -40.80 -19.20
CA PRO A 464 10.81 -41.62 -19.43
C PRO A 464 10.91 -42.30 -20.81
N ALA A 465 9.86 -42.36 -21.66
CA ALA A 465 9.96 -43.24 -22.84
C ALA A 465 8.95 -42.99 -23.97
N LEU A 466 9.16 -41.99 -24.84
CA LEU A 466 8.32 -41.84 -26.02
C LEU A 466 9.12 -41.37 -27.26
N VAL A 467 8.92 -42.07 -28.37
CA VAL A 467 9.59 -41.88 -29.66
C VAL A 467 8.70 -40.97 -30.52
N GLY A 468 9.25 -40.02 -31.27
CA GLY A 468 8.48 -39.31 -32.31
C GLY A 468 7.63 -38.10 -31.87
N PHE A 469 8.13 -37.27 -30.96
CA PHE A 469 7.46 -36.01 -30.58
C PHE A 469 7.98 -34.77 -31.32
N GLY A 470 7.09 -33.78 -31.45
CA GLY A 470 7.41 -32.36 -31.70
C GLY A 470 7.71 -31.60 -30.39
N TYR A 471 7.85 -30.26 -30.46
CA TYR A 471 8.19 -29.42 -29.31
C TYR A 471 7.09 -29.43 -28.23
N ALA A 472 7.49 -29.37 -26.96
CA ALA A 472 6.56 -29.22 -25.83
C ALA A 472 6.73 -27.86 -25.17
N GLU A 473 5.62 -27.25 -24.77
CA GLU A 473 5.58 -25.98 -24.04
C GLU A 473 5.06 -26.18 -22.62
N PHE A 474 5.63 -25.42 -21.67
CA PHE A 474 5.34 -25.53 -20.25
C PHE A 474 4.99 -24.16 -19.67
N ALA A 475 4.11 -24.14 -18.67
CA ALA A 475 3.86 -22.98 -17.83
C ALA A 475 3.55 -23.43 -16.40
N ILE A 476 4.08 -22.72 -15.41
CA ILE A 476 3.85 -23.00 -13.99
C ILE A 476 3.27 -21.75 -13.34
N GLU A 477 2.17 -21.92 -12.61
CA GLU A 477 1.58 -20.87 -11.78
C GLU A 477 0.83 -21.51 -10.62
N GLN A 478 1.08 -21.03 -9.41
CA GLN A 478 0.43 -21.45 -8.17
C GLN A 478 0.43 -22.98 -7.96
N GLY A 479 1.58 -23.63 -8.20
CA GLY A 479 1.74 -25.07 -8.02
C GLY A 479 1.04 -25.93 -9.07
N VAL A 480 0.56 -25.34 -10.17
CA VAL A 480 0.00 -26.07 -11.31
C VAL A 480 0.93 -25.94 -12.51
N LEU A 481 1.32 -27.08 -13.08
CA LEU A 481 2.05 -27.14 -14.34
C LEU A 481 1.06 -27.41 -15.48
N LEU A 482 1.08 -26.59 -16.52
CA LEU A 482 0.48 -26.92 -17.80
C LEU A 482 1.56 -27.36 -18.77
N ARG A 483 1.29 -28.45 -19.49
CA ARG A 483 2.13 -28.99 -20.55
C ARG A 483 1.32 -29.11 -21.83
N GLY A 484 1.82 -28.61 -22.95
CA GLY A 484 1.27 -28.84 -24.29
C GLY A 484 2.29 -29.51 -25.19
N TYR A 485 1.95 -30.58 -25.90
CA TYR A 485 2.87 -31.25 -26.84
C TYR A 485 2.14 -31.89 -28.03
N TYR A 486 2.86 -32.04 -29.15
CA TYR A 486 2.36 -32.68 -30.37
C TYR A 486 3.02 -34.06 -30.61
N SER A 487 2.22 -35.12 -30.67
CA SER A 487 2.63 -36.47 -31.08
C SER A 487 2.64 -36.60 -32.61
N THR A 488 3.81 -36.85 -33.21
CA THR A 488 3.90 -37.15 -34.65
C THR A 488 3.59 -38.63 -34.96
N ILE A 489 3.47 -39.48 -33.93
CA ILE A 489 3.06 -40.88 -34.08
C ILE A 489 1.53 -40.98 -34.17
N ASP A 490 0.83 -40.26 -33.30
CA ASP A 490 -0.62 -40.35 -33.18
C ASP A 490 -1.35 -39.18 -33.87
N ASP A 491 -0.59 -38.26 -34.47
CA ASP A 491 -1.06 -36.98 -35.02
C ASP A 491 -2.00 -36.22 -34.05
N ASN A 492 -1.73 -36.33 -32.74
CA ASN A 492 -2.54 -35.74 -31.68
C ASN A 492 -1.77 -34.62 -30.99
N LEU A 493 -2.46 -33.50 -30.74
CA LEU A 493 -1.99 -32.46 -29.84
C LEU A 493 -2.62 -32.64 -28.46
N THR A 494 -1.80 -32.73 -27.42
CA THR A 494 -2.22 -33.01 -26.06
C THR A 494 -1.87 -31.87 -25.13
N PHE A 495 -2.84 -31.44 -24.33
CA PHE A 495 -2.65 -30.50 -23.22
C PHE A 495 -2.95 -31.20 -21.91
N GLU A 496 -2.01 -31.12 -20.97
CA GLU A 496 -2.12 -31.72 -19.66
C GLU A 496 -1.95 -30.66 -18.58
N LYS A 497 -2.83 -30.72 -17.58
CA LYS A 497 -2.73 -29.98 -16.33
C LYS A 497 -2.21 -30.94 -15.28
N TRP A 498 -1.05 -30.61 -14.73
CA TRP A 498 -0.35 -31.34 -13.69
C TRP A 498 -0.49 -30.58 -12.37
N GLN A 499 -0.85 -31.28 -11.31
CA GLN A 499 -0.68 -30.78 -9.95
C GLN A 499 0.79 -31.00 -9.61
N LEU A 500 1.55 -29.92 -9.43
CA LEU A 500 2.85 -30.02 -8.80
C LEU A 500 2.63 -30.14 -7.29
N TYR A 501 3.39 -31.03 -6.65
CA TYR A 501 3.48 -31.30 -5.21
C TYR A 501 2.50 -30.51 -4.32
N SER A 502 1.33 -31.08 -4.04
CA SER A 502 0.51 -30.61 -2.93
C SER A 502 0.80 -31.48 -1.72
N VAL A 503 1.53 -30.96 -0.73
CA VAL A 503 1.32 -31.44 0.64
C VAL A 503 -0.15 -31.11 0.93
N VAL A 504 -0.97 -32.07 1.36
CA VAL A 504 -2.34 -31.78 1.83
C VAL A 504 -2.26 -31.77 3.33
N ILE A 505 -2.61 -30.64 3.95
CA ILE A 505 -2.69 -30.62 5.41
C ILE A 505 -3.89 -31.45 5.82
N GLY A 506 -3.61 -32.40 6.69
CA GLY A 506 -4.63 -33.08 7.45
C GLY A 506 -5.05 -34.39 6.80
N ALA A 507 -4.92 -35.41 7.64
CA ALA A 507 -5.52 -36.72 7.49
C ALA A 507 -4.81 -37.67 6.49
N GLU A 508 -4.05 -38.62 7.03
CA GLU A 508 -3.63 -39.81 6.28
C GLU A 508 -4.77 -40.82 6.21
N GLN A 509 -4.83 -41.65 5.17
CA GLN A 509 -5.84 -42.70 5.08
C GLN A 509 -5.60 -43.76 6.16
N LEU A 510 -6.68 -44.22 6.82
CA LEU A 510 -6.58 -45.21 7.90
C LEU A 510 -5.97 -46.53 7.41
N SER A 511 -6.23 -46.92 6.15
CA SER A 511 -5.60 -48.10 5.51
C SER A 511 -4.08 -48.02 5.59
N ASP A 512 -3.50 -46.90 5.14
CA ASP A 512 -2.06 -46.71 5.00
C ASP A 512 -1.39 -46.68 6.38
N VAL A 513 -2.06 -46.08 7.37
CA VAL A 513 -1.61 -46.08 8.76
C VAL A 513 -1.59 -47.49 9.35
N VAL A 514 -2.62 -48.30 9.10
CA VAL A 514 -2.70 -49.68 9.59
C VAL A 514 -1.65 -50.57 8.92
N GLU A 515 -1.49 -50.46 7.59
CA GLU A 515 -0.47 -51.19 6.83
C GLU A 515 0.93 -50.87 7.34
N SER A 516 1.27 -49.58 7.47
CA SER A 516 2.56 -49.13 8.00
C SER A 516 2.85 -49.70 9.40
N ILE A 517 1.86 -49.69 10.30
CA ILE A 517 2.02 -50.24 11.65
C ILE A 517 2.26 -51.76 11.64
N VAL A 518 1.59 -52.48 10.74
CA VAL A 518 1.68 -53.94 10.57
C VAL A 518 2.99 -54.36 9.91
N GLU A 519 3.51 -53.58 8.96
CA GLU A 519 4.82 -53.78 8.35
C GLU A 519 5.96 -53.78 9.39
N ARG A 520 5.84 -52.95 10.44
CA ARG A 520 6.80 -52.99 11.58
C ARG A 520 6.86 -54.35 12.28
N ALA A 521 5.79 -55.13 12.22
CA ALA A 521 5.73 -56.49 12.76
C ALA A 521 6.25 -57.56 11.78
N ASN A 522 6.84 -57.15 10.65
CA ASN A 522 7.28 -58.02 9.53
C ASN A 522 6.14 -58.83 8.89
N ILE A 523 4.94 -58.26 8.83
CA ILE A 523 3.83 -58.78 8.03
C ILE A 523 3.77 -57.91 6.77
N SER A 524 3.76 -58.51 5.58
CA SER A 524 3.74 -57.76 4.33
C SER A 524 2.38 -57.09 4.14
N ALA A 525 2.33 -55.92 3.50
CA ALA A 525 1.09 -55.29 3.06
C ALA A 525 0.20 -56.23 2.20
N ALA A 526 0.78 -57.21 1.50
CA ALA A 526 0.02 -58.20 0.73
C ALA A 526 -0.74 -59.23 1.60
N ASP A 527 -0.35 -59.38 2.87
CA ASP A 527 -0.94 -60.33 3.82
C ASP A 527 -2.06 -59.68 4.67
N ILE A 528 -2.37 -58.40 4.44
CA ILE A 528 -3.46 -57.68 5.10
C ILE A 528 -4.39 -57.02 4.07
N ASP A 529 -5.70 -57.19 4.26
CA ASP A 529 -6.73 -56.51 3.48
C ASP A 529 -7.35 -55.37 4.30
N THR A 530 -7.08 -54.14 3.88
CA THR A 530 -7.55 -52.88 4.49
C THR A 530 -8.63 -52.18 3.67
N SER A 531 -9.19 -52.84 2.65
CA SER A 531 -10.07 -52.21 1.64
C SER A 531 -11.34 -51.55 2.21
N GLU A 532 -11.83 -51.98 3.37
CA GLU A 532 -12.97 -51.36 4.05
C GLU A 532 -12.62 -50.07 4.83
N LEU A 533 -11.32 -49.78 5.06
CA LEU A 533 -10.86 -48.64 5.85
C LEU A 533 -10.72 -47.38 4.99
N VAL A 534 -11.83 -46.66 4.83
CA VAL A 534 -11.89 -45.40 4.04
C VAL A 534 -11.76 -44.13 4.86
N ASP A 535 -11.80 -44.23 6.19
CA ASP A 535 -11.68 -43.09 7.09
C ASP A 535 -10.26 -42.51 7.09
N THR A 536 -10.12 -41.30 7.63
CA THR A 536 -8.84 -40.60 7.71
C THR A 536 -8.39 -40.32 9.16
N VAL A 537 -7.08 -40.25 9.35
CA VAL A 537 -6.37 -40.05 10.63
C VAL A 537 -5.69 -38.69 10.65
N ASP A 538 -6.30 -37.72 11.33
CA ASP A 538 -5.84 -36.33 11.35
C ASP A 538 -4.46 -36.16 12.01
N GLY A 539 -4.16 -36.95 13.04
CA GLY A 539 -2.85 -36.95 13.71
C GLY A 539 -2.73 -38.05 14.75
N PHE A 540 -1.72 -38.89 14.67
CA PHE A 540 -1.47 -39.97 15.62
C PHE A 540 0.03 -40.18 15.81
N ALA A 541 0.47 -40.23 17.06
CA ALA A 541 1.84 -40.60 17.41
C ALA A 541 1.80 -42.01 18.01
N ALA A 542 2.07 -43.01 17.18
CA ALA A 542 2.06 -44.41 17.57
C ALA A 542 3.21 -44.68 18.54
N THR A 543 2.85 -45.07 19.76
CA THR A 543 3.78 -45.49 20.81
C THR A 543 3.43 -46.91 21.25
N GLY A 544 4.43 -47.68 21.68
CA GLY A 544 4.28 -49.07 22.07
C GLY A 544 4.38 -50.07 20.92
N GLY A 545 4.24 -51.35 21.29
CA GLY A 545 4.21 -52.46 20.36
C GLY A 545 3.00 -52.37 19.40
N THR A 546 3.14 -52.96 18.21
CA THR A 546 2.16 -52.92 17.10
C THR A 546 0.71 -53.16 17.54
N ARG A 547 0.45 -54.14 18.41
CA ARG A 547 -0.91 -54.43 18.92
C ARG A 547 -1.48 -53.29 19.79
N GLY A 548 -0.64 -52.60 20.55
CA GLY A 548 -1.07 -51.47 21.37
C GLY A 548 -1.51 -50.28 20.51
N ALA A 549 -0.73 -49.96 19.47
CA ALA A 549 -1.06 -48.90 18.52
C ALA A 549 -2.34 -49.22 17.74
N LEU A 550 -2.48 -50.45 17.22
CA LEU A 550 -3.69 -50.88 16.52
C LEU A 550 -4.92 -50.88 17.44
N GLY A 551 -4.78 -51.27 18.71
CA GLY A 551 -5.90 -51.27 19.66
C GLY A 551 -6.52 -49.89 19.88
N VAL A 552 -5.72 -48.83 19.82
CA VAL A 552 -6.22 -47.44 19.88
C VAL A 552 -7.05 -47.12 18.63
N LEU A 553 -6.55 -47.48 17.45
CA LEU A 553 -7.23 -47.23 16.17
C LEU A 553 -8.53 -48.05 16.06
N GLN A 554 -8.52 -49.33 16.45
CA GLN A 554 -9.70 -50.19 16.47
C GLN A 554 -10.82 -49.62 17.36
N ALA A 555 -10.45 -49.06 18.52
CA ALA A 555 -11.41 -48.46 19.44
C ALA A 555 -11.94 -47.10 18.96
N ALA A 556 -11.12 -46.31 18.27
CA ALA A 556 -11.50 -44.99 17.76
C ALA A 556 -12.33 -45.03 16.47
N PHE A 557 -11.97 -45.91 15.53
CA PHE A 557 -12.61 -46.05 14.21
C PHE A 557 -13.59 -47.23 14.13
N LEU A 558 -13.73 -48.00 15.22
CA LEU A 558 -14.74 -49.06 15.37
C LEU A 558 -14.63 -50.19 14.33
N PHE A 559 -13.42 -50.66 14.05
CA PHE A 559 -13.15 -51.81 13.18
C PHE A 559 -12.50 -52.97 13.95
N ASP A 560 -12.65 -54.18 13.43
CA ASP A 560 -12.01 -55.39 13.93
C ASP A 560 -10.96 -55.90 12.93
N ILE A 561 -9.93 -56.58 13.43
CA ILE A 561 -8.94 -57.26 12.60
C ILE A 561 -9.14 -58.75 12.82
N ILE A 562 -9.47 -59.47 11.75
CA ILE A 562 -9.77 -60.89 11.76
C ILE A 562 -8.75 -61.66 10.93
N GLU A 563 -8.55 -62.93 11.28
CA GLU A 563 -7.79 -63.86 10.44
C GLU A 563 -8.72 -64.42 9.37
N ASP A 564 -8.35 -64.25 8.09
CA ASP A 564 -9.06 -64.82 6.95
C ASP A 564 -8.10 -65.61 6.05
N GLY A 565 -8.24 -66.93 6.09
CA GLY A 565 -7.32 -67.83 5.38
C GLY A 565 -5.90 -67.73 5.93
N TYR A 566 -4.96 -67.25 5.10
CA TYR A 566 -3.55 -67.05 5.47
C TYR A 566 -3.21 -65.58 5.74
N GLY A 567 -4.18 -64.67 5.64
CA GLY A 567 -4.00 -63.23 5.83
C GLY A 567 -4.86 -62.65 6.94
N LEU A 568 -4.75 -61.34 7.13
CA LEU A 568 -5.57 -60.55 8.04
C LEU A 568 -6.54 -59.68 7.23
N THR A 569 -7.76 -59.51 7.70
CA THR A 569 -8.75 -58.62 7.08
C THR A 569 -9.27 -57.64 8.10
N CYS A 570 -9.32 -56.36 7.73
CA CYS A 570 -9.92 -55.30 8.53
C CYS A 570 -11.40 -55.14 8.15
N VAL A 571 -12.30 -55.32 9.13
CA VAL A 571 -13.75 -55.28 8.91
C VAL A 571 -14.38 -54.20 9.79
N ASN A 572 -15.16 -53.30 9.19
CA ASN A 572 -15.87 -52.25 9.93
C ASN A 572 -17.07 -52.82 10.70
N ARG A 573 -17.32 -52.31 11.92
CA ARG A 573 -18.50 -52.72 12.70
C ARG A 573 -19.77 -52.02 12.18
N GLY A 574 -20.88 -52.75 12.21
CA GLY A 574 -22.20 -52.24 11.80
C GLY A 574 -22.72 -52.78 10.47
N GLY A 575 -22.06 -53.81 9.92
CA GLY A 575 -22.56 -54.57 8.78
C GLY A 575 -23.97 -55.16 9.00
N ALA A 576 -24.68 -55.38 7.89
CA ALA A 576 -25.95 -56.08 7.89
C ALA A 576 -25.75 -57.56 8.29
N ALA A 577 -26.82 -58.23 8.70
CA ALA A 577 -26.74 -59.66 8.98
C ALA A 577 -26.39 -60.44 7.71
N SER A 578 -25.32 -61.23 7.74
CA SER A 578 -24.85 -62.05 6.62
C SER A 578 -25.78 -63.23 6.37
N GLU A 579 -26.27 -63.86 7.43
CA GLU A 579 -27.16 -65.03 7.36
C GLU A 579 -28.14 -65.08 8.54
N THR A 580 -29.22 -65.85 8.35
CA THR A 580 -30.20 -66.16 9.40
C THR A 580 -30.08 -67.64 9.76
N ILE A 581 -29.74 -67.91 11.03
CA ILE A 581 -29.55 -69.24 11.59
C ILE A 581 -30.88 -69.69 12.24
N PRO A 582 -31.52 -70.75 11.72
CA PRO A 582 -32.73 -71.31 12.32
C PRO A 582 -32.46 -71.92 13.70
N TYR A 583 -33.44 -71.83 14.60
CA TYR A 583 -33.34 -72.39 15.96
C TYR A 583 -32.93 -73.88 16.00
N GLN A 584 -33.36 -74.65 14.99
CA GLN A 584 -33.12 -76.10 14.93
C GLN A 584 -31.64 -76.46 14.70
N ASP A 585 -30.85 -75.52 14.17
CA ASP A 585 -29.44 -75.72 13.86
C ASP A 585 -28.54 -75.35 15.05
N LEU A 586 -29.13 -74.83 16.14
CA LEU A 586 -28.43 -74.48 17.38
C LEU A 586 -28.27 -75.69 18.30
N GLY A 587 -27.15 -75.74 19.02
CA GLY A 587 -26.87 -76.80 19.99
C GLY A 587 -26.27 -78.05 19.35
N ALA A 588 -25.49 -77.89 18.28
CA ALA A 588 -24.70 -78.97 17.71
C ALA A 588 -23.74 -79.55 18.76
N VAL A 589 -23.72 -80.87 18.87
CA VAL A 589 -22.89 -81.60 19.84
C VAL A 589 -22.25 -82.81 19.19
N ASP A 590 -21.12 -83.22 19.73
CA ASP A 590 -20.45 -84.45 19.34
C ASP A 590 -21.35 -85.68 19.62
N ILE A 591 -21.07 -86.79 18.94
CA ILE A 591 -21.85 -88.03 19.10
C ILE A 591 -21.85 -88.46 20.58
N GLY A 592 -23.04 -88.41 21.20
CA GLY A 592 -23.26 -88.73 22.62
C GLY A 592 -23.20 -87.54 23.59
N GLY A 593 -23.04 -86.30 23.09
CA GLY A 593 -23.12 -85.07 23.87
C GLY A 593 -24.56 -84.64 24.22
N ASP A 594 -24.70 -83.80 25.23
CA ASP A 594 -25.99 -83.25 25.68
C ASP A 594 -26.30 -81.94 24.95
N SER A 595 -27.36 -81.92 24.14
CA SER A 595 -27.84 -80.77 23.38
C SER A 595 -28.87 -79.91 24.12
N SER A 596 -29.00 -80.08 25.45
CA SER A 596 -30.04 -79.42 26.25
C SER A 596 -29.94 -77.89 26.30
N ASN A 597 -28.76 -77.31 26.07
CA ASN A 597 -28.53 -75.86 26.09
C ASN A 597 -28.17 -75.35 24.68
N GLN A 598 -29.19 -75.09 23.85
CA GLN A 598 -29.01 -74.65 22.47
C GLN A 598 -28.57 -73.18 22.34
N LEU A 599 -28.94 -72.33 23.31
CA LEU A 599 -28.55 -70.92 23.37
C LEU A 599 -28.38 -70.49 24.84
N LEU A 600 -27.15 -70.17 25.23
CA LEU A 600 -26.84 -69.62 26.55
C LEU A 600 -26.81 -68.09 26.46
N ILE A 601 -27.66 -67.42 27.22
CA ILE A 601 -27.72 -65.96 27.28
C ILE A 601 -27.24 -65.52 28.66
N ASP A 602 -26.04 -64.95 28.70
CA ASP A 602 -25.45 -64.36 29.90
C ASP A 602 -25.70 -62.86 29.90
N ARG A 603 -26.24 -62.33 31.00
CA ARG A 603 -26.49 -60.90 31.18
C ARG A 603 -25.67 -60.34 32.33
N GLU A 604 -24.87 -59.32 32.04
CA GLU A 604 -24.10 -58.56 33.03
C GLU A 604 -25.03 -57.73 33.95
N MET A 605 -24.63 -57.56 35.23
CA MET A 605 -25.43 -56.82 36.20
C MET A 605 -25.41 -55.31 35.93
N ASP A 606 -26.57 -54.66 36.02
CA ASP A 606 -26.71 -53.22 35.71
C ASP A 606 -25.86 -52.31 36.64
N GLN A 607 -25.39 -52.79 37.80
CA GLN A 607 -24.49 -52.05 38.70
C GLN A 607 -23.03 -52.01 38.23
N GLN A 608 -22.63 -52.92 37.32
CA GLN A 608 -21.28 -52.98 36.77
C GLN A 608 -21.13 -52.15 35.49
N LEU A 609 -22.26 -51.78 34.85
CA LEU A 609 -22.25 -50.96 33.65
C LEU A 609 -21.98 -49.49 33.96
N PRO A 610 -21.25 -48.77 33.09
CA PRO A 610 -20.95 -47.36 33.30
C PRO A 610 -22.22 -46.51 33.25
N ARG A 611 -22.38 -45.58 34.18
CA ARG A 611 -23.38 -44.50 34.10
C ARG A 611 -22.89 -43.34 33.23
N LYS A 612 -21.58 -43.10 33.25
CA LYS A 612 -20.91 -42.05 32.50
C LYS A 612 -19.67 -42.62 31.83
N MET A 613 -19.48 -42.29 30.56
CA MET A 613 -18.25 -42.56 29.83
C MET A 613 -17.63 -41.24 29.38
N THR A 614 -16.34 -41.06 29.66
CA THR A 614 -15.57 -39.88 29.25
C THR A 614 -14.43 -40.32 28.36
N ILE A 615 -14.28 -39.65 27.22
CA ILE A 615 -13.16 -39.84 26.29
C ILE A 615 -12.25 -38.64 26.37
N THR A 616 -10.96 -38.88 26.54
CA THR A 616 -9.92 -37.85 26.39
C THR A 616 -9.24 -38.00 25.04
N PHE A 617 -9.05 -36.88 24.34
CA PHE A 617 -8.44 -36.85 23.01
C PHE A 617 -7.64 -35.56 22.80
N LYS A 618 -6.90 -35.45 21.69
CA LYS A 618 -6.26 -34.20 21.27
C LYS A 618 -7.21 -33.44 20.35
N ASP A 619 -7.68 -32.27 20.79
CA ASP A 619 -8.66 -31.48 20.03
C ASP A 619 -7.98 -30.68 18.91
N GLN A 620 -8.23 -31.07 17.66
CA GLN A 620 -7.60 -30.48 16.48
C GLN A 620 -7.87 -28.97 16.36
N ASP A 621 -9.07 -28.52 16.72
CA ASP A 621 -9.47 -27.11 16.61
C ASP A 621 -8.84 -26.27 17.72
N ARG A 622 -8.37 -26.91 18.80
CA ARG A 622 -7.75 -26.27 19.97
C ARG A 622 -6.27 -26.54 20.07
N GLU A 623 -5.55 -26.50 18.95
CA GLU A 623 -4.09 -26.75 18.87
C GLU A 623 -3.68 -28.10 19.51
N GLN A 624 -4.50 -29.14 19.31
CA GLN A 624 -4.31 -30.46 19.91
C GLN A 624 -4.12 -30.46 21.43
N ASN A 625 -4.66 -29.44 22.11
CA ASN A 625 -4.81 -29.45 23.55
C ASN A 625 -5.76 -30.58 23.97
N LYS A 626 -5.66 -30.99 25.24
CA LYS A 626 -6.50 -32.07 25.76
C LYS A 626 -7.98 -31.69 25.71
N GLY A 627 -8.74 -32.36 24.86
CA GLY A 627 -10.19 -32.32 24.75
C GLY A 627 -10.86 -33.43 25.56
N THR A 628 -12.12 -33.23 25.90
CA THR A 628 -12.95 -34.22 26.60
C THR A 628 -14.34 -34.30 25.98
N ALA A 629 -14.82 -35.51 25.70
CA ALA A 629 -16.18 -35.78 25.29
C ALA A 629 -16.84 -36.72 26.30
N GLU A 630 -18.11 -36.51 26.61
CA GLU A 630 -18.81 -37.28 27.63
C GLU A 630 -20.18 -37.74 27.15
N SER A 631 -20.54 -38.98 27.46
CA SER A 631 -21.90 -39.50 27.30
C SER A 631 -22.40 -40.07 28.62
N THR A 632 -23.68 -39.85 28.92
CA THR A 632 -24.32 -40.35 30.13
C THR A 632 -25.53 -41.20 29.77
N TYR A 633 -25.71 -42.29 30.49
CA TYR A 633 -26.85 -43.19 30.31
C TYR A 633 -27.71 -43.19 31.59
N PRO A 634 -29.05 -43.12 31.49
CA PRO A 634 -29.94 -42.95 32.65
C PRO A 634 -30.12 -44.27 33.41
N VAL A 635 -29.09 -44.68 34.16
CA VAL A 635 -29.07 -45.87 35.05
C VAL A 635 -28.69 -45.50 36.48
N GLN A 636 -29.04 -46.35 37.44
CA GLN A 636 -28.70 -46.17 38.86
C GLN A 636 -27.26 -46.59 39.22
N SER A 637 -26.42 -46.89 38.24
CA SER A 637 -25.01 -47.23 38.44
C SER A 637 -24.20 -46.02 38.93
N ALA A 638 -23.13 -46.28 39.67
CA ALA A 638 -22.14 -45.28 40.09
C ALA A 638 -20.80 -45.41 39.34
N VAL A 639 -20.71 -46.33 38.38
CA VAL A 639 -19.48 -46.60 37.62
C VAL A 639 -19.27 -45.49 36.58
N GLU A 640 -18.05 -44.93 36.55
CA GLU A 640 -17.60 -44.00 35.51
C GLU A 640 -16.41 -44.64 34.79
N GLU A 641 -16.43 -44.63 33.47
CA GLU A 641 -15.38 -45.21 32.62
C GLU A 641 -14.68 -44.10 31.85
N VAL A 642 -13.35 -44.10 31.85
CA VAL A 642 -12.53 -43.11 31.14
C VAL A 642 -11.67 -43.84 30.12
N VAL A 643 -11.76 -43.43 28.85
CA VAL A 643 -10.97 -43.97 27.75
C VAL A 643 -10.09 -42.88 27.18
N ASP A 644 -8.79 -43.15 27.02
CA ASP A 644 -7.83 -42.20 26.47
C ASP A 644 -7.48 -42.55 25.03
N PHE A 645 -7.73 -41.61 24.12
CA PHE A 645 -7.34 -41.71 22.72
C PHE A 645 -6.19 -40.73 22.45
N PRO A 646 -4.94 -41.20 22.36
CA PRO A 646 -3.77 -40.36 22.06
C PRO A 646 -3.69 -39.98 20.56
N LEU A 647 -4.84 -39.66 19.93
CA LEU A 647 -4.94 -39.18 18.55
C LEU A 647 -5.67 -37.84 18.48
N ALA A 648 -5.39 -37.09 17.42
CA ALA A 648 -6.05 -35.85 17.07
C ALA A 648 -7.40 -36.17 16.40
N MET A 649 -8.45 -35.54 16.90
CA MET A 649 -9.79 -35.60 16.30
C MET A 649 -10.57 -34.33 16.64
N THR A 650 -11.64 -34.07 15.89
CA THR A 650 -12.56 -32.98 16.18
C THR A 650 -13.47 -33.32 17.37
N GLN A 651 -13.97 -32.30 18.07
CA GLN A 651 -14.91 -32.47 19.18
C GLN A 651 -16.18 -33.21 18.76
N GLU A 652 -16.65 -32.99 17.53
CA GLU A 652 -17.83 -33.68 16.99
C GLU A 652 -17.59 -35.19 16.82
N LYS A 653 -16.43 -35.57 16.23
CA LYS A 653 -16.04 -36.98 16.07
C LYS A 653 -15.95 -37.67 17.44
N ALA A 654 -15.35 -37.01 18.43
CA ALA A 654 -15.27 -37.52 19.80
C ALA A 654 -16.66 -37.71 20.46
N ASN A 655 -17.58 -36.76 20.29
CA ASN A 655 -18.96 -36.85 20.81
C ASN A 655 -19.73 -38.03 20.20
N LYS A 656 -19.57 -38.28 18.89
CA LYS A 656 -20.17 -39.44 18.22
C LYS A 656 -19.61 -40.75 18.72
N ILE A 657 -18.29 -40.85 18.88
CA ILE A 657 -17.61 -42.08 19.36
C ILE A 657 -18.03 -42.39 20.80
N VAL A 658 -18.02 -41.41 21.72
CA VAL A 658 -18.39 -41.67 23.13
C VAL A 658 -19.84 -42.11 23.27
N ASP A 659 -20.74 -41.58 22.44
CA ASP A 659 -22.13 -42.00 22.43
C ASP A 659 -22.30 -43.43 21.86
N ILE A 660 -21.60 -43.77 20.78
CA ILE A 660 -21.60 -45.14 20.22
C ILE A 660 -21.03 -46.14 21.24
N LEU A 661 -19.88 -45.86 21.83
CA LEU A 661 -19.25 -46.74 22.83
C LEU A 661 -20.14 -46.92 24.07
N MET A 662 -20.77 -45.85 24.55
CA MET A 662 -21.69 -45.92 25.68
C MET A 662 -22.90 -46.81 25.39
N ARG A 663 -23.55 -46.61 24.23
CA ARG A 663 -24.67 -47.45 23.79
C ARG A 663 -24.23 -48.90 23.54
N ALA A 664 -23.03 -49.11 23.01
CA ALA A 664 -22.47 -50.43 22.75
C ALA A 664 -22.26 -51.20 24.05
N ARG A 665 -21.63 -50.60 25.07
CA ARG A 665 -21.45 -51.25 26.39
C ARG A 665 -22.79 -51.65 27.02
N HIS A 666 -23.84 -50.84 26.87
CA HIS A 666 -25.17 -51.16 27.40
C HIS A 666 -25.91 -52.25 26.60
N THR A 667 -25.66 -52.32 25.29
CA THR A 667 -26.30 -53.32 24.41
C THR A 667 -25.57 -54.66 24.48
N GLU A 668 -24.23 -54.64 24.47
CA GLU A 668 -23.34 -55.81 24.56
C GLU A 668 -23.29 -56.45 25.96
N ARG A 669 -24.08 -55.95 26.93
CA ARG A 669 -24.29 -56.56 28.26
C ARG A 669 -24.88 -57.97 28.18
N MET A 670 -25.55 -58.30 27.08
CA MET A 670 -26.05 -59.65 26.79
C MET A 670 -25.05 -60.35 25.88
N SER A 671 -24.38 -61.35 26.43
CA SER A 671 -23.53 -62.28 25.68
C SER A 671 -24.34 -63.52 25.33
N MET A 672 -24.20 -64.02 24.12
CA MET A 672 -24.84 -65.24 23.66
C MET A 672 -23.78 -66.26 23.31
N SER A 673 -23.90 -67.47 23.84
CA SER A 673 -23.01 -68.58 23.50
C SER A 673 -23.84 -69.75 22.98
N PHE A 674 -23.47 -70.28 21.81
CA PHE A 674 -24.19 -71.36 21.14
C PHE A 674 -23.21 -72.18 20.29
N THR A 675 -23.62 -73.40 19.91
CA THR A 675 -22.85 -74.27 19.04
C THR A 675 -23.55 -74.51 17.71
N LEU A 676 -22.80 -74.51 16.61
CA LEU A 676 -23.29 -74.71 15.25
C LEU A 676 -22.67 -75.95 14.57
N PRO A 677 -23.39 -76.58 13.63
CA PRO A 677 -22.86 -77.68 12.82
C PRO A 677 -21.87 -77.18 11.75
N GLN A 678 -21.18 -78.12 11.12
CA GLN A 678 -20.16 -77.88 10.10
C GLN A 678 -20.63 -77.03 8.90
N GLU A 679 -21.94 -76.98 8.60
CA GLU A 679 -22.50 -76.17 7.50
C GLU A 679 -22.15 -74.67 7.64
N TYR A 680 -21.99 -74.20 8.88
CA TYR A 680 -21.68 -72.81 9.21
C TYR A 680 -20.18 -72.54 9.42
N LEU A 681 -19.28 -73.42 8.93
CA LEU A 681 -17.82 -73.24 9.05
C LEU A 681 -17.30 -71.97 8.34
N HIS A 682 -18.07 -71.46 7.39
CA HIS A 682 -17.75 -70.24 6.65
C HIS A 682 -17.94 -68.95 7.48
N LEU A 683 -18.63 -69.01 8.63
CA LEU A 683 -18.84 -67.85 9.52
C LEU A 683 -17.56 -67.46 10.23
N LYS A 684 -17.17 -66.19 10.10
CA LYS A 684 -15.93 -65.63 10.66
C LYS A 684 -16.23 -64.78 11.91
N PRO A 685 -15.22 -64.52 12.76
CA PRO A 685 -15.33 -63.46 13.75
C PRO A 685 -15.75 -62.14 13.10
N SER A 686 -16.50 -61.32 13.84
CA SER A 686 -17.10 -60.04 13.38
C SER A 686 -18.28 -60.12 12.41
N ASP A 687 -18.61 -61.30 11.87
CA ASP A 687 -19.86 -61.50 11.12
C ASP A 687 -21.09 -61.24 12.01
N VAL A 688 -22.12 -60.64 11.42
CA VAL A 688 -23.41 -60.41 12.08
C VAL A 688 -24.39 -61.47 11.59
N VAL A 689 -25.01 -62.22 12.50
CA VAL A 689 -25.99 -63.26 12.19
C VAL A 689 -27.31 -63.00 12.89
N ASN A 690 -28.41 -63.37 12.24
CA ASN A 690 -29.74 -63.38 12.86
C ASN A 690 -30.00 -64.77 13.44
N ILE A 691 -30.19 -64.86 14.75
CA ILE A 691 -30.55 -66.08 15.44
C ILE A 691 -32.05 -66.09 15.65
N GLU A 692 -32.76 -66.97 14.96
CA GLU A 692 -34.19 -67.16 15.19
C GLU A 692 -34.40 -68.02 16.44
N THR A 693 -35.09 -67.47 17.43
CA THR A 693 -35.62 -68.26 18.55
C THR A 693 -37.14 -68.27 18.49
N PRO A 694 -37.82 -69.22 19.16
CA PRO A 694 -39.28 -69.28 19.16
C PRO A 694 -39.96 -67.97 19.62
N ASP A 695 -39.28 -67.17 20.45
CA ASP A 695 -39.82 -65.96 21.04
C ASP A 695 -39.44 -64.68 20.27
N ARG A 696 -38.21 -64.62 19.73
CA ARG A 696 -37.69 -63.44 19.02
C ARG A 696 -36.47 -63.76 18.16
N THR A 697 -36.24 -62.99 17.11
CA THR A 697 -34.96 -62.98 16.39
C THR A 697 -33.96 -62.07 17.09
N TYR A 698 -32.77 -62.58 17.39
CA TYR A 698 -31.66 -61.81 17.93
C TYR A 698 -30.62 -61.55 16.85
N GLN A 699 -30.19 -60.30 16.69
CA GLN A 699 -29.08 -59.97 15.82
C GLN A 699 -27.80 -59.95 16.66
N VAL A 700 -26.83 -60.81 16.29
CA VAL A 700 -25.64 -61.10 17.08
C VAL A 700 -24.40 -60.96 16.22
N ARG A 701 -23.43 -60.16 16.67
CA ARG A 701 -22.09 -60.11 16.11
C ARG A 701 -21.23 -61.18 16.76
N ILE A 702 -20.56 -62.01 15.96
CA ILE A 702 -19.67 -63.06 16.45
C ILE A 702 -18.43 -62.40 17.06
N ALA A 703 -18.18 -62.61 18.35
CA ALA A 703 -17.02 -62.07 19.05
C ALA A 703 -15.84 -63.06 19.02
N SER A 704 -16.12 -64.35 19.13
CA SER A 704 -15.13 -65.41 18.97
C SER A 704 -15.78 -66.70 18.48
N ARG A 705 -14.98 -67.50 17.78
CA ARG A 705 -15.32 -68.87 17.39
C ARG A 705 -14.20 -69.82 17.80
N ALA A 706 -14.56 -71.04 18.19
CA ALA A 706 -13.61 -72.12 18.44
C ALA A 706 -14.14 -73.40 17.80
N GLU A 707 -13.25 -74.15 17.17
CA GLU A 707 -13.58 -75.39 16.48
C GLU A 707 -13.16 -76.59 17.34
N SER A 708 -14.07 -77.55 17.54
CA SER A 708 -13.73 -78.82 18.18
C SER A 708 -13.06 -79.77 17.18
N SER A 709 -12.37 -80.81 17.68
CA SER A 709 -11.81 -81.89 16.84
C SER A 709 -12.87 -82.62 16.00
N SER A 710 -14.14 -82.47 16.37
CA SER A 710 -15.31 -83.08 15.74
C SER A 710 -16.03 -82.13 14.79
N GLN A 711 -15.43 -80.97 14.47
CA GLN A 711 -15.94 -79.94 13.55
C GLN A 711 -17.26 -79.27 14.00
N VAL A 712 -17.48 -79.19 15.31
CA VAL A 712 -18.54 -78.37 15.91
C VAL A 712 -17.96 -76.97 16.19
N LEU A 713 -18.66 -75.93 15.73
CA LEU A 713 -18.29 -74.54 16.00
C LEU A 713 -18.91 -74.08 17.31
N SER A 714 -18.08 -73.71 18.28
CA SER A 714 -18.51 -73.01 19.50
C SER A 714 -18.38 -71.50 19.26
N ILE A 715 -19.49 -70.79 19.33
CA ILE A 715 -19.56 -69.35 19.03
C ILE A 715 -19.91 -68.60 20.31
N SER A 716 -19.18 -67.52 20.58
CA SER A 716 -19.56 -66.49 21.53
C SER A 716 -19.83 -65.19 20.78
N GLY A 717 -21.02 -64.65 20.95
CA GLY A 717 -21.48 -63.46 20.26
C GLY A 717 -22.01 -62.39 21.22
N LYS A 718 -22.03 -61.16 20.72
CA LYS A 718 -22.59 -59.99 21.39
C LYS A 718 -23.79 -59.47 20.61
N LEU A 719 -24.82 -58.99 21.30
CA LEU A 719 -25.93 -58.32 20.63
C LEU A 719 -25.42 -57.11 19.84
N SER A 720 -25.86 -57.00 18.59
CA SER A 720 -25.50 -55.89 17.72
C SER A 720 -26.70 -55.46 16.88
N ALA A 721 -26.72 -54.19 16.49
CA ALA A 721 -27.70 -53.64 15.56
C ALA A 721 -27.03 -52.55 14.71
N PRO A 722 -27.38 -52.36 13.43
CA PRO A 722 -26.76 -51.31 12.60
C PRO A 722 -26.87 -49.91 13.21
N SER A 723 -28.01 -49.58 13.84
CA SER A 723 -28.24 -48.29 14.49
C SER A 723 -27.38 -48.03 15.73
N LEU A 724 -26.71 -49.06 16.26
CA LEU A 724 -25.81 -48.92 17.39
C LEU A 724 -24.53 -48.16 17.02
N TRP A 725 -24.09 -48.35 15.78
CA TRP A 725 -22.80 -47.87 15.27
C TRP A 725 -22.89 -46.50 14.57
N THR A 726 -24.05 -45.86 14.64
CA THR A 726 -24.31 -44.51 14.10
C THR A 726 -24.75 -43.56 15.20
N SER A 727 -24.29 -42.30 15.18
CA SER A 727 -24.70 -41.23 16.10
C SER A 727 -24.86 -39.90 15.37
N ASP A 728 -25.93 -39.16 15.70
CA ASP A 728 -26.19 -37.79 15.24
C ASP A 728 -25.76 -36.75 16.29
N ALA A 729 -24.88 -37.12 17.24
CA ALA A 729 -24.36 -36.19 18.23
C ALA A 729 -23.61 -35.03 17.56
N VAL A 730 -23.95 -33.80 17.95
CA VAL A 730 -23.37 -32.56 17.40
C VAL A 730 -22.51 -31.90 18.47
N ALA A 731 -21.41 -31.24 18.06
CA ALA A 731 -20.64 -30.39 18.95
C ALA A 731 -21.35 -29.03 19.20
N GLY A 732 -21.07 -28.41 20.34
CA GLY A 732 -21.44 -27.00 20.56
C GLY A 732 -20.50 -26.05 19.79
N GLU A 733 -20.88 -24.77 19.67
CA GLU A 733 -20.04 -23.75 19.03
C GLU A 733 -18.66 -23.68 19.69
N ASN A 734 -17.61 -23.82 18.87
CA ASN A 734 -16.22 -23.73 19.31
C ASN A 734 -15.74 -22.29 19.21
N ASN A 735 -15.59 -21.62 20.35
CA ASN A 735 -15.08 -20.24 20.45
C ASN A 735 -13.59 -20.21 20.85
N TYR A 736 -12.80 -21.15 20.35
CA TYR A 736 -11.36 -21.12 20.54
C TYR A 736 -10.71 -20.22 19.49
N ILE A 737 -10.15 -19.11 19.95
CA ILE A 737 -9.29 -18.24 19.15
C ILE A 737 -7.86 -18.66 19.47
N PRO A 738 -7.11 -19.24 18.52
CA PRO A 738 -5.70 -19.54 18.72
C PRO A 738 -4.95 -18.28 19.15
N PRO A 739 -4.01 -18.35 20.12
CA PRO A 739 -3.09 -17.26 20.35
C PRO A 739 -2.22 -17.13 19.09
N GLY A 740 -2.55 -16.14 18.26
CA GLY A 740 -1.75 -15.81 17.08
C GLY A 740 -0.31 -15.54 17.49
N LEU A 741 0.64 -16.03 16.70
CA LEU A 741 1.90 -15.32 16.55
C LEU A 741 1.51 -13.99 15.92
N ASP A 742 1.43 -12.93 16.71
CA ASP A 742 1.71 -11.63 16.16
C ASP A 742 3.18 -11.69 15.77
N LEU A 743 3.46 -12.08 14.53
CA LEU A 743 4.69 -11.67 13.89
C LEU A 743 4.62 -10.15 13.96
N VAL A 744 5.32 -9.59 14.94
CA VAL A 744 5.38 -8.16 15.15
C VAL A 744 5.96 -7.59 13.86
N SER A 745 5.08 -7.07 13.02
CA SER A 745 5.46 -6.41 11.79
C SER A 745 6.16 -5.12 12.14
N ASP A 746 7.18 -4.77 11.36
CA ASP A 746 7.85 -3.49 11.54
C ASP A 746 6.84 -2.37 11.38
N ALA A 747 6.81 -1.49 12.37
CA ALA A 747 5.98 -0.29 12.30
C ALA A 747 6.62 0.70 11.32
N THR A 748 5.84 1.13 10.34
CA THR A 748 6.18 2.30 9.53
C THR A 748 5.53 3.53 10.15
N ALA A 749 6.33 4.49 10.61
CA ALA A 749 5.85 5.78 11.08
C ALA A 749 6.08 6.87 10.04
N VAL A 750 5.05 7.69 9.82
CA VAL A 750 5.11 8.90 9.01
C VAL A 750 4.90 10.09 9.94
N LEU A 751 5.90 10.96 10.03
CA LEU A 751 5.83 12.18 10.82
C LEU A 751 5.44 13.35 9.91
N LEU A 752 4.41 14.09 10.31
CA LEU A 752 3.78 15.13 9.52
C LEU A 752 3.94 16.48 10.22
N ASP A 753 4.83 17.33 9.69
CA ASP A 753 4.89 18.75 10.04
C ASP A 753 3.94 19.54 9.13
N VAL A 754 2.70 19.68 9.58
CA VAL A 754 1.60 20.29 8.83
C VAL A 754 1.00 21.48 9.58
N PRO A 755 0.27 22.39 8.89
CA PRO A 755 -0.48 23.45 9.55
C PRO A 755 -1.46 22.93 10.59
N MET A 756 -1.82 23.77 11.57
CA MET A 756 -2.78 23.37 12.60
C MET A 756 -4.18 23.10 12.02
N ILE A 757 -4.77 21.99 12.45
CA ILE A 757 -6.12 21.54 12.08
C ILE A 757 -7.04 21.59 13.30
N LEU A 758 -6.49 21.24 14.48
CA LEU A 758 -7.14 21.27 15.79
C LEU A 758 -6.48 22.33 16.68
N ASP A 759 -7.26 22.89 17.61
CA ASP A 759 -6.79 23.96 18.51
C ASP A 759 -5.70 23.47 19.47
N GLU A 760 -5.68 22.17 19.82
CA GLU A 760 -4.64 21.56 20.66
C GLU A 760 -3.24 21.60 20.03
N GLN A 761 -3.16 21.80 18.71
CA GLN A 761 -1.90 21.92 17.96
C GLN A 761 -1.26 23.31 18.07
N ASP A 762 -1.86 24.25 18.81
CA ASP A 762 -1.26 25.55 19.14
C ASP A 762 -0.22 25.44 20.29
N THR A 763 0.55 24.36 20.23
CA THR A 763 1.69 24.05 21.11
C THR A 763 2.76 23.39 20.25
N ALA A 764 4.02 23.38 20.70
CA ALA A 764 5.11 22.78 19.92
C ALA A 764 4.87 21.29 19.73
N SER A 765 4.38 20.92 18.54
CA SER A 765 3.87 19.60 18.25
C SER A 765 3.76 19.38 16.75
N PHE A 766 3.80 18.11 16.34
CA PHE A 766 3.57 17.67 14.97
C PHE A 766 2.71 16.39 15.01
N LEU A 767 2.14 16.00 13.87
CA LEU A 767 1.30 14.80 13.80
C LEU A 767 2.13 13.58 13.42
N MET A 768 1.68 12.41 13.85
CA MET A 768 2.24 11.12 13.45
C MET A 768 1.12 10.21 12.99
N ALA A 769 1.37 9.50 11.91
CA ALA A 769 0.67 8.28 11.56
C ALA A 769 1.62 7.09 11.69
N MET A 770 1.10 5.94 12.11
CA MET A 770 1.89 4.72 12.20
C MET A 770 1.02 3.53 11.83
N TYR A 771 1.57 2.63 11.02
CA TYR A 771 0.90 1.42 10.58
C TYR A 771 1.89 0.28 10.43
N GLY A 772 1.39 -0.95 10.53
CA GLY A 772 2.13 -2.17 10.25
C GLY A 772 1.34 -3.08 9.31
N VAL A 773 2.00 -4.07 8.72
CA VAL A 773 1.33 -5.06 7.86
C VAL A 773 0.51 -6.04 8.71
N GLY A 774 -0.64 -6.48 8.17
CA GLY A 774 -1.51 -7.46 8.82
C GLY A 774 -2.24 -6.92 10.07
N SER A 775 -2.41 -7.80 11.06
CA SER A 775 -3.01 -7.45 12.36
C SER A 775 -1.95 -6.82 13.27
N TRP A 776 -1.63 -5.55 13.05
CA TRP A 776 -0.63 -4.83 13.83
C TRP A 776 -1.19 -4.40 15.21
N PRO A 777 -0.56 -4.78 16.34
CA PRO A 777 -1.08 -4.53 17.69
C PRO A 777 -0.93 -3.07 18.16
N GLY A 778 -0.38 -2.19 17.32
CA GLY A 778 0.02 -0.84 17.65
C GLY A 778 1.51 -0.74 17.96
N GLY A 779 1.99 0.48 18.23
CA GLY A 779 3.40 0.72 18.53
C GLY A 779 3.65 2.04 19.25
N SER A 780 4.91 2.26 19.61
CA SER A 780 5.38 3.51 20.20
C SER A 780 6.46 4.16 19.33
N LEU A 781 6.39 5.48 19.22
CA LEU A 781 7.44 6.31 18.66
C LEU A 781 8.41 6.71 19.77
N LEU A 782 9.67 6.32 19.59
CA LEU A 782 10.77 6.73 20.44
C LEU A 782 11.57 7.84 19.75
N ARG A 783 12.08 8.77 20.56
CA ARG A 783 12.94 9.88 20.10
C ARG A 783 14.28 9.81 20.81
N SER A 784 15.35 10.00 20.05
CA SER A 784 16.69 10.22 20.58
C SER A 784 17.05 11.72 20.61
N THR A 785 17.68 12.14 21.70
CA THR A 785 18.16 13.52 21.88
C THR A 785 19.68 13.64 21.84
N ASP A 786 20.40 12.52 21.78
CA ASP A 786 21.85 12.36 21.93
C ASP A 786 22.50 11.63 20.73
N SER A 787 21.93 11.81 19.54
CA SER A 787 22.42 11.24 18.28
C SER A 787 22.40 9.70 18.24
N GLY A 788 21.35 9.11 18.78
CA GLY A 788 21.06 7.67 18.68
C GLY A 788 21.65 6.81 19.79
N GLN A 789 22.20 7.40 20.86
CA GLN A 789 22.73 6.66 22.01
C GLN A 789 21.63 6.19 22.97
N THR A 790 20.63 7.04 23.21
CA THR A 790 19.46 6.69 24.02
C THR A 790 18.16 7.09 23.32
N TYR A 791 17.13 6.26 23.51
CA TYR A 791 15.79 6.45 22.95
C TYR A 791 14.77 6.50 24.08
N SER A 792 13.91 7.53 24.07
CA SER A 792 12.81 7.68 25.02
C SER A 792 11.46 7.67 24.29
N ALA A 793 10.49 6.91 24.80
CA ALA A 793 9.13 6.88 24.26
C ALA A 793 8.48 8.28 24.35
N THR A 794 7.93 8.74 23.23
CA THR A 794 7.25 10.05 23.14
C THR A 794 5.74 9.88 23.09
N THR A 795 5.24 9.03 22.19
CA THR A 795 3.81 8.82 21.94
C THR A 795 3.61 7.41 21.37
N GLY A 796 2.41 6.84 21.49
CA GLY A 796 2.07 5.55 20.88
C GLY A 796 0.68 5.55 20.27
N LEU A 797 0.46 4.60 19.36
CA LEU A 797 -0.81 4.34 18.69
C LEU A 797 -1.21 2.89 18.97
N ALA A 798 -2.45 2.66 19.36
CA ALA A 798 -2.99 1.33 19.67
C ALA A 798 -3.65 0.64 18.46
N ALA A 799 -3.66 1.29 17.29
CA ALA A 799 -4.25 0.77 16.06
C ALA A 799 -3.58 1.43 14.84
N ASN A 800 -3.72 0.78 13.68
CA ASN A 800 -3.26 1.30 12.39
C ASN A 800 -3.87 2.68 12.08
N SER A 801 -3.01 3.61 11.70
CA SER A 801 -3.41 4.82 10.97
C SER A 801 -3.96 4.45 9.59
N THR A 802 -4.96 5.18 9.10
CA THR A 802 -5.40 5.01 7.69
C THR A 802 -4.41 5.72 6.77
N SER A 803 -3.79 4.98 5.85
CA SER A 803 -2.67 5.46 5.03
C SER A 803 -2.66 4.78 3.65
N GLY A 804 -2.14 5.49 2.66
CA GLY A 804 -2.02 5.01 1.28
C GLY A 804 -0.89 5.72 0.53
N VAL A 805 -0.71 5.31 -0.72
CA VAL A 805 0.26 5.89 -1.66
C VAL A 805 -0.45 6.25 -2.96
N ALA A 806 -0.19 7.42 -3.50
CA ALA A 806 -0.74 7.87 -4.77
C ALA A 806 -0.05 7.18 -5.95
N VAL A 807 -0.87 6.67 -6.87
CA VAL A 807 -0.42 6.09 -8.14
C VAL A 807 -0.22 7.19 -9.18
N ASP A 808 -1.15 8.15 -9.20
CA ASP A 808 -1.18 9.26 -10.14
C ASP A 808 -0.85 10.59 -9.44
N ILE A 809 -0.63 11.64 -10.24
CA ILE A 809 -0.29 12.99 -9.79
C ILE A 809 -1.46 13.93 -10.10
N LEU A 810 -1.85 14.75 -9.12
CA LEU A 810 -2.82 15.82 -9.32
C LEU A 810 -2.15 17.10 -9.87
N PRO A 811 -2.79 17.83 -10.79
CA PRO A 811 -2.28 19.11 -11.30
C PRO A 811 -2.33 20.21 -10.23
N ALA A 812 -1.73 21.37 -10.49
CA ALA A 812 -1.87 22.54 -9.64
C ALA A 812 -3.35 22.99 -9.56
N ASP A 813 -3.78 23.45 -8.38
CA ASP A 813 -5.17 23.83 -8.09
C ASP A 813 -5.19 25.17 -7.34
N ASP A 814 -6.23 25.97 -7.57
CA ASP A 814 -6.37 27.29 -6.95
C ASP A 814 -6.89 27.25 -5.51
N GLY A 815 -7.43 26.10 -5.06
CA GLY A 815 -7.91 25.86 -3.71
C GLY A 815 -9.20 26.59 -3.33
N PHE A 816 -9.87 27.29 -4.26
CA PHE A 816 -11.04 28.11 -3.94
C PHE A 816 -12.37 27.36 -4.07
N VAL A 817 -12.42 26.33 -4.91
CA VAL A 817 -13.63 25.57 -5.21
C VAL A 817 -13.42 24.07 -5.02
N ILE A 818 -14.52 23.34 -4.85
CA ILE A 818 -14.46 21.88 -4.84
C ILE A 818 -14.14 21.42 -6.26
N ASN A 819 -13.01 20.75 -6.42
CA ASN A 819 -12.58 20.12 -7.66
C ASN A 819 -13.36 18.82 -7.87
N ARG A 820 -14.23 18.81 -8.88
CA ARG A 820 -15.09 17.66 -9.21
C ARG A 820 -14.62 16.88 -10.44
N THR A 821 -13.54 17.32 -11.07
CA THR A 821 -13.07 16.76 -12.34
C THR A 821 -11.85 15.88 -12.12
N ASP A 822 -10.94 16.31 -11.25
CA ASP A 822 -9.72 15.57 -10.99
C ASP A 822 -9.97 14.43 -9.99
N GLU A 823 -9.39 13.29 -10.29
CA GLU A 823 -9.50 12.06 -9.50
C GLU A 823 -8.09 11.58 -9.12
N LEU A 824 -7.93 11.08 -7.89
CA LEU A 824 -6.65 10.58 -7.39
C LEU A 824 -6.75 9.08 -7.12
N ASN A 825 -6.01 8.28 -7.88
CA ASN A 825 -5.90 6.84 -7.63
C ASN A 825 -4.83 6.56 -6.58
N ILE A 826 -5.19 5.77 -5.57
CA ILE A 826 -4.31 5.42 -4.46
C ILE A 826 -4.28 3.90 -4.23
N VAL A 827 -3.14 3.40 -3.75
CA VAL A 827 -3.03 2.07 -3.15
C VAL A 827 -3.16 2.24 -1.64
N THR A 828 -4.14 1.55 -1.04
CA THR A 828 -4.32 1.58 0.41
C THR A 828 -3.26 0.71 1.07
N LEU A 829 -2.45 1.29 1.96
CA LEU A 829 -1.45 0.56 2.75
C LEU A 829 -2.07 0.00 4.04
N SER A 830 -2.93 0.79 4.69
CA SER A 830 -3.56 0.45 5.95
C SER A 830 -4.86 1.24 6.15
N GLY A 831 -5.81 0.65 6.88
CA GLY A 831 -7.12 1.27 7.12
C GLY A 831 -8.03 1.26 5.88
N GLU A 832 -9.05 2.11 5.88
CA GLU A 832 -10.03 2.19 4.79
C GLU A 832 -10.38 3.67 4.50
N PHE A 833 -10.37 4.03 3.21
CA PHE A 833 -10.87 5.33 2.74
C PHE A 833 -12.36 5.19 2.40
N THR A 834 -13.21 5.99 3.03
CA THR A 834 -14.67 5.83 2.98
C THR A 834 -15.34 7.12 2.49
N SER A 835 -16.38 6.97 1.65
CA SER A 835 -17.14 8.12 1.15
C SER A 835 -17.96 8.81 2.25
N VAL A 836 -18.12 10.12 2.14
CA VAL A 836 -18.97 10.94 3.00
C VAL A 836 -19.84 11.87 2.17
N THR A 837 -20.94 12.38 2.74
CA THR A 837 -21.73 13.41 2.07
C THR A 837 -20.96 14.74 2.01
N GLU A 838 -21.24 15.58 1.01
CA GLU A 838 -20.64 16.92 0.88
C GLU A 838 -20.84 17.76 2.15
N ALA A 839 -22.02 17.70 2.78
CA ALA A 839 -22.28 18.37 4.05
C ALA A 839 -21.35 17.89 5.17
N GLN A 840 -21.09 16.58 5.26
CA GLN A 840 -20.18 16.00 6.26
C GLN A 840 -18.72 16.41 5.98
N MET A 841 -18.30 16.43 4.71
CA MET A 841 -16.99 16.93 4.31
C MET A 841 -16.82 18.41 4.73
N MET A 842 -17.84 19.26 4.51
CA MET A 842 -17.80 20.67 4.91
C MET A 842 -17.72 20.87 6.42
N THR A 843 -18.29 19.94 7.21
CA THR A 843 -18.17 19.96 8.68
C THR A 843 -16.82 19.45 9.23
N GLY A 844 -15.90 18.96 8.39
CA GLY A 844 -14.55 18.55 8.82
C GLY A 844 -14.21 17.07 8.68
N GLN A 845 -15.06 16.25 8.05
CA GLN A 845 -14.76 14.83 7.79
C GLN A 845 -13.81 14.64 6.61
N ASN A 846 -13.19 13.45 6.52
CA ASN A 846 -12.28 13.05 5.44
C ASN A 846 -11.10 14.00 5.19
N PHE A 847 -10.54 14.53 6.28
CA PHE A 847 -9.32 15.34 6.23
C PHE A 847 -8.10 14.45 6.01
N VAL A 848 -7.28 14.77 5.00
CA VAL A 848 -6.06 14.02 4.67
C VAL A 848 -4.89 14.96 4.40
N ALA A 849 -3.67 14.49 4.63
CA ALA A 849 -2.44 15.10 4.12
C ALA A 849 -1.92 14.27 2.95
N TYR A 850 -1.54 14.93 1.88
CA TYR A 850 -1.03 14.34 0.65
C TYR A 850 0.33 14.98 0.30
N GLY A 851 1.36 14.16 0.05
CA GLY A 851 2.70 14.60 -0.29
C GLY A 851 3.79 13.87 0.50
N ASP A 852 4.86 14.61 0.84
CA ASP A 852 6.00 14.13 1.63
C ASP A 852 6.57 15.25 2.53
N ASP A 853 7.56 14.94 3.39
CA ASP A 853 8.13 15.93 4.32
C ASP A 853 8.56 17.23 3.62
N GLY A 854 8.02 18.35 4.10
CA GLY A 854 8.25 19.68 3.54
C GLY A 854 7.33 20.09 2.37
N ARG A 855 6.53 19.17 1.81
CA ARG A 855 5.60 19.42 0.69
C ARG A 855 4.19 18.85 0.92
N TRP A 856 3.75 18.86 2.18
CA TRP A 856 2.41 18.38 2.55
C TRP A 856 1.30 19.33 2.08
N GLU A 857 0.42 18.86 1.19
CA GLU A 857 -0.88 19.46 0.90
C GLU A 857 -1.95 18.92 1.86
N LEU A 858 -2.79 19.81 2.40
CA LEU A 858 -3.98 19.40 3.15
C LEU A 858 -5.21 19.44 2.25
N MET A 859 -5.92 18.32 2.16
CA MET A 859 -7.10 18.19 1.31
C MET A 859 -8.24 17.41 1.98
N ARG A 860 -9.42 17.43 1.37
CA ARG A 860 -10.58 16.58 1.72
C ARG A 860 -11.15 15.93 0.47
N TYR A 861 -11.89 14.84 0.64
CA TYR A 861 -12.55 14.12 -0.44
C TYR A 861 -13.99 13.74 -0.07
N ILE A 862 -14.87 13.64 -1.07
CA ILE A 862 -16.26 13.20 -0.93
C ILE A 862 -16.34 11.69 -1.11
N ASP A 863 -15.86 11.19 -2.26
CA ASP A 863 -16.04 9.80 -2.65
C ASP A 863 -14.72 9.03 -2.61
N ALA A 864 -14.79 7.77 -2.18
CA ALA A 864 -13.73 6.78 -2.26
C ALA A 864 -14.31 5.52 -2.91
N ALA A 865 -13.93 5.24 -4.15
CA ALA A 865 -14.42 4.11 -4.93
C ALA A 865 -13.32 3.05 -5.08
N ALA A 866 -13.59 1.81 -4.63
CA ALA A 866 -12.65 0.70 -4.82
C ALA A 866 -12.73 0.14 -6.25
N ASN A 867 -11.57 -0.04 -6.87
CA ASN A 867 -11.42 -0.58 -8.22
C ASN A 867 -11.12 -2.08 -8.19
N ALA A 868 -11.37 -2.77 -9.31
CA ALA A 868 -11.16 -4.21 -9.43
C ALA A 868 -9.67 -4.64 -9.41
N ASP A 869 -8.76 -3.68 -9.62
CA ASP A 869 -7.30 -3.88 -9.56
C ASP A 869 -6.71 -3.71 -8.15
N GLY A 870 -7.56 -3.40 -7.16
CA GLY A 870 -7.15 -3.18 -5.76
C GLY A 870 -6.78 -1.73 -5.41
N THR A 871 -6.86 -0.79 -6.36
CA THR A 871 -6.70 0.64 -6.09
C THR A 871 -8.01 1.28 -5.60
N VAL A 872 -7.92 2.47 -4.99
CA VAL A 872 -9.07 3.29 -4.60
C VAL A 872 -8.98 4.63 -5.30
N THR A 873 -10.04 5.06 -5.97
CA THR A 873 -10.15 6.37 -6.59
C THR A 873 -10.82 7.35 -5.62
N LEU A 874 -10.14 8.45 -5.30
CA LEU A 874 -10.70 9.56 -4.53
C LEU A 874 -11.18 10.67 -5.46
N SER A 875 -12.41 11.14 -5.27
CA SER A 875 -13.01 12.21 -6.10
C SER A 875 -13.84 13.20 -5.28
N GLY A 876 -14.15 14.35 -5.89
CA GLY A 876 -14.81 15.47 -5.19
C GLY A 876 -13.86 16.11 -4.17
N LEU A 877 -12.72 16.58 -4.66
CA LEU A 877 -11.59 17.01 -3.83
C LEU A 877 -11.71 18.47 -3.43
N LEU A 878 -11.42 18.80 -2.17
CA LEU A 878 -11.21 20.17 -1.70
C LEU A 878 -9.74 20.32 -1.31
N ARG A 879 -9.01 21.15 -2.03
CA ARG A 879 -7.54 21.16 -2.08
C ARG A 879 -6.92 22.42 -1.47
N GLY A 880 -5.62 22.39 -1.21
CA GLY A 880 -4.84 23.56 -0.74
C GLY A 880 -5.29 24.16 0.60
N LEU A 881 -5.94 23.37 1.47
CA LEU A 881 -6.51 23.85 2.73
C LEU A 881 -5.43 24.38 3.68
N ARG A 882 -5.79 25.35 4.53
CA ARG A 882 -4.90 25.90 5.57
C ARG A 882 -3.57 26.44 5.01
N ASP A 883 -3.64 27.13 3.88
CA ASP A 883 -2.50 27.80 3.23
C ASP A 883 -1.43 26.81 2.72
N THR A 884 -1.90 25.71 2.12
CA THR A 884 -1.06 24.69 1.46
C THR A 884 -1.19 24.70 -0.06
N VAL A 885 -1.80 25.74 -0.63
CA VAL A 885 -2.05 25.88 -2.08
C VAL A 885 -0.75 25.84 -2.90
N GLN A 886 0.37 26.35 -2.35
CA GLN A 886 1.67 26.31 -3.01
C GLN A 886 2.21 24.90 -3.28
N TYR A 887 1.69 23.88 -2.59
CA TYR A 887 2.12 22.49 -2.76
C TYR A 887 1.26 21.70 -3.76
N THR A 888 0.13 22.26 -4.20
CA THR A 888 -0.83 21.55 -5.10
C THR A 888 -0.22 21.10 -6.42
N GLY A 889 0.79 21.81 -6.91
CA GLY A 889 1.52 21.50 -8.15
C GLY A 889 2.87 20.81 -7.96
N THR A 890 3.23 20.41 -6.73
CA THR A 890 4.56 19.84 -6.41
C THR A 890 4.52 18.34 -6.10
N HIS A 891 3.41 17.67 -6.43
CA HIS A 891 3.22 16.25 -6.15
C HIS A 891 3.93 15.35 -7.17
N GLU A 892 4.34 14.19 -6.69
CA GLU A 892 5.03 13.15 -7.46
C GLU A 892 4.31 11.80 -7.29
N ALA A 893 4.42 10.93 -8.30
CA ALA A 893 3.86 9.58 -8.20
C ALA A 893 4.61 8.81 -7.10
N GLY A 894 3.89 8.12 -6.22
CA GLY A 894 4.45 7.51 -5.01
C GLY A 894 4.33 8.36 -3.74
N ASP A 895 3.73 9.55 -3.82
CA ASP A 895 3.46 10.39 -2.65
C ASP A 895 2.52 9.73 -1.64
N ARG A 896 2.72 10.03 -0.36
CA ARG A 896 1.93 9.44 0.72
C ARG A 896 0.63 10.20 0.89
N ILE A 897 -0.44 9.48 1.21
CA ILE A 897 -1.72 10.04 1.63
C ILE A 897 -2.11 9.49 3.01
N ILE A 898 -2.28 10.38 3.98
CA ILE A 898 -2.52 10.03 5.38
C ILE A 898 -3.82 10.65 5.85
N LYS A 899 -4.74 9.84 6.40
CA LYS A 899 -5.99 10.35 6.99
C LYS A 899 -5.72 10.94 8.36
N ILE A 900 -6.08 12.21 8.53
CA ILE A 900 -5.87 12.97 9.77
C ILE A 900 -7.15 13.06 10.61
N SER A 901 -8.33 12.86 9.99
CA SER A 901 -9.60 12.85 10.74
C SER A 901 -9.75 11.59 11.62
N GLY A 902 -10.28 11.76 12.83
CA GLY A 902 -10.55 10.66 13.78
C GLY A 902 -9.31 10.25 14.59
N ASN A 903 -9.25 8.98 15.03
CA ASN A 903 -8.10 8.43 15.78
C ASN A 903 -6.93 7.99 14.87
N SER A 904 -6.90 8.40 13.60
CA SER A 904 -5.91 7.95 12.61
C SER A 904 -4.57 8.67 12.67
N ALA A 905 -4.47 9.81 13.36
CA ALA A 905 -3.20 10.51 13.59
C ALA A 905 -3.08 10.92 15.06
N ALA A 906 -1.87 10.78 15.62
CA ALA A 906 -1.57 11.16 17.00
C ALA A 906 -0.74 12.44 17.05
N LEU A 907 -0.98 13.28 18.07
CA LEU A 907 -0.19 14.48 18.32
C LEU A 907 1.07 14.12 19.10
N VAL A 908 2.24 14.51 18.59
CA VAL A 908 3.55 14.26 19.20
C VAL A 908 4.12 15.56 19.75
N GLY A 909 4.44 15.58 21.04
CA GLY A 909 5.03 16.74 21.71
C GLY A 909 6.48 17.02 21.26
N ALA A 910 6.74 18.25 20.82
CA ALA A 910 8.05 18.76 20.46
C ALA A 910 8.55 19.83 21.46
N ASN A 911 9.82 20.19 21.37
CA ASN A 911 10.41 21.24 22.19
C ASN A 911 10.80 22.43 21.30
N ILE A 912 10.31 23.63 21.64
CA ILE A 912 10.59 24.88 20.92
C ILE A 912 12.11 25.15 20.80
N GLN A 913 12.90 24.77 21.79
CA GLN A 913 14.36 24.97 21.76
C GLN A 913 15.08 24.12 20.70
N ARG A 914 14.42 23.10 20.15
CA ARG A 914 14.96 22.20 19.11
C ARG A 914 14.29 22.41 17.75
N LEU A 915 13.58 23.52 17.56
CA LEU A 915 13.00 23.87 16.27
C LEU A 915 14.09 23.95 15.19
N GLY A 916 13.87 23.32 14.04
CA GLY A 916 14.84 23.26 12.94
C GLY A 916 16.03 22.33 13.18
N VAL A 917 16.09 21.61 14.31
CA VAL A 917 17.13 20.63 14.63
C VAL A 917 16.66 19.23 14.26
N GLN A 918 17.44 18.52 13.46
CA GLN A 918 17.17 17.12 13.12
C GLN A 918 17.29 16.22 14.35
N SER A 919 16.32 15.33 14.54
CA SER A 919 16.31 14.30 15.59
C SER A 919 16.10 12.93 14.95
N LEU A 920 16.62 11.89 15.59
CA LEU A 920 16.39 10.50 15.20
C LEU A 920 15.17 9.95 15.95
N TYR A 921 14.35 9.21 15.22
CA TYR A 921 13.15 8.55 15.71
C TYR A 921 13.18 7.07 15.37
N LYS A 922 12.58 6.26 16.24
CA LYS A 922 12.33 4.83 15.99
C LYS A 922 10.86 4.55 16.17
N ALA A 923 10.27 3.80 15.25
CA ALA A 923 8.92 3.27 15.37
C ALA A 923 9.03 1.82 15.84
N VAL A 924 8.59 1.53 17.06
CA VAL A 924 8.72 0.22 17.69
C VAL A 924 7.32 -0.34 17.89
N THR A 925 7.02 -1.47 17.24
CA THR A 925 5.74 -2.16 17.46
C THR A 925 5.66 -2.68 18.89
N PHE A 926 4.47 -2.71 19.48
CA PHE A 926 4.30 -3.28 20.82
C PHE A 926 4.69 -4.76 20.81
N GLY A 927 5.68 -5.11 21.64
CA GLY A 927 6.27 -6.46 21.67
C GLY A 927 7.51 -6.65 20.78
N GLN A 928 7.95 -5.62 20.05
CA GLN A 928 9.24 -5.57 19.36
C GLN A 928 10.34 -5.05 20.29
N GLU A 929 11.56 -5.55 20.15
CA GLU A 929 12.74 -4.96 20.79
C GLU A 929 13.12 -3.63 20.13
N ILE A 930 13.66 -2.69 20.90
CA ILE A 930 14.03 -1.36 20.39
C ILE A 930 15.18 -1.44 19.37
N ASP A 931 16.04 -2.44 19.51
CA ASP A 931 17.21 -2.64 18.65
C ASP A 931 16.84 -3.17 17.26
N ASP A 932 15.71 -3.85 17.14
CA ASP A 932 15.20 -4.36 15.86
C ASP A 932 14.56 -3.26 15.00
N ALA A 933 14.20 -2.11 15.60
CA ALA A 933 13.62 -0.99 14.88
C ALA A 933 14.69 -0.05 14.29
N GLU A 934 14.62 0.21 12.98
CA GLU A 934 15.53 1.11 12.29
C GLU A 934 15.28 2.59 12.63
N PRO A 935 16.32 3.38 12.94
CA PRO A 935 16.17 4.80 13.21
C PRO A 935 16.06 5.60 11.91
N PHE A 936 15.14 6.55 11.86
CA PHE A 936 14.99 7.48 10.75
C PHE A 936 15.06 8.95 11.22
N PRO A 937 15.60 9.86 10.40
CA PRO A 937 15.72 11.28 10.75
C PRO A 937 14.41 12.04 10.48
N PHE A 938 14.11 13.02 11.33
CA PHE A 938 13.04 13.99 11.10
C PHE A 938 13.39 15.35 11.71
N THR A 939 12.99 16.43 11.02
CA THR A 939 13.23 17.82 11.45
C THR A 939 11.92 18.56 11.61
N TYR A 940 11.57 18.88 12.84
CA TYR A 940 10.39 19.71 13.13
C TYR A 940 10.70 21.19 12.85
N ARG A 941 10.05 21.76 11.83
CA ARG A 941 10.21 23.16 11.38
C ARG A 941 9.15 24.09 11.98
N GLY A 942 8.09 23.54 12.59
CA GLY A 942 7.03 24.30 13.25
C GLY A 942 6.02 24.89 12.29
N VAL A 943 5.62 24.12 11.28
CA VAL A 943 4.64 24.55 10.27
C VAL A 943 3.29 24.87 10.94
N ASN A 944 2.95 24.22 12.05
CA ASN A 944 1.78 24.53 12.86
C ASN A 944 1.77 25.97 13.41
N PHE A 945 2.94 26.57 13.67
CA PHE A 945 3.08 27.97 14.10
C PHE A 945 3.21 28.96 12.94
N ARG A 946 3.33 28.49 11.69
CA ARG A 946 3.61 29.35 10.55
C ARG A 946 2.41 30.19 10.18
N PRO A 947 2.49 31.54 10.27
CA PRO A 947 1.40 32.40 9.85
C PRO A 947 1.08 32.19 8.38
N TYR A 948 -0.21 32.24 8.06
CA TYR A 948 -0.67 32.16 6.68
C TYR A 948 -0.32 33.44 5.92
N ALA A 949 -0.21 33.33 4.60
CA ALA A 949 -0.04 34.48 3.74
C ALA A 949 -1.23 35.45 3.96
N PRO A 950 -0.98 36.76 4.14
CA PRO A 950 -2.03 37.77 4.17
C PRO A 950 -2.90 37.74 2.91
N ILE A 951 -4.07 38.36 2.93
CA ILE A 951 -5.02 38.38 1.81
C ILE A 951 -5.57 39.79 1.60
N PHE A 952 -6.18 40.02 0.43
CA PHE A 952 -6.73 41.33 0.04
C PHE A 952 -5.67 42.45 0.11
N PRO A 953 -4.61 42.38 -0.73
CA PRO A 953 -3.66 43.48 -0.83
C PRO A 953 -4.39 44.74 -1.33
N GLU A 954 -4.25 45.83 -0.59
CA GLU A 954 -4.81 47.14 -0.92
C GLU A 954 -3.70 48.17 -0.92
N GLY A 955 -3.76 49.14 -1.83
CA GLY A 955 -2.73 50.17 -1.96
C GLY A 955 -3.30 51.47 -2.51
N GLU A 956 -2.88 52.57 -1.93
CA GLU A 956 -3.22 53.93 -2.34
C GLU A 956 -1.98 54.84 -2.28
N LEU A 957 -2.09 56.00 -2.92
CA LEU A 957 -1.11 57.07 -2.79
C LEU A 957 -1.69 58.20 -1.94
N ASP A 958 -0.89 58.68 -0.99
CA ASP A 958 -1.09 59.98 -0.34
C ASP A 958 0.00 60.94 -0.83
N GLY A 959 -0.31 61.71 -1.87
CA GLY A 959 0.72 62.45 -2.63
C GLY A 959 1.60 61.50 -3.43
N ASP A 960 2.91 61.46 -3.13
CA ASP A 960 3.90 60.55 -3.72
C ASP A 960 4.30 59.41 -2.76
N ASP A 961 3.70 59.34 -1.56
CA ASP A 961 3.92 58.26 -0.59
C ASP A 961 3.00 57.07 -0.88
N TRP A 962 3.56 55.87 -1.00
CA TRP A 962 2.78 54.64 -1.12
C TRP A 962 2.28 54.20 0.25
N ILE A 963 0.96 54.13 0.41
CA ILE A 963 0.30 53.51 1.57
C ILE A 963 -0.31 52.21 1.09
N PHE A 964 0.22 51.08 1.55
CA PHE A 964 -0.27 49.78 1.12
C PHE A 964 -0.35 48.80 2.28
N GLY A 965 -1.22 47.82 2.17
CA GLY A 965 -1.57 46.93 3.27
C GLY A 965 -2.25 45.67 2.79
N ALA A 966 -2.63 44.85 3.76
CA ALA A 966 -3.43 43.67 3.53
C ALA A 966 -4.24 43.34 4.79
N GLN A 967 -5.09 42.32 4.68
CA GLN A 967 -5.77 41.71 5.81
C GLN A 967 -5.03 40.45 6.27
N GLU A 968 -4.92 40.27 7.58
CA GLU A 968 -4.36 39.05 8.18
C GLU A 968 -5.21 37.80 7.91
N ARG A 969 -4.58 36.63 7.98
CA ARG A 969 -5.28 35.33 8.00
C ARG A 969 -4.95 34.58 9.27
N THR A 970 -5.99 34.23 10.04
CA THR A 970 -5.83 33.48 11.29
C THR A 970 -5.59 31.99 11.03
N ARG A 971 -4.74 31.39 11.86
CA ARG A 971 -4.49 29.93 11.87
C ARG A 971 -5.63 29.15 12.53
N TYR A 972 -6.38 29.77 13.43
CA TYR A 972 -7.47 29.10 14.14
C TYR A 972 -8.66 28.75 13.21
N PRO A 973 -9.43 27.70 13.51
CA PRO A 973 -10.71 27.43 12.86
C PRO A 973 -11.73 28.54 13.18
N ALA A 974 -11.77 29.58 12.34
CA ALA A 974 -12.67 30.72 12.56
C ALA A 974 -14.01 30.51 11.85
N SER A 975 -15.11 30.63 12.61
CA SER A 975 -16.46 30.71 12.06
C SER A 975 -16.86 32.18 11.88
N TRP A 976 -16.07 32.94 11.09
CA TRP A 976 -16.35 34.35 10.73
C TRP A 976 -17.82 34.57 10.34
N TRP A 977 -18.38 33.61 9.60
CA TRP A 977 -19.78 33.55 9.17
C TRP A 977 -20.83 33.41 10.29
N SER A 978 -20.42 33.08 11.52
CA SER A 978 -21.31 32.88 12.67
C SER A 978 -21.14 33.93 13.77
N THR A 979 -19.93 34.47 13.97
CA THR A 979 -19.63 35.41 15.06
C THR A 979 -19.21 36.80 14.55
N GLY A 980 -18.85 36.93 13.27
CA GLY A 980 -18.32 38.18 12.68
C GLY A 980 -16.97 38.63 13.27
N ILE A 981 -16.32 37.77 14.07
CA ILE A 981 -15.06 38.07 14.76
C ILE A 981 -14.04 37.00 14.36
N GLN A 982 -12.90 37.45 13.85
CA GLN A 982 -11.74 36.60 13.57
C GLN A 982 -10.89 36.48 14.86
N PRO A 983 -10.64 35.27 15.37
CA PRO A 983 -9.73 35.08 16.50
C PRO A 983 -8.30 35.42 16.08
N ILE A 984 -7.61 36.18 16.94
CA ILE A 984 -6.24 36.62 16.70
C ILE A 984 -5.29 35.47 17.07
N SER A 985 -4.40 35.09 16.14
CA SER A 985 -3.50 33.93 16.30
C SER A 985 -2.22 34.21 17.09
N GLU A 986 -1.94 35.48 17.41
CA GLU A 986 -0.74 35.91 18.14
C GLU A 986 -1.12 37.03 19.14
N SER A 987 -0.31 37.22 20.19
CA SER A 987 -0.58 38.29 21.19
C SER A 987 -0.40 39.71 20.64
N ILE A 988 0.45 39.86 19.62
CA ILE A 988 0.66 41.07 18.81
C ILE A 988 0.78 40.57 17.36
N LEU A 989 0.11 41.24 16.43
CA LEU A 989 0.23 40.94 15.02
C LEU A 989 1.32 41.81 14.42
N SER A 990 2.41 41.18 14.01
CA SER A 990 3.56 41.82 13.38
C SER A 990 3.65 41.43 11.91
N PHE A 991 4.01 42.38 11.05
CA PHE A 991 4.10 42.20 9.61
C PHE A 991 5.39 42.81 9.06
N GLU A 992 5.94 42.18 8.02
CA GLU A 992 7.06 42.70 7.23
C GLU A 992 6.68 42.76 5.76
N ALA A 993 7.10 43.82 5.07
CA ALA A 993 6.99 43.94 3.61
C ALA A 993 8.36 44.19 2.99
N GLU A 994 8.74 43.37 2.01
CA GLU A 994 9.93 43.56 1.19
C GLU A 994 9.55 44.31 -0.08
N ILE A 995 10.24 45.42 -0.36
CA ILE A 995 10.14 46.14 -1.64
C ILE A 995 11.17 45.54 -2.60
N LEU A 996 10.72 45.11 -3.79
CA LEU A 996 11.55 44.39 -4.77
C LEU A 996 11.96 45.27 -5.96
N ASP A 997 13.11 44.95 -6.56
CA ASP A 997 13.61 45.53 -7.82
C ASP A 997 12.93 44.93 -9.07
N GLY A 998 11.60 44.95 -9.11
CA GLY A 998 10.81 44.28 -10.14
C GLY A 998 10.26 42.91 -9.72
N PRO A 999 9.46 42.24 -10.58
CA PRO A 999 8.93 40.91 -10.30
C PRO A 999 10.07 39.91 -10.06
N GLY A 1000 10.12 39.29 -8.87
CA GLY A 1000 11.20 38.37 -8.49
C GLY A 1000 12.60 39.00 -8.38
N GLY A 1001 12.68 40.34 -8.33
CA GLY A 1001 13.93 41.09 -8.19
C GLY A 1001 14.52 41.04 -6.78
N GLY A 1002 15.71 41.63 -6.60
CA GLY A 1002 16.35 41.71 -5.28
C GLY A 1002 15.61 42.65 -4.32
N VAL A 1003 15.68 42.36 -3.01
CA VAL A 1003 15.08 43.21 -1.97
C VAL A 1003 15.82 44.54 -1.85
N LYS A 1004 15.10 45.64 -2.01
CA LYS A 1004 15.58 47.02 -1.84
C LYS A 1004 15.43 47.51 -0.40
N ARG A 1005 14.27 47.22 0.19
CA ARG A 1005 13.90 47.71 1.52
C ARG A 1005 12.98 46.72 2.22
N ILE A 1006 13.04 46.72 3.55
CA ILE A 1006 12.12 45.98 4.41
C ILE A 1006 11.39 47.01 5.28
N LEU A 1007 10.05 46.97 5.26
CA LEU A 1007 9.16 47.78 6.10
C LEU A 1007 8.50 46.88 7.14
N THR A 1008 8.18 47.43 8.30
CA THR A 1008 7.57 46.69 9.41
C THR A 1008 6.32 47.40 9.91
N ALA A 1009 5.28 46.65 10.27
CA ALA A 1009 4.05 47.18 10.85
C ALA A 1009 3.53 46.26 11.97
N ASP A 1010 2.96 46.84 13.03
CA ASP A 1010 2.39 46.10 14.16
C ASP A 1010 0.96 46.58 14.46
N THR A 1011 0.08 45.66 14.85
CA THR A 1011 -1.30 45.96 15.31
C THR A 1011 -1.72 45.01 16.43
N ILE A 1012 -2.63 45.45 17.31
CA ILE A 1012 -3.04 44.73 18.53
C ILE A 1012 -4.57 44.47 18.55
N SER A 1013 -5.32 44.95 17.55
CA SER A 1013 -6.78 44.85 17.55
C SER A 1013 -7.48 45.07 16.20
N SER A 1014 -6.72 45.09 15.10
CA SER A 1014 -7.26 45.24 13.73
C SER A 1014 -6.68 44.15 12.85
N PRO A 1015 -7.52 43.41 12.08
CA PRO A 1015 -7.02 42.45 11.11
C PRO A 1015 -6.38 43.12 9.88
N ASN A 1016 -6.65 44.41 9.68
CA ASN A 1016 -6.05 45.20 8.61
C ASN A 1016 -4.81 45.93 9.12
N PHE A 1017 -3.75 45.91 8.34
CA PHE A 1017 -2.48 46.61 8.58
C PHE A 1017 -2.04 47.34 7.32
N SER A 1018 -1.27 48.41 7.49
CA SER A 1018 -0.67 49.15 6.37
C SER A 1018 0.78 49.52 6.67
N PHE A 1019 1.54 49.63 5.60
CA PHE A 1019 2.88 50.18 5.54
C PHE A 1019 2.83 51.52 4.82
N VAL A 1020 3.80 52.37 5.15
CA VAL A 1020 4.04 53.62 4.43
C VAL A 1020 5.42 53.51 3.79
N TYR A 1021 5.50 53.73 2.49
CA TYR A 1021 6.75 53.82 1.72
C TYR A 1021 6.93 55.24 1.18
N PRO A 1022 7.63 56.11 1.93
CA PRO A 1022 7.72 57.53 1.62
C PRO A 1022 8.45 57.83 0.31
N GLU A 1023 8.14 58.97 -0.31
CA GLU A 1023 8.78 59.51 -1.52
C GLU A 1023 10.31 59.54 -1.40
N LEU A 1024 10.83 60.00 -0.24
CA LEU A 1024 12.28 60.08 0.01
C LEU A 1024 12.96 58.70 -0.01
N ASP A 1025 12.26 57.68 0.46
CA ASP A 1025 12.75 56.32 0.51
C ASP A 1025 12.71 55.66 -0.88
N GLN A 1026 11.69 55.99 -1.69
CA GLN A 1026 11.62 55.60 -3.11
C GLN A 1026 12.79 56.20 -3.91
N ILE A 1027 13.06 57.49 -3.75
CA ILE A 1027 14.17 58.17 -4.42
C ILE A 1027 15.51 57.60 -3.95
N SER A 1028 15.65 57.23 -2.68
CA SER A 1028 16.86 56.58 -2.17
C SER A 1028 17.10 55.19 -2.79
N ASP A 1029 16.05 54.40 -2.98
CA ASP A 1029 16.17 53.01 -3.42
C ASP A 1029 16.26 52.86 -4.95
N PHE A 1030 15.54 53.72 -5.68
CA PHE A 1030 15.38 53.64 -7.14
C PHE A 1030 15.84 54.89 -7.90
N GLY A 1031 16.22 55.97 -7.20
CA GLY A 1031 16.65 57.24 -7.79
C GLY A 1031 15.51 58.16 -8.25
N VAL A 1032 14.29 57.62 -8.37
CA VAL A 1032 13.05 58.32 -8.76
C VAL A 1032 11.86 57.67 -8.05
N VAL A 1033 10.76 58.43 -7.91
CA VAL A 1033 9.46 57.91 -7.43
C VAL A 1033 8.98 56.81 -8.38
N GLN A 1034 8.42 55.73 -7.83
CA GLN A 1034 8.03 54.54 -8.59
C GLN A 1034 6.54 54.56 -8.93
N ASN A 1035 6.21 54.35 -10.21
CA ASN A 1035 4.83 54.18 -10.67
C ASN A 1035 4.24 52.81 -10.31
N THR A 1036 5.11 51.81 -10.19
CA THR A 1036 4.75 50.46 -9.75
C THR A 1036 5.72 50.02 -8.68
N ILE A 1037 5.20 49.51 -7.58
CA ILE A 1037 6.00 48.83 -6.54
C ILE A 1037 5.64 47.34 -6.53
N TYR A 1038 6.66 46.49 -6.43
CA TYR A 1038 6.52 45.05 -6.25
C TYR A 1038 6.84 44.72 -4.80
N VAL A 1039 5.95 44.01 -4.14
CA VAL A 1039 6.05 43.76 -2.70
C VAL A 1039 5.82 42.30 -2.34
N ASN A 1040 6.60 41.82 -1.38
CA ASN A 1040 6.37 40.55 -0.70
C ASN A 1040 5.98 40.84 0.75
N ILE A 1041 4.76 40.48 1.13
CA ILE A 1041 4.21 40.76 2.46
C ILE A 1041 4.16 39.47 3.29
N TYR A 1042 4.66 39.53 4.51
CA TYR A 1042 4.73 38.43 5.46
C TYR A 1042 4.05 38.81 6.78
N GLN A 1043 3.25 37.90 7.33
CA GLN A 1043 2.90 37.93 8.74
C GLN A 1043 4.00 37.24 9.55
N ILE A 1044 4.32 37.76 10.73
CA ILE A 1044 5.42 37.31 11.58
C ILE A 1044 4.87 36.60 12.82
N SER A 1045 5.39 35.42 13.09
CA SER A 1045 5.21 34.70 14.37
C SER A 1045 6.34 35.03 15.32
N SER A 1046 6.00 35.19 16.60
CA SER A 1046 6.97 35.37 17.68
C SER A 1046 7.88 34.16 17.91
N ILE A 1047 7.47 32.97 17.44
CA ILE A 1047 8.21 31.70 17.62
C ILE A 1047 9.09 31.39 16.42
N ILE A 1048 8.54 31.43 15.20
CA ILE A 1048 9.23 30.96 13.99
C ILE A 1048 9.65 32.06 13.02
N GLY A 1049 9.24 33.31 13.24
CA GLY A 1049 9.50 34.43 12.32
C GLY A 1049 8.52 34.48 11.15
N ARG A 1050 9.04 34.70 9.93
CA ARG A 1050 8.22 34.95 8.73
C ARG A 1050 7.31 33.78 8.35
N GLY A 1051 6.05 34.12 8.05
CA GLY A 1051 5.04 33.22 7.51
C GLY A 1051 5.19 32.91 6.02
N ASN A 1052 4.10 32.52 5.39
CA ASN A 1052 4.03 32.40 3.93
C ASN A 1052 3.94 33.80 3.28
N VAL A 1053 4.43 33.90 2.05
CA VAL A 1053 4.50 35.16 1.30
C VAL A 1053 3.18 35.48 0.62
N LEU A 1054 2.74 36.73 0.71
CA LEU A 1054 1.81 37.33 -0.25
C LEU A 1054 2.63 38.16 -1.23
N GLU A 1055 2.72 37.70 -2.48
CA GLU A 1055 3.34 38.46 -3.57
C GLU A 1055 2.27 39.38 -4.19
N SER A 1056 2.58 40.68 -4.31
CA SER A 1056 1.68 41.66 -4.90
C SER A 1056 2.43 42.77 -5.63
N SER A 1057 1.74 43.49 -6.49
CA SER A 1057 2.25 44.72 -7.08
C SER A 1057 1.18 45.80 -7.04
N PHE A 1058 1.57 47.01 -6.66
CA PHE A 1058 0.70 48.18 -6.72
C PHE A 1058 1.18 49.08 -7.85
N THR A 1059 0.28 49.39 -8.78
CA THR A 1059 0.58 50.25 -9.93
C THR A 1059 -0.36 51.43 -9.88
N LEU A 1060 0.19 52.61 -10.16
CA LEU A 1060 -0.58 53.82 -10.42
C LEU A 1060 -1.64 53.53 -11.50
N PRO A 1061 -2.93 53.83 -11.26
CA PRO A 1061 -3.93 53.81 -12.33
C PRO A 1061 -3.42 54.67 -13.49
N GLY A 1062 -3.38 54.10 -14.69
CA GLY A 1062 -2.75 54.72 -15.86
C GLY A 1062 -3.24 56.15 -16.11
N THR A 1063 -2.39 57.12 -15.78
CA THR A 1063 -2.29 58.49 -16.31
C THR A 1063 -3.52 59.43 -16.39
N ASP A 1064 -4.75 59.02 -16.06
CA ASP A 1064 -5.90 59.93 -15.95
C ASP A 1064 -6.57 59.86 -14.57
N LYS A 1065 -6.18 60.80 -13.68
CA LYS A 1065 -6.78 60.99 -12.35
C LYS A 1065 -8.31 61.15 -12.34
N TYR A 1066 -8.92 61.45 -13.49
CA TYR A 1066 -10.36 61.63 -13.64
C TYR A 1066 -11.02 60.52 -14.46
N PHE A 1067 -10.35 59.38 -14.69
CA PHE A 1067 -10.90 58.29 -15.49
C PHE A 1067 -12.26 57.80 -14.97
N ASN A 1068 -12.45 57.73 -13.65
CA ASN A 1068 -13.74 57.37 -13.03
C ASN A 1068 -14.90 58.31 -13.38
N ASN A 1069 -14.60 59.54 -13.83
CA ASN A 1069 -15.57 60.54 -14.28
C ASN A 1069 -15.75 60.55 -15.81
N VAL A 1070 -14.98 59.74 -16.54
CA VAL A 1070 -15.12 59.58 -17.99
C VAL A 1070 -16.38 58.76 -18.25
N SER A 1071 -17.33 59.38 -18.96
CA SER A 1071 -18.64 58.81 -19.26
C SER A 1071 -18.75 58.29 -20.68
N LEU A 1072 -17.80 58.66 -21.55
CA LEU A 1072 -17.63 58.16 -22.91
C LEU A 1072 -16.16 58.26 -23.29
N LEU A 1073 -15.59 57.20 -23.86
CA LEU A 1073 -14.26 57.18 -24.44
C LEU A 1073 -14.24 56.32 -25.71
N LEU A 1074 -14.00 56.92 -26.86
CA LEU A 1074 -13.94 56.24 -28.15
C LEU A 1074 -12.55 56.44 -28.78
N HIS A 1075 -11.79 55.36 -28.90
CA HIS A 1075 -10.47 55.34 -29.56
C HIS A 1075 -10.54 55.13 -31.07
N PHE A 1076 -11.63 54.56 -31.60
CA PHE A 1076 -11.77 54.24 -33.03
C PHE A 1076 -10.69 53.30 -33.61
N ASP A 1077 -9.99 52.55 -32.75
CA ASP A 1077 -8.90 51.65 -33.11
C ASP A 1077 -9.42 50.27 -33.57
N GLY A 1078 -10.13 50.27 -34.70
CA GLY A 1078 -10.65 49.06 -35.35
C GLY A 1078 -12.09 48.70 -34.99
N ASP A 1079 -12.68 49.37 -33.99
CA ASP A 1079 -14.10 49.28 -33.66
C ASP A 1079 -14.67 50.62 -33.14
N PHE A 1080 -15.95 50.60 -32.72
CA PHE A 1080 -16.65 51.76 -32.14
C PHE A 1080 -17.04 51.49 -30.68
N SER A 1081 -16.22 50.74 -29.93
CA SER A 1081 -16.47 50.42 -28.53
C SER A 1081 -16.23 51.62 -27.61
N ASP A 1082 -16.94 51.66 -26.48
CA ASP A 1082 -16.74 52.66 -25.42
C ASP A 1082 -15.83 52.08 -24.34
N SER A 1083 -14.61 52.61 -24.27
CA SER A 1083 -13.58 52.22 -23.30
C SER A 1083 -13.74 52.90 -21.93
N SER A 1084 -14.85 53.61 -21.68
CA SER A 1084 -15.13 54.19 -20.36
C SER A 1084 -15.79 53.20 -19.40
N ASN A 1085 -15.78 53.50 -18.10
CA ASN A 1085 -16.53 52.75 -17.06
C ASN A 1085 -18.04 52.62 -17.34
N SER A 1086 -18.59 53.47 -18.22
CA SER A 1086 -20.02 53.46 -18.54
C SER A 1086 -20.40 52.41 -19.58
N ALA A 1087 -19.43 51.91 -20.36
CA ALA A 1087 -19.61 50.89 -21.40
C ALA A 1087 -20.89 51.11 -22.25
N ASN A 1088 -21.07 52.32 -22.76
CA ASN A 1088 -22.28 52.68 -23.50
C ASN A 1088 -22.39 51.88 -24.80
N VAL A 1089 -23.62 51.54 -25.19
CA VAL A 1089 -23.87 50.82 -26.45
C VAL A 1089 -23.96 51.83 -27.60
N LEU A 1090 -23.06 51.70 -28.58
CA LEU A 1090 -23.05 52.53 -29.79
C LEU A 1090 -23.67 51.79 -30.97
N THR A 1091 -24.43 52.51 -31.79
CA THR A 1091 -24.95 52.02 -33.07
C THR A 1091 -24.31 52.79 -34.21
N ALA A 1092 -23.53 52.09 -35.04
CA ALA A 1092 -23.05 52.62 -36.32
C ALA A 1092 -24.20 52.69 -37.33
N ASN A 1093 -24.41 53.86 -37.94
CA ASN A 1093 -25.44 54.11 -38.95
C ASN A 1093 -24.78 54.53 -40.26
N GLY A 1094 -25.38 54.10 -41.38
CA GLY A 1094 -24.78 54.30 -42.70
C GLY A 1094 -23.69 53.28 -43.00
N ASN A 1095 -22.61 53.72 -43.64
CA ASN A 1095 -21.40 52.97 -43.99
C ASN A 1095 -20.16 53.51 -43.28
N VAL A 1096 -20.34 54.11 -42.10
CA VAL A 1096 -19.26 54.58 -41.23
C VAL A 1096 -18.29 53.44 -40.92
N THR A 1097 -16.99 53.71 -41.06
CA THR A 1097 -15.90 52.73 -40.85
C THR A 1097 -14.75 53.37 -40.09
N THR A 1098 -13.84 52.57 -39.53
CA THR A 1098 -12.56 53.06 -39.03
C THR A 1098 -11.52 53.03 -40.15
N SER A 1099 -10.62 54.01 -40.20
CA SER A 1099 -9.60 54.14 -41.26
C SER A 1099 -8.25 54.50 -40.67
N ALA A 1100 -7.21 53.77 -41.07
CA ALA A 1100 -5.82 54.12 -40.77
C ALA A 1100 -5.29 55.29 -41.63
N THR A 1101 -6.00 55.65 -42.70
CA THR A 1101 -5.53 56.68 -43.63
C THR A 1101 -5.81 58.06 -43.07
N GLY A 1102 -4.76 58.73 -42.61
CA GLY A 1102 -4.86 60.06 -42.01
C GLY A 1102 -5.33 60.06 -40.56
N ALA A 1103 -5.25 58.91 -39.88
CA ALA A 1103 -5.53 58.77 -38.46
C ALA A 1103 -4.51 59.50 -37.59
N LEU A 1104 -4.90 59.82 -36.35
CA LEU A 1104 -4.03 60.46 -35.38
C LEU A 1104 -3.05 59.46 -34.76
N TYR A 1105 -3.54 58.29 -34.36
CA TYR A 1105 -2.74 57.19 -33.83
C TYR A 1105 -2.78 55.98 -34.76
N VAL A 1106 -3.65 55.00 -34.50
CA VAL A 1106 -3.71 53.76 -35.29
C VAL A 1106 -4.83 53.83 -36.33
N GLN A 1107 -6.08 54.07 -35.91
CA GLN A 1107 -7.21 54.31 -36.80
C GLN A 1107 -8.08 55.45 -36.26
N SER A 1108 -8.90 56.05 -37.12
CA SER A 1108 -9.89 57.05 -36.72
C SER A 1108 -11.24 56.74 -37.35
N GLY A 1109 -12.34 57.17 -36.73
CA GLY A 1109 -13.68 57.05 -37.29
C GLY A 1109 -13.81 57.91 -38.55
N SER A 1110 -14.17 57.30 -39.67
CA SER A 1110 -14.25 57.92 -40.99
C SER A 1110 -15.70 58.15 -41.40
N PHE A 1111 -16.03 59.41 -41.70
CA PHE A 1111 -17.37 59.86 -42.08
C PHE A 1111 -17.33 60.52 -43.46
N ASP A 1112 -18.21 60.10 -44.38
CA ASP A 1112 -18.18 60.51 -45.79
C ASP A 1112 -19.00 61.75 -46.15
N GLY A 1113 -19.63 62.40 -45.17
CA GLY A 1113 -20.49 63.57 -45.36
C GLY A 1113 -21.91 63.26 -45.83
N ALA A 1114 -22.30 61.98 -45.91
CA ALA A 1114 -23.60 61.55 -46.42
C ALA A 1114 -24.14 60.30 -45.70
N GLY A 1115 -24.76 60.48 -44.52
CA GLY A 1115 -25.49 59.40 -43.85
C GLY A 1115 -24.68 58.56 -42.87
N ASP A 1116 -23.38 58.81 -42.74
CA ASP A 1116 -22.47 58.16 -41.78
C ASP A 1116 -22.51 58.86 -40.42
N PHE A 1117 -22.85 58.11 -39.35
CA PHE A 1117 -22.85 58.63 -37.97
C PHE A 1117 -22.94 57.53 -36.91
N LEU A 1118 -22.56 57.85 -35.67
CA LEU A 1118 -22.82 56.99 -34.50
C LEU A 1118 -23.99 57.52 -33.70
N THR A 1119 -24.87 56.62 -33.26
CA THR A 1119 -25.96 56.93 -32.32
C THR A 1119 -25.67 56.28 -30.98
N ILE A 1120 -25.75 57.07 -29.92
CA ILE A 1120 -25.60 56.60 -28.53
C ILE A 1120 -26.93 56.87 -27.81
N PRO A 1121 -27.65 55.82 -27.35
CA PRO A 1121 -28.82 55.99 -26.52
C PRO A 1121 -28.48 56.80 -25.26
N ARG A 1122 -29.38 57.71 -24.86
CA ARG A 1122 -29.11 58.53 -23.66
C ARG A 1122 -29.14 57.67 -22.40
N ALA A 1123 -27.99 57.57 -21.72
CA ALA A 1123 -27.84 57.01 -20.38
C ALA A 1123 -27.66 58.10 -19.31
N ASN A 1124 -27.90 57.75 -18.04
CA ASN A 1124 -27.72 58.70 -16.92
C ASN A 1124 -26.27 59.19 -16.79
N SER A 1125 -25.28 58.34 -17.07
CA SER A 1125 -23.85 58.68 -17.09
C SER A 1125 -23.50 59.74 -18.14
N LEU A 1126 -24.22 59.78 -19.26
CA LEU A 1126 -24.03 60.74 -20.37
C LEU A 1126 -24.93 61.98 -20.27
N THR A 1127 -25.64 62.14 -19.16
CA THR A 1127 -26.55 63.28 -18.95
C THR A 1127 -25.78 64.43 -18.34
N ILE A 1128 -25.51 65.47 -19.13
CA ILE A 1128 -24.99 66.74 -18.63
C ILE A 1128 -26.19 67.48 -18.01
N SER A 1129 -26.24 67.52 -16.68
CA SER A 1129 -27.32 68.19 -15.94
C SER A 1129 -27.21 69.73 -16.04
N GLU A 1130 -28.31 70.41 -15.72
CA GLU A 1130 -28.40 71.87 -15.77
C GLU A 1130 -27.38 72.48 -14.79
N ASN A 1131 -26.26 72.99 -15.32
CA ASN A 1131 -25.11 73.56 -14.59
C ASN A 1131 -24.03 72.56 -14.11
N GLN A 1132 -23.96 71.36 -14.68
CA GLN A 1132 -22.85 70.44 -14.40
C GLN A 1132 -21.55 70.91 -15.06
N LEU A 1133 -20.42 70.75 -14.35
CA LEU A 1133 -19.10 70.82 -14.96
C LEU A 1133 -18.95 69.70 -16.00
N PHE A 1134 -18.28 69.95 -17.11
CA PHE A 1134 -17.95 68.89 -18.06
C PHE A 1134 -16.73 69.25 -18.89
N THR A 1135 -16.12 68.22 -19.48
CA THR A 1135 -15.11 68.35 -20.52
C THR A 1135 -15.47 67.42 -21.67
N LEU A 1136 -15.58 67.97 -22.87
CA LEU A 1136 -15.71 67.22 -24.13
C LEU A 1136 -14.48 67.52 -24.96
N GLU A 1137 -13.75 66.50 -25.35
CA GLU A 1137 -12.51 66.64 -26.14
C GLU A 1137 -12.43 65.56 -27.20
N CYS A 1138 -11.86 65.90 -28.35
CA CYS A 1138 -11.60 64.95 -29.42
C CYS A 1138 -10.53 65.50 -30.38
N TRP A 1139 -10.01 64.64 -31.23
CA TRP A 1139 -9.30 65.05 -32.43
C TRP A 1139 -10.24 64.99 -33.63
N ILE A 1140 -10.16 66.00 -34.50
CA ILE A 1140 -10.97 66.08 -35.71
C ILE A 1140 -10.11 66.41 -36.92
N LYS A 1141 -10.49 65.91 -38.09
CA LYS A 1141 -9.94 66.31 -39.38
C LYS A 1141 -11.07 66.45 -40.39
N VAL A 1142 -11.40 67.69 -40.73
CA VAL A 1142 -12.51 68.00 -41.63
C VAL A 1142 -11.98 68.04 -43.06
N LEU A 1143 -12.59 67.27 -43.97
CA LEU A 1143 -12.10 67.10 -45.34
C LEU A 1143 -12.81 67.99 -46.36
N GLU A 1144 -13.94 68.56 -45.99
CA GLU A 1144 -14.73 69.42 -46.88
C GLU A 1144 -15.00 70.82 -46.29
N PRO A 1145 -14.28 71.85 -46.75
CA PRO A 1145 -14.47 73.20 -46.23
C PRO A 1145 -15.76 73.86 -46.71
N GLY A 1146 -16.19 74.91 -46.00
CA GLY A 1146 -17.24 75.82 -46.47
C GLY A 1146 -18.69 75.35 -46.29
N ARG A 1147 -18.95 74.30 -45.50
CA ARG A 1147 -20.31 73.91 -45.06
C ARG A 1147 -20.36 73.73 -43.55
N ILE A 1148 -21.57 73.79 -42.99
CA ILE A 1148 -21.78 73.47 -41.57
C ILE A 1148 -21.70 71.95 -41.40
N GLN A 1149 -20.89 71.46 -40.45
CA GLN A 1149 -20.73 70.03 -40.17
C GLN A 1149 -20.82 69.75 -38.67
N SER A 1150 -21.49 68.66 -38.27
CA SER A 1150 -21.74 68.35 -36.86
C SER A 1150 -20.78 67.28 -36.34
N ILE A 1151 -20.03 67.60 -35.28
CA ILE A 1151 -19.09 66.65 -34.63
C ILE A 1151 -19.81 65.91 -33.50
N TYR A 1152 -20.42 66.65 -32.57
CA TYR A 1152 -21.23 66.13 -31.47
C TYR A 1152 -22.56 66.89 -31.44
N ASN A 1153 -23.68 66.19 -31.32
CA ASN A 1153 -24.98 66.83 -31.21
C ASN A 1153 -25.95 65.99 -30.39
N ASP A 1154 -26.57 66.63 -29.40
CA ASP A 1154 -27.53 65.98 -28.53
C ASP A 1154 -28.90 66.70 -28.55
N ARG A 1155 -29.06 67.68 -29.44
CA ARG A 1155 -30.29 68.47 -29.57
C ARG A 1155 -31.31 67.72 -30.41
N PRO A 1156 -32.60 67.72 -30.05
CA PRO A 1156 -33.64 67.07 -30.86
C PRO A 1156 -33.98 67.84 -32.14
N THR A 1157 -33.68 69.14 -32.21
CA THR A 1157 -33.83 69.99 -33.40
C THR A 1157 -32.81 71.12 -33.36
N VAL A 1158 -32.58 71.81 -34.49
CA VAL A 1158 -31.61 72.91 -34.63
C VAL A 1158 -31.81 74.13 -33.68
N SER A 1159 -32.94 74.24 -32.99
CA SER A 1159 -33.25 75.33 -32.05
C SER A 1159 -33.95 74.81 -30.78
N SER A 1160 -33.45 73.70 -30.23
CA SER A 1160 -33.96 73.08 -29.00
C SER A 1160 -32.84 72.83 -27.99
N ARG A 1161 -33.23 72.57 -26.74
CA ARG A 1161 -32.37 72.28 -25.58
C ARG A 1161 -31.24 71.29 -25.92
N GLY A 1162 -30.11 71.44 -25.26
CA GLY A 1162 -28.90 70.65 -25.50
C GLY A 1162 -27.78 71.47 -26.13
N MET A 1163 -26.76 70.78 -26.63
CA MET A 1163 -25.55 71.33 -27.23
C MET A 1163 -25.25 70.69 -28.58
N ALA A 1164 -24.61 71.47 -29.44
CA ALA A 1164 -23.95 70.96 -30.62
C ALA A 1164 -22.58 71.61 -30.78
N LEU A 1165 -21.58 70.74 -31.00
CA LEU A 1165 -20.26 71.11 -31.47
C LEU A 1165 -20.25 70.95 -32.98
N VAL A 1166 -20.08 72.06 -33.69
CA VAL A 1166 -20.17 72.11 -35.14
C VAL A 1166 -18.99 72.87 -35.74
N VAL A 1167 -18.65 72.56 -36.97
CA VAL A 1167 -17.82 73.41 -37.82
C VAL A 1167 -18.77 74.36 -38.55
N SER A 1168 -18.49 75.66 -38.54
CA SER A 1168 -19.31 76.67 -39.21
C SER A 1168 -19.10 76.64 -40.73
N SER A 1169 -19.96 77.33 -41.50
CA SER A 1169 -19.73 77.49 -42.95
C SER A 1169 -18.51 78.34 -43.30
N THR A 1170 -17.92 79.01 -42.32
CA THR A 1170 -16.68 79.79 -42.44
C THR A 1170 -15.43 79.01 -42.02
N GLY A 1171 -15.60 77.78 -41.52
CA GLY A 1171 -14.50 76.88 -41.14
C GLY A 1171 -14.10 76.93 -39.66
N GLU A 1172 -14.74 77.76 -38.85
CA GLU A 1172 -14.46 77.89 -37.42
C GLU A 1172 -15.13 76.76 -36.63
N LEU A 1173 -14.50 76.29 -35.54
CA LEU A 1173 -15.15 75.41 -34.58
C LEU A 1173 -16.09 76.24 -33.71
N ALA A 1174 -17.36 75.86 -33.65
CA ALA A 1174 -18.39 76.56 -32.89
C ALA A 1174 -19.12 75.62 -31.93
N LEU A 1175 -19.27 76.07 -30.68
CA LEU A 1175 -20.15 75.44 -29.71
C LEU A 1175 -21.44 76.26 -29.61
N VAL A 1176 -22.58 75.62 -29.86
CA VAL A 1176 -23.90 76.22 -29.70
C VAL A 1176 -24.73 75.42 -28.72
N CYS A 1177 -25.08 76.03 -27.59
CA CYS A 1177 -25.91 75.44 -26.55
C CYS A 1177 -27.21 76.23 -26.40
N PHE A 1178 -28.31 75.55 -26.07
CA PHE A 1178 -29.62 76.15 -25.85
C PHE A 1178 -30.14 75.85 -24.44
N THR A 1179 -30.90 76.79 -23.86
CA THR A 1179 -31.59 76.63 -22.59
C THR A 1179 -32.74 75.62 -22.70
N ASN A 1180 -33.32 75.22 -21.56
CA ASN A 1180 -34.54 74.40 -21.50
C ASN A 1180 -35.76 75.07 -22.19
N THR A 1181 -35.71 76.36 -22.49
CA THR A 1181 -36.78 77.08 -23.21
C THR A 1181 -36.50 77.26 -24.70
N GLY A 1182 -35.37 76.76 -25.22
CA GLY A 1182 -34.99 76.87 -26.64
C GLY A 1182 -34.35 78.21 -27.00
N THR A 1183 -33.88 78.99 -26.02
CA THR A 1183 -33.08 80.21 -26.25
C THR A 1183 -31.60 79.87 -26.30
N VAL A 1184 -30.78 80.59 -27.07
CA VAL A 1184 -29.32 80.38 -27.10
C VAL A 1184 -28.72 80.69 -25.72
N ALA A 1185 -28.04 79.70 -25.12
CA ALA A 1185 -27.39 79.78 -23.82
C ALA A 1185 -25.90 80.11 -23.94
N VAL A 1186 -25.21 79.46 -24.88
CA VAL A 1186 -23.79 79.68 -25.20
C VAL A 1186 -23.65 79.62 -26.71
N ASN A 1187 -22.93 80.57 -27.29
CA ASN A 1187 -22.56 80.57 -28.70
C ASN A 1187 -21.17 81.19 -28.84
N ILE A 1188 -20.16 80.34 -28.93
CA ILE A 1188 -18.75 80.73 -29.04
C ILE A 1188 -18.14 80.04 -30.26
N SER A 1189 -17.17 80.70 -30.90
CA SER A 1189 -16.49 80.18 -32.08
C SER A 1189 -14.99 80.43 -31.96
N SER A 1190 -14.18 79.49 -32.45
CA SER A 1190 -12.73 79.60 -32.54
C SER A 1190 -12.31 80.76 -33.44
N SER A 1191 -11.07 81.23 -33.26
CA SER A 1191 -10.42 82.20 -34.14
C SER A 1191 -9.66 81.53 -35.28
N SER A 1192 -9.18 80.31 -35.06
CA SER A 1192 -8.55 79.44 -36.04
C SER A 1192 -9.60 78.66 -36.83
N LEU A 1193 -9.28 78.39 -38.09
CA LEU A 1193 -10.06 77.50 -38.96
C LEU A 1193 -9.68 76.05 -38.65
N VAL A 1194 -10.67 75.16 -38.60
CA VAL A 1194 -10.51 73.72 -38.40
C VAL A 1194 -10.92 72.89 -39.63
N ASP A 1195 -11.29 73.56 -40.74
CA ASP A 1195 -11.66 72.96 -42.03
C ASP A 1195 -10.56 73.04 -43.10
N ASP A 1196 -9.32 73.26 -42.69
CA ASP A 1196 -8.16 73.43 -43.57
C ASP A 1196 -7.59 72.10 -44.15
N GLY A 1197 -8.20 70.97 -43.78
CA GLY A 1197 -7.77 69.63 -44.18
C GLY A 1197 -6.66 69.03 -43.29
N LEU A 1198 -6.25 69.72 -42.22
CA LEU A 1198 -5.34 69.21 -41.19
C LEU A 1198 -6.11 68.67 -39.98
N GLY A 1199 -5.41 67.95 -39.12
CA GLY A 1199 -5.97 67.41 -37.89
C GLY A 1199 -5.80 68.36 -36.73
N HIS A 1200 -6.88 68.64 -36.01
CA HIS A 1200 -6.90 69.55 -34.87
C HIS A 1200 -7.40 68.86 -33.61
N ARG A 1201 -6.76 69.15 -32.47
CA ARG A 1201 -7.24 68.77 -31.14
C ARG A 1201 -8.21 69.81 -30.65
N VAL A 1202 -9.43 69.43 -30.32
CA VAL A 1202 -10.47 70.35 -29.86
C VAL A 1202 -10.97 69.95 -28.49
N ALA A 1203 -11.15 70.93 -27.61
CA ALA A 1203 -11.72 70.70 -26.30
C ALA A 1203 -12.71 71.82 -25.93
N ILE A 1204 -13.80 71.42 -25.29
CA ILE A 1204 -14.80 72.28 -24.69
C ILE A 1204 -14.88 71.94 -23.21
N THR A 1205 -14.65 72.92 -22.36
CA THR A 1205 -14.78 72.74 -20.91
C THR A 1205 -15.77 73.73 -20.34
N ARG A 1206 -16.51 73.30 -19.32
CA ARG A 1206 -17.41 74.17 -18.57
C ARG A 1206 -16.98 74.21 -17.10
N ASN A 1207 -16.67 75.42 -16.62
CA ASN A 1207 -16.41 75.70 -15.21
C ASN A 1207 -17.53 76.59 -14.65
N ASN A 1208 -18.49 75.99 -13.94
CA ASN A 1208 -19.69 76.68 -13.44
C ASN A 1208 -20.47 77.38 -14.57
N ASP A 1209 -20.46 78.71 -14.65
CA ASP A 1209 -21.18 79.49 -15.67
C ASP A 1209 -20.32 79.82 -16.90
N ASP A 1210 -19.02 79.54 -16.83
CA ASP A 1210 -18.08 79.86 -17.88
C ASP A 1210 -17.83 78.64 -18.77
N VAL A 1211 -17.79 78.85 -20.08
CA VAL A 1211 -17.52 77.81 -21.08
C VAL A 1211 -16.34 78.24 -21.94
N TYR A 1212 -15.35 77.37 -22.05
CA TYR A 1212 -14.09 77.60 -22.75
C TYR A 1212 -14.01 76.68 -23.97
N LEU A 1213 -13.45 77.20 -25.06
CA LEU A 1213 -13.20 76.49 -26.31
C LEU A 1213 -11.72 76.59 -26.64
N PHE A 1214 -11.11 75.42 -26.86
CA PHE A 1214 -9.71 75.26 -27.16
C PHE A 1214 -9.50 74.60 -28.52
N VAL A 1215 -8.50 75.06 -29.26
CA VAL A 1215 -8.00 74.43 -30.48
C VAL A 1215 -6.48 74.26 -30.34
N ASP A 1216 -6.00 73.04 -30.57
CA ASP A 1216 -4.60 72.63 -30.46
C ASP A 1216 -3.92 73.01 -29.13
N GLY A 1217 -4.71 72.95 -28.04
CA GLY A 1217 -4.26 73.28 -26.69
C GLY A 1217 -4.33 74.75 -26.31
N ASN A 1218 -4.61 75.66 -27.26
CA ASN A 1218 -4.72 77.09 -26.99
C ASN A 1218 -6.18 77.48 -26.72
N LEU A 1219 -6.41 78.36 -25.74
CA LEU A 1219 -7.70 78.95 -25.44
C LEU A 1219 -8.05 80.00 -26.50
N GLU A 1220 -9.03 79.71 -27.34
CA GLU A 1220 -9.38 80.58 -28.46
C GLU A 1220 -10.65 81.41 -28.23
N ALA A 1221 -11.60 80.87 -27.47
CA ALA A 1221 -12.83 81.58 -27.13
C ALA A 1221 -13.37 81.12 -25.78
N PHE A 1222 -14.04 82.03 -25.08
CA PHE A 1222 -14.80 81.67 -23.89
C PHE A 1222 -16.04 82.56 -23.79
N SER A 1223 -17.05 82.04 -23.10
CA SER A 1223 -18.23 82.79 -22.67
C SER A 1223 -18.19 82.88 -21.17
N SER A 1224 -18.29 84.10 -20.61
CA SER A 1224 -18.43 84.29 -19.17
C SER A 1224 -19.88 84.56 -18.77
N GLY A 1225 -20.32 83.96 -17.66
CA GLY A 1225 -21.68 84.17 -17.13
C GLY A 1225 -22.80 83.65 -18.04
N GLY A 1226 -22.62 82.49 -18.66
CA GLY A 1226 -23.61 81.87 -19.54
C GLY A 1226 -24.93 81.51 -18.85
N SER A 1227 -26.03 81.51 -19.60
CA SER A 1227 -27.30 80.95 -19.10
C SER A 1227 -27.19 79.43 -18.93
N SER A 1228 -28.09 78.84 -18.14
CA SER A 1228 -28.08 77.38 -17.93
C SER A 1228 -28.21 76.63 -19.27
N ILE A 1229 -27.29 75.68 -19.50
CA ILE A 1229 -27.39 74.80 -20.69
C ILE A 1229 -28.52 73.83 -20.41
N GLY A 1230 -29.52 73.78 -21.30
CA GLY A 1230 -30.67 72.92 -21.16
C GLY A 1230 -30.27 71.45 -21.29
N SER A 1231 -30.77 70.61 -20.39
CA SER A 1231 -30.52 69.17 -20.44
C SER A 1231 -31.41 68.53 -21.52
N SER A 1232 -30.80 67.78 -22.43
CA SER A 1232 -31.52 67.09 -23.51
C SER A 1232 -31.73 65.62 -23.16
N THR A 1233 -32.92 65.10 -23.44
CA THR A 1233 -33.25 63.66 -23.34
C THR A 1233 -33.10 62.93 -24.67
N ASN A 1234 -32.67 63.62 -25.72
CA ASN A 1234 -32.44 63.02 -27.03
C ASN A 1234 -31.18 62.14 -27.02
N ASN A 1235 -31.09 61.20 -27.96
CA ASN A 1235 -29.85 60.46 -28.21
C ASN A 1235 -28.71 61.40 -28.57
N ILE A 1236 -27.49 60.95 -28.31
CA ILE A 1236 -26.28 61.64 -28.73
C ILE A 1236 -25.89 61.12 -30.11
N TYR A 1237 -25.60 62.05 -31.02
CA TYR A 1237 -25.16 61.78 -32.38
C TYR A 1237 -23.73 62.28 -32.57
N ILE A 1238 -22.85 61.38 -33.01
CA ILE A 1238 -21.47 61.70 -33.41
C ILE A 1238 -21.42 61.72 -34.94
N GLY A 1239 -20.99 62.84 -35.53
CA GLY A 1239 -20.91 63.01 -36.98
C GLY A 1239 -22.18 63.49 -37.69
N ARG A 1240 -23.27 63.83 -36.95
CA ARG A 1240 -24.56 64.20 -37.57
C ARG A 1240 -25.41 65.20 -36.79
N ASP A 1241 -26.15 66.04 -37.53
CA ASP A 1241 -27.31 66.77 -37.03
C ASP A 1241 -28.58 65.91 -37.21
N PRO A 1242 -29.33 65.59 -36.14
CA PRO A 1242 -30.44 64.63 -36.22
C PRO A 1242 -31.60 65.11 -37.10
N THR A 1243 -31.67 66.40 -37.44
CA THR A 1243 -32.78 67.00 -38.20
C THR A 1243 -32.38 67.58 -39.54
N ASN A 1244 -31.08 67.74 -39.82
CA ASN A 1244 -30.60 68.31 -41.07
C ASN A 1244 -29.41 67.51 -41.63
N THR A 1245 -29.71 66.62 -42.56
CA THR A 1245 -28.72 65.74 -43.22
C THR A 1245 -27.68 66.49 -44.04
N GLY A 1246 -27.90 67.78 -44.34
CA GLY A 1246 -26.90 68.63 -45.00
C GLY A 1246 -25.74 69.03 -44.08
N ARG A 1247 -25.75 68.59 -42.82
CA ARG A 1247 -24.73 68.88 -41.79
C ARG A 1247 -24.00 67.64 -41.29
N ASP A 1248 -24.10 66.54 -42.02
CA ASP A 1248 -23.32 65.32 -41.73
C ASP A 1248 -21.83 65.62 -41.95
N LEU A 1249 -20.99 65.07 -41.07
CA LEU A 1249 -19.54 65.31 -41.07
C LEU A 1249 -18.90 64.60 -42.26
N ASN A 1250 -18.06 65.33 -43.00
CA ASN A 1250 -17.14 64.78 -43.99
C ASN A 1250 -15.72 64.92 -43.44
N GLY A 1251 -15.24 63.89 -42.76
CA GLY A 1251 -14.01 63.98 -41.99
C GLY A 1251 -13.70 62.76 -41.13
N LEU A 1252 -12.65 62.90 -40.32
CA LEU A 1252 -12.20 61.90 -39.34
C LEU A 1252 -12.41 62.42 -37.91
N ILE A 1253 -12.80 61.54 -36.99
CA ILE A 1253 -12.81 61.78 -35.54
C ILE A 1253 -11.98 60.71 -34.86
N ASP A 1254 -11.17 61.11 -33.89
CA ASP A 1254 -10.37 60.21 -33.07
C ASP A 1254 -10.35 60.69 -31.61
N GLU A 1255 -10.10 59.78 -30.67
CA GLU A 1255 -9.95 60.07 -29.24
C GLU A 1255 -11.10 60.90 -28.67
N LEU A 1256 -12.35 60.51 -28.92
CA LEU A 1256 -13.51 61.25 -28.43
C LEU A 1256 -13.80 60.89 -26.98
N ARG A 1257 -13.64 61.86 -26.08
CA ARG A 1257 -13.83 61.70 -24.65
C ARG A 1257 -14.82 62.71 -24.08
N VAL A 1258 -15.74 62.21 -23.24
CA VAL A 1258 -16.65 63.04 -22.44
C VAL A 1258 -16.42 62.73 -20.97
N THR A 1259 -15.96 63.72 -20.22
CA THR A 1259 -15.81 63.65 -18.76
C THR A 1259 -16.92 64.46 -18.10
N ALA A 1260 -17.84 63.79 -17.40
CA ALA A 1260 -18.95 64.43 -16.72
C ALA A 1260 -18.56 64.83 -15.30
N GLY A 1261 -18.95 66.03 -14.87
CA GLY A 1261 -18.67 66.55 -13.53
C GLY A 1261 -17.28 67.17 -13.33
N ILE A 1262 -16.42 67.16 -14.35
CA ILE A 1262 -15.03 67.67 -14.26
C ILE A 1262 -14.76 68.70 -15.35
N CYS A 1263 -14.20 69.84 -14.97
CA CYS A 1263 -13.58 70.81 -15.88
C CYS A 1263 -12.06 70.58 -15.88
N ARG A 1264 -11.51 70.06 -16.98
CA ARG A 1264 -10.08 69.73 -17.07
C ARG A 1264 -9.19 70.95 -17.33
N TYR A 1265 -9.70 71.96 -18.04
CA TYR A 1265 -8.91 73.09 -18.55
C TYR A 1265 -9.68 74.42 -18.38
N THR A 1266 -8.97 75.47 -17.94
CA THR A 1266 -9.48 76.86 -17.91
C THR A 1266 -8.56 77.85 -18.63
N ASP A 1267 -7.34 77.41 -18.96
CA ASP A 1267 -6.27 78.15 -19.60
C ASP A 1267 -5.57 77.21 -20.61
N ASP A 1268 -4.65 77.74 -21.41
CA ASP A 1268 -3.87 76.96 -22.38
C ASP A 1268 -3.28 75.68 -21.74
N TYR A 1269 -3.34 74.56 -22.47
CA TYR A 1269 -2.86 73.27 -22.01
C TYR A 1269 -2.08 72.53 -23.10
N THR A 1270 -1.18 71.65 -22.68
CA THR A 1270 -0.46 70.75 -23.58
C THR A 1270 -1.24 69.45 -23.74
N TYR A 1271 -1.50 69.03 -24.98
CA TYR A 1271 -2.19 67.76 -25.22
C TYR A 1271 -1.26 66.55 -24.97
N PRO A 1272 -1.78 65.40 -24.52
CA PRO A 1272 -0.99 64.17 -24.38
C PRO A 1272 -0.54 63.63 -25.74
N ASN A 1273 0.77 63.36 -25.93
CA ASN A 1273 1.32 62.74 -27.15
C ASN A 1273 1.02 61.22 -27.28
N GLN A 1274 0.05 60.72 -26.52
CA GLN A 1274 -0.37 59.33 -26.46
C GLN A 1274 -1.90 59.26 -26.51
N PRO A 1275 -2.50 58.12 -26.90
CA PRO A 1275 -3.93 57.86 -26.71
C PRO A 1275 -4.36 58.17 -25.27
N PHE A 1276 -5.62 58.56 -25.08
CA PHE A 1276 -6.16 58.65 -23.73
C PHE A 1276 -6.07 57.28 -23.06
N PRO A 1277 -5.72 57.22 -21.78
CA PRO A 1277 -5.64 55.94 -21.09
C PRO A 1277 -7.04 55.35 -20.95
N ASP A 1278 -7.16 54.06 -21.25
CA ASP A 1278 -8.27 53.18 -20.89
C ASP A 1278 -7.92 52.37 -19.62
N LEU A 1279 -8.85 51.51 -19.19
CA LEU A 1279 -8.76 50.73 -17.94
C LEU A 1279 -7.94 49.45 -18.09
#